data_AF-H0R6G6-F1
#
_entry.id   AF-H0R6G6-F1
#
_cell.length_a   1.000
_cell.length_b   1.000
_cell.length_c   1.000
_cell.angle_alpha   90.00
_cell.angle_beta   90.00
_cell.angle_gamma   90.00
#
_symmetry.space_group_name_H-M   'P 1'
#
loop_
_entity.id
_entity.type
_entity.pdbx_description
1 polymer ?
#
loop_
_entity_poly.entity_id
_entity_poly.type
_entity_poly.pdbx_seq_one_letter_code
_entity_poly.pdbx_strand_id
1 'polypeptide(L)'
;MTTETAASGTATEARLREYLRKAIADSHALRAELEAARQTVGEPIAIVGMACRYPGGVSSPDELWALVEDEKDAITDWPDDRGWNRELLIDSDPARTGTSYVHTGGFVDGMADFDAALFGMSPREALATDPQQRHLLEITWETLENAGINPQSLRGSNTGVYVGVVAGDYADGHWTAVPDELEGYTGVGTMPSVASGRVAYTFGLQGPAVSVDTACSSSLVSIHLATSALRNGECDLALAGGVTLMTSPSGFIEFSRQRGLSADGRCRSFADDATGTGWAEGIGMIALERLSDAHTNGHHILATIRGTAINQDGASNGLTAPNGRAQRDVITRALTDAHLTINDIDAVEAHGTGTPLGDPIEAEALIHTYGQRTPDHPALYIGSLKSNIGHTAAAAGVGGVIKMVQALTHHTLPASLHANHPNTHVDWTSGHVAILTESTPWPHTNHPPRAAVSAFGVSGTNAHLILEAPPTSNPPPVPENSATVTLLLSGHTEAALSGQSRRLSEYLSRHPEIDPRAVATTLRTARASLSHRAAVIGASPQVLAERLASVADGVAGRGAVVGHARRHRAIGYLFTGQGSQRPGMGAELCAKFPVFAAQFESIVDLMDAKLDGVDGSLREAIAADSAPDRVDQTIFAQPALFAFEVAMFRLLESWGVRPDYLCGHSIGEVAAAHVAGVLTLTDAVKLVAARATLMQTLPPGGSMLAVDAVEDHLDTAFPEWRDDLDVAAINTPSSLVVAGSDTAIDNLLRATTSQGMRARRLAVSHAFHSRHMDPILAEFRAAIASISFATPQIPIVSTVRGEHTSANCGRAEHWVDQIRHPVHFCDSIRELIRRGATHLVEVGPDSHLSRSALDTLRADERHEDIAVIPTARRDRDPEETVLLAAAALAVDGADIDWPTLADKQATAIPLPSYAFDRRRYWLEPGPALISDHRPDRVRPEPAQLPTEHLPQTSVAPDVADEVLAATADVLGISREDLDDEIRFAELGMTSLAAVELVERLGSRLGLRLAPNVIIDHPSPRDLVTHLLDAESPSPQGPSSSASDSLPEVYLDLNRRGTVEAGAALIVAASHTRPTFTRDQIQRHTPPPVRLRQGRADALTTVCFPALTAMSGPHEFSGFAAALTDRYAVWSADAPGFAPGSAVPHDLETYLQSQAAMVADLVGDSDFVVVGRSLGGIVAHAVVAQLEMRGLRPRGLALIDTYPADMAITDGNDWWMRSLIDGMLARIDEQRLELSADRLTAMGAYLRLTADISQHQIETPTLLVRARDRLPGMPTDRATS
;
A
#
# COMPACT_ATOMS: atom_id res chain seq x y z
N MET A 1 -6.54 2.02 85.13
CA MET A 1 -7.33 2.49 83.96
C MET A 1 -6.43 3.26 83.01
N THR A 2 -5.38 2.61 82.49
CA THR A 2 -4.25 3.25 81.78
C THR A 2 -4.05 2.69 80.37
N THR A 3 -5.12 2.19 79.74
CA THR A 3 -5.06 1.54 78.42
C THR A 3 -5.99 2.14 77.37
N GLU A 4 -6.79 3.17 77.69
CA GLU A 4 -7.74 3.75 76.72
C GLU A 4 -7.27 5.03 76.00
N THR A 5 -6.18 5.68 76.44
CA THR A 5 -5.68 6.89 75.78
C THR A 5 -4.65 6.65 74.68
N ALA A 6 -4.03 5.46 74.60
CA ALA A 6 -3.01 5.15 73.58
C ALA A 6 -3.59 4.65 72.23
N ALA A 7 -4.81 4.09 72.23
CA ALA A 7 -5.41 3.51 71.02
C ALA A 7 -6.07 4.54 70.08
N SER A 8 -6.44 5.73 70.57
CA SER A 8 -7.06 6.77 69.73
C SER A 8 -6.02 7.62 68.97
N GLY A 9 -4.81 7.77 69.50
CA GLY A 9 -3.72 8.51 68.85
C GLY A 9 -3.14 7.78 67.64
N THR A 10 -2.98 6.46 67.71
CA THR A 10 -2.39 5.64 66.64
C THR A 10 -3.31 5.46 65.44
N ALA A 11 -4.63 5.35 65.66
CA ALA A 11 -5.63 5.33 64.58
C ALA A 11 -5.74 6.68 63.84
N THR A 12 -5.49 7.79 64.55
CA THR A 12 -5.50 9.14 63.99
C THR A 12 -4.22 9.42 63.21
N GLU A 13 -3.06 8.96 63.70
CA GLU A 13 -1.77 9.10 63.02
C GLU A 13 -1.69 8.25 61.73
N ALA A 14 -2.23 7.03 61.75
CA ALA A 14 -2.30 6.17 60.56
C ALA A 14 -3.16 6.79 59.45
N ARG A 15 -4.35 7.31 59.80
CA ARG A 15 -5.21 8.05 58.86
C ARG A 15 -4.54 9.32 58.33
N LEU A 16 -3.85 10.07 59.18
CA LEU A 16 -3.14 11.29 58.77
C LEU A 16 -1.99 10.98 57.80
N ARG A 17 -1.26 9.88 58.04
CA ARG A 17 -0.16 9.43 57.17
C ARG A 17 -0.68 8.96 55.80
N GLU A 18 -1.84 8.33 55.75
CA GLU A 18 -2.50 7.93 54.51
C GLU A 18 -3.05 9.14 53.72
N TYR A 19 -3.67 10.10 54.41
CA TYR A 19 -4.07 11.38 53.81
C TYR A 19 -2.87 12.18 53.27
N LEU A 20 -1.75 12.23 54.00
CA LEU A 20 -0.53 12.92 53.56
C LEU A 20 0.12 12.20 52.37
N ARG A 21 0.15 10.86 52.35
CA ARG A 21 0.61 10.10 51.17
C ARG A 21 -0.26 10.37 49.95
N LYS A 22 -1.58 10.39 50.12
CA LYS A 22 -2.51 10.71 49.04
C LYS A 22 -2.34 12.14 48.55
N ALA A 23 -2.25 13.13 49.46
CA ALA A 23 -2.02 14.53 49.10
C ALA A 23 -0.66 14.76 48.41
N ILE A 24 0.39 14.02 48.80
CA ILE A 24 1.70 14.06 48.12
C ILE A 24 1.60 13.43 46.73
N ALA A 25 0.94 12.28 46.59
CA ALA A 25 0.72 11.63 45.29
C ALA A 25 -0.12 12.50 44.36
N ASP A 26 -1.21 13.08 44.86
CA ASP A 26 -2.07 14.02 44.14
C ASP A 26 -1.28 15.29 43.76
N SER A 27 -0.41 15.81 44.64
CA SER A 27 0.47 16.93 44.32
C SER A 27 1.54 16.59 43.28
N HIS A 28 2.03 15.35 43.24
CA HIS A 28 2.95 14.89 42.20
C HIS A 28 2.21 14.68 40.87
N ALA A 29 1.00 14.14 40.89
CA ALA A 29 0.13 14.01 39.72
C ALA A 29 -0.24 15.38 39.15
N LEU A 30 -0.71 16.33 39.97
CA LEU A 30 -1.00 17.70 39.55
C LEU A 30 0.24 18.45 39.05
N ARG A 31 1.42 18.19 39.63
CA ARG A 31 2.68 18.76 39.10
C ARG A 31 3.05 18.12 37.77
N ALA A 32 2.85 16.82 37.60
CA ALA A 32 3.08 16.15 36.32
C ALA A 32 2.07 16.61 35.25
N GLU A 33 0.80 16.80 35.61
CA GLU A 33 -0.24 17.36 34.73
C GLU A 33 0.06 18.82 34.38
N LEU A 34 0.51 19.63 35.34
CA LEU A 34 0.93 21.02 35.09
C LEU A 34 2.19 21.08 34.23
N GLU A 35 3.14 20.18 34.43
CA GLU A 35 4.37 20.10 33.63
C GLU A 35 4.07 19.59 32.22
N ALA A 36 3.19 18.61 32.08
CA ALA A 36 2.68 18.14 30.79
C ALA A 36 1.93 19.26 30.06
N ALA A 37 1.02 19.98 30.74
CA ALA A 37 0.32 21.12 30.16
C ALA A 37 1.27 22.28 29.79
N ARG A 38 2.35 22.48 30.56
CA ARG A 38 3.43 23.44 30.22
C ARG A 38 4.31 22.97 29.07
N GLN A 39 4.46 21.66 28.88
CA GLN A 39 5.14 21.09 27.72
C GLN A 39 4.28 21.25 26.46
N THR A 40 2.94 21.16 26.56
CA THR A 40 2.02 21.40 25.44
C THR A 40 1.98 22.88 25.03
N VAL A 41 2.05 23.80 26.01
CA VAL A 41 2.12 25.25 25.74
C VAL A 41 3.55 25.64 25.38
N GLY A 42 3.80 25.89 24.09
CA GLY A 42 5.12 26.29 23.60
C GLY A 42 6.00 25.12 23.16
N GLU A 43 5.42 23.94 22.92
CA GLU A 43 6.13 22.82 22.31
C GLU A 43 6.76 23.24 20.98
N PRO A 44 8.08 23.04 20.78
CA PRO A 44 8.73 23.24 19.49
C PRO A 44 8.17 22.27 18.43
N ILE A 45 8.01 22.76 17.21
CA ILE A 45 7.61 21.93 16.08
C ILE A 45 8.86 21.60 15.26
N ALA A 46 9.11 20.31 15.03
CA ALA A 46 10.19 19.84 14.19
C ALA A 46 9.81 19.96 12.72
N ILE A 47 10.74 20.47 11.90
CA ILE A 47 10.71 20.31 10.45
C ILE A 47 11.42 19.01 10.15
N VAL A 48 10.67 18.00 9.70
CA VAL A 48 11.21 16.64 9.47
C VAL A 48 11.51 16.35 8.01
N GLY A 49 10.88 17.09 7.08
CA GLY A 49 11.16 17.00 5.64
C GLY A 49 10.82 18.29 4.92
N MET A 50 11.45 18.52 3.76
CA MET A 50 11.19 19.68 2.92
C MET A 50 11.48 19.37 1.44
N ALA A 51 10.72 19.98 0.53
CA ALA A 51 10.98 19.94 -0.91
C ALA A 51 10.56 21.26 -1.57
N CYS A 52 11.16 21.58 -2.72
CA CYS A 52 10.84 22.81 -3.44
C CYS A 52 11.17 22.77 -4.94
N ARG A 53 10.50 23.65 -5.70
CA ARG A 53 10.93 24.11 -7.04
C ARG A 53 11.00 25.64 -7.06
N TYR A 54 12.10 26.16 -7.57
CA TYR A 54 12.32 27.60 -7.71
C TYR A 54 13.04 27.92 -9.03
N PRO A 55 13.05 29.19 -9.46
CA PRO A 55 13.76 29.63 -10.66
C PRO A 55 15.25 29.28 -10.64
N GLY A 56 15.84 29.17 -11.83
CA GLY A 56 17.25 28.84 -12.00
C GLY A 56 17.53 27.33 -12.00
N GLY A 57 16.55 26.51 -12.41
CA GLY A 57 16.66 25.05 -12.44
C GLY A 57 16.63 24.40 -11.05
N VAL A 58 16.17 25.11 -10.01
CA VAL A 58 16.13 24.58 -8.65
C VAL A 58 14.99 23.58 -8.53
N SER A 59 15.35 22.33 -8.31
CA SER A 59 14.45 21.20 -8.09
C SER A 59 14.57 20.54 -6.72
N SER A 60 15.43 21.03 -5.83
CA SER A 60 15.56 20.51 -4.47
C SER A 60 16.04 21.59 -3.48
N PRO A 61 15.89 21.37 -2.17
CA PRO A 61 16.50 22.25 -1.17
C PRO A 61 18.02 22.38 -1.33
N ASP A 62 18.73 21.32 -1.73
CA ASP A 62 20.18 21.34 -1.94
C ASP A 62 20.56 22.17 -3.17
N GLU A 63 19.75 22.13 -4.22
CA GLU A 63 19.94 23.00 -5.39
C GLU A 63 19.58 24.45 -5.09
N LEU A 64 18.60 24.72 -4.23
CA LEU A 64 18.34 26.08 -3.73
C LEU A 64 19.54 26.61 -2.94
N TRP A 65 20.13 25.75 -2.11
CA TRP A 65 21.36 26.08 -1.38
C TRP A 65 22.51 26.41 -2.34
N ALA A 66 22.78 25.54 -3.31
CA ALA A 66 23.81 25.78 -4.32
C ALA A 66 23.57 27.09 -5.10
N LEU A 67 22.32 27.44 -5.38
CA LEU A 67 21.96 28.69 -6.05
C LEU A 67 22.34 29.93 -5.22
N VAL A 68 22.02 29.93 -3.91
CA VAL A 68 22.32 31.07 -3.03
C VAL A 68 23.79 31.12 -2.60
N GLU A 69 24.45 29.96 -2.49
CA GLU A 69 25.88 29.84 -2.20
C GLU A 69 26.72 30.35 -3.37
N ASP A 70 26.34 30.02 -4.61
CA ASP A 70 26.98 30.51 -5.83
C ASP A 70 26.60 31.97 -6.19
N GLU A 71 25.81 32.65 -5.35
CA GLU A 71 25.33 34.02 -5.55
C GLU A 71 24.64 34.24 -6.92
N LYS A 72 23.90 33.22 -7.41
CA LYS A 72 23.26 33.27 -8.73
C LYS A 72 21.98 34.10 -8.72
N ASP A 73 21.81 34.86 -9.80
CA ASP A 73 20.59 35.60 -10.16
C ASP A 73 19.79 34.77 -11.17
N ALA A 74 18.58 34.36 -10.78
CA ALA A 74 17.71 33.48 -11.54
C ALA A 74 16.65 34.22 -12.37
N ILE A 75 16.75 35.55 -12.49
CA ILE A 75 15.82 36.33 -13.31
C ILE A 75 16.15 36.15 -14.79
N THR A 76 15.17 35.66 -15.54
CA THR A 76 15.24 35.40 -16.98
C THR A 76 14.18 36.22 -17.73
N ASP A 77 14.20 36.19 -19.06
CA ASP A 77 13.06 36.64 -19.87
C ASP A 77 11.84 35.74 -19.61
N TRP A 78 10.64 36.22 -19.97
CA TRP A 78 9.44 35.37 -20.00
C TRP A 78 9.71 34.03 -20.70
N PRO A 79 9.01 32.95 -20.32
CA PRO A 79 9.11 31.67 -21.01
C PRO A 79 8.49 31.74 -22.41
N ASP A 80 8.93 30.89 -23.34
CA ASP A 80 8.40 30.79 -24.70
C ASP A 80 7.38 29.64 -24.88
N ASP A 81 7.19 28.81 -23.84
CA ASP A 81 6.38 27.59 -23.90
C ASP A 81 4.97 27.73 -23.30
N ARG A 82 4.54 28.97 -22.97
CA ARG A 82 3.23 29.27 -22.36
C ARG A 82 2.24 29.98 -23.29
N GLY A 83 2.64 30.22 -24.53
CA GLY A 83 1.80 30.87 -25.54
C GLY A 83 1.59 32.37 -25.35
N TRP A 84 2.39 33.03 -24.50
CA TRP A 84 2.29 34.47 -24.28
C TRP A 84 2.80 35.26 -25.49
N ASN A 85 1.92 36.02 -26.13
CA ASN A 85 2.27 36.83 -27.29
C ASN A 85 3.04 38.10 -26.87
N ARG A 86 4.37 37.99 -26.82
CA ARG A 86 5.27 39.08 -26.39
C ARG A 86 5.10 40.37 -27.20
N GLU A 87 4.82 40.27 -28.50
CA GLU A 87 4.66 41.45 -29.37
C GLU A 87 3.43 42.28 -29.00
N LEU A 88 2.34 41.61 -28.59
CA LEU A 88 1.10 42.28 -28.20
C LEU A 88 1.10 42.75 -26.73
N LEU A 89 1.84 42.04 -25.87
CA LEU A 89 1.77 42.19 -24.42
C LEU A 89 2.86 43.08 -23.83
N ILE A 90 3.94 43.37 -24.55
CA ILE A 90 5.04 44.20 -24.03
C ILE A 90 4.95 45.61 -24.62
N ASP A 91 4.91 46.62 -23.76
CA ASP A 91 5.00 48.02 -24.16
C ASP A 91 5.71 48.84 -23.07
N SER A 92 6.62 49.72 -23.48
CA SER A 92 7.40 50.54 -22.57
C SER A 92 6.59 51.65 -21.89
N ASP A 93 5.39 51.97 -22.37
CA ASP A 93 4.49 52.93 -21.73
C ASP A 93 3.67 52.27 -20.61
N PRO A 94 3.96 52.57 -19.32
CA PRO A 94 3.18 52.06 -18.19
C PRO A 94 1.73 52.58 -18.16
N ALA A 95 1.33 53.48 -19.08
CA ALA A 95 -0.03 53.95 -19.27
C ALA A 95 -0.81 53.22 -20.38
N ARG A 96 -0.21 52.32 -21.17
CA ARG A 96 -0.92 51.47 -22.15
C ARG A 96 -1.68 50.25 -21.58
N THR A 97 -3.01 50.30 -21.50
CA THR A 97 -3.82 49.21 -20.94
C THR A 97 -3.58 47.85 -21.61
N GLY A 98 -3.53 46.78 -20.82
CA GLY A 98 -3.39 45.40 -21.31
C GLY A 98 -1.96 44.96 -21.61
N THR A 99 -0.96 45.83 -21.39
CA THR A 99 0.45 45.51 -21.62
C THR A 99 1.28 45.63 -20.34
N SER A 100 2.45 44.99 -20.34
CA SER A 100 3.48 45.08 -19.33
C SER A 100 4.70 45.83 -19.85
N TYR A 101 5.32 46.67 -19.01
CA TYR A 101 6.63 47.27 -19.33
C TYR A 101 7.80 46.37 -18.92
N VAL A 102 7.53 45.30 -18.18
CA VAL A 102 8.51 44.29 -17.74
C VAL A 102 8.24 42.96 -18.43
N HIS A 103 9.29 42.34 -18.94
CA HIS A 103 9.25 41.04 -19.62
C HIS A 103 10.26 40.05 -19.04
N THR A 104 10.78 40.35 -17.85
CA THR A 104 11.70 39.51 -17.09
C THR A 104 11.10 39.13 -15.74
N GLY A 105 11.45 37.97 -15.21
CA GLY A 105 10.98 37.44 -13.94
C GLY A 105 11.67 36.12 -13.59
N GLY A 106 11.34 35.54 -12.45
CA GLY A 106 11.81 34.20 -12.07
C GLY A 106 10.79 33.13 -12.47
N PHE A 107 11.18 32.18 -13.33
CA PHE A 107 10.27 31.13 -13.80
C PHE A 107 10.77 29.73 -13.42
N VAL A 108 9.84 28.84 -13.06
CA VAL A 108 10.11 27.43 -12.82
C VAL A 108 10.07 26.67 -14.14
N ASP A 109 11.04 25.78 -14.35
CA ASP A 109 11.14 24.93 -15.53
C ASP A 109 10.11 23.78 -15.50
N GLY A 110 9.69 23.29 -16.67
CA GLY A 110 8.86 22.08 -16.77
C GLY A 110 7.46 22.22 -16.15
N MET A 111 6.91 23.43 -16.07
CA MET A 111 5.62 23.70 -15.42
C MET A 111 4.44 22.88 -15.99
N ALA A 112 4.51 22.58 -17.29
CA ALA A 112 3.51 21.76 -17.97
C ALA A 112 3.70 20.26 -17.75
N ASP A 113 4.85 19.81 -17.25
CA ASP A 113 5.21 18.40 -17.13
C ASP A 113 4.73 17.83 -15.81
N PHE A 114 4.03 16.69 -15.84
CA PHE A 114 3.44 16.06 -14.65
C PHE A 114 3.29 14.54 -14.83
N ASP A 115 3.47 13.76 -13.76
CA ASP A 115 3.21 12.32 -13.73
C ASP A 115 1.78 12.02 -13.26
N ALA A 116 0.82 12.12 -14.18
CA ALA A 116 -0.60 11.97 -13.87
C ALA A 116 -0.98 10.55 -13.38
N ALA A 117 -0.34 9.52 -13.95
CA ALA A 117 -0.65 8.12 -13.67
C ALA A 117 -0.32 7.75 -12.21
N LEU A 118 0.84 8.19 -11.71
CA LEU A 118 1.23 7.98 -10.30
C LEU A 118 0.16 8.44 -9.31
N PHE A 119 -0.50 9.55 -9.61
CA PHE A 119 -1.51 10.16 -8.73
C PHE A 119 -2.95 9.75 -9.06
N GLY A 120 -3.14 8.77 -9.96
CA GLY A 120 -4.47 8.29 -10.36
C GLY A 120 -5.30 9.37 -11.04
N MET A 121 -4.67 10.20 -11.88
CA MET A 121 -5.34 11.22 -12.69
C MET A 121 -5.33 10.82 -14.16
N SER A 122 -6.49 10.87 -14.82
CA SER A 122 -6.54 10.69 -16.27
C SER A 122 -5.86 11.86 -17.01
N PRO A 123 -5.35 11.65 -18.24
CA PRO A 123 -4.83 12.73 -19.08
C PRO A 123 -5.78 13.94 -19.24
N ARG A 124 -7.09 13.71 -19.39
CA ARG A 124 -8.09 14.78 -19.50
C ARG A 124 -8.22 15.58 -18.20
N GLU A 125 -8.24 14.90 -17.05
CA GLU A 125 -8.26 15.58 -15.75
C GLU A 125 -6.96 16.37 -15.53
N ALA A 126 -5.79 15.76 -15.81
CA ALA A 126 -4.49 16.40 -15.67
C ALA A 126 -4.35 17.64 -16.57
N LEU A 127 -4.88 17.59 -17.80
CA LEU A 127 -4.93 18.73 -18.72
C LEU A 127 -5.77 19.89 -18.18
N ALA A 128 -6.92 19.60 -17.58
CA ALA A 128 -7.85 20.58 -17.02
C ALA A 128 -7.46 21.10 -15.62
N THR A 129 -6.45 20.49 -14.98
CA THR A 129 -6.01 20.83 -13.62
C THR A 129 -4.92 21.89 -13.65
N ASP A 130 -5.09 22.94 -12.83
CA ASP A 130 -4.11 24.00 -12.62
C ASP A 130 -2.74 23.40 -12.27
N PRO A 131 -1.65 23.80 -12.97
CA PRO A 131 -0.28 23.42 -12.64
C PRO A 131 0.05 23.54 -11.16
N GLN A 132 -0.50 24.53 -10.44
CA GLN A 132 -0.29 24.68 -9.00
C GLN A 132 -0.73 23.43 -8.22
N GLN A 133 -1.89 22.85 -8.56
CA GLN A 133 -2.38 21.63 -7.91
C GLN A 133 -1.53 20.40 -8.29
N ARG A 134 -1.10 20.31 -9.56
CA ARG A 134 -0.27 19.19 -10.04
C ARG A 134 1.09 19.18 -9.35
N HIS A 135 1.79 20.31 -9.34
CA HIS A 135 3.10 20.43 -8.71
C HIS A 135 3.04 20.29 -7.18
N LEU A 136 1.92 20.63 -6.53
CA LEU A 136 1.70 20.32 -5.10
C LEU A 136 1.69 18.82 -4.82
N LEU A 137 1.17 17.98 -5.73
CA LEU A 137 1.19 16.53 -5.55
C LEU A 137 2.62 15.99 -5.60
N GLU A 138 3.41 16.39 -6.60
CA GLU A 138 4.82 16.01 -6.71
C GLU A 138 5.63 16.50 -5.52
N ILE A 139 5.54 17.78 -5.17
CA ILE A 139 6.28 18.35 -4.04
C ILE A 139 5.89 17.72 -2.71
N THR A 140 4.62 17.34 -2.53
CA THR A 140 4.20 16.63 -1.32
C THR A 140 4.82 15.25 -1.23
N TRP A 141 4.82 14.50 -2.35
CA TRP A 141 5.47 13.18 -2.42
C TRP A 141 6.94 13.28 -2.01
N GLU A 142 7.68 14.22 -2.60
CA GLU A 142 9.10 14.42 -2.30
C GLU A 142 9.35 14.88 -0.86
N THR A 143 8.48 15.75 -0.33
CA THR A 143 8.56 16.21 1.07
C THR A 143 8.44 15.04 2.04
N LEU A 144 7.52 14.11 1.78
CA LEU A 144 7.33 12.90 2.59
C LEU A 144 8.53 11.95 2.46
N GLU A 145 9.03 11.72 1.25
CA GLU A 145 10.23 10.89 1.03
C GLU A 145 11.48 11.47 1.70
N ASN A 146 11.63 12.80 1.69
CA ASN A 146 12.70 13.52 2.38
C ASN A 146 12.53 13.49 3.91
N ALA A 147 11.28 13.38 4.40
CA ALA A 147 11.00 13.16 5.82
C ALA A 147 11.31 11.74 6.31
N GLY A 148 11.68 10.82 5.40
CA GLY A 148 11.85 9.41 5.74
C GLY A 148 10.51 8.67 5.90
N ILE A 149 9.42 9.21 5.34
CA ILE A 149 8.06 8.68 5.47
C ILE A 149 7.62 8.08 4.13
N ASN A 150 7.15 6.83 4.15
CA ASN A 150 6.49 6.23 2.99
C ASN A 150 5.17 6.97 2.69
N PRO A 151 5.00 7.61 1.52
CA PRO A 151 3.80 8.38 1.23
C PRO A 151 2.49 7.57 1.28
N GLN A 152 2.54 6.25 1.06
CA GLN A 152 1.37 5.38 1.10
C GLN A 152 0.98 4.93 2.52
N SER A 153 1.90 4.99 3.50
CA SER A 153 1.61 4.55 4.88
C SER A 153 0.72 5.53 5.65
N LEU A 154 0.55 6.75 5.14
CA LEU A 154 -0.29 7.80 5.73
C LEU A 154 -1.77 7.68 5.36
N ARG A 155 -2.16 6.71 4.52
CA ARG A 155 -3.59 6.53 4.18
C ARG A 155 -4.40 6.24 5.44
N GLY A 156 -5.41 7.07 5.69
CA GLY A 156 -6.26 7.00 6.88
C GLY A 156 -5.68 7.70 8.11
N SER A 157 -4.49 8.30 8.03
CA SER A 157 -3.89 9.04 9.14
C SER A 157 -4.58 10.41 9.33
N ASN A 158 -4.46 10.96 10.54
CA ASN A 158 -4.90 12.32 10.86
C ASN A 158 -3.87 13.38 10.44
N THR A 159 -3.25 13.24 9.27
CA THR A 159 -2.26 14.22 8.76
C THR A 159 -2.98 15.43 8.17
N GLY A 160 -2.59 16.65 8.57
CA GLY A 160 -3.15 17.90 8.06
C GLY A 160 -2.39 18.45 6.84
N VAL A 161 -3.04 19.28 6.04
CA VAL A 161 -2.52 19.91 4.81
C VAL A 161 -2.87 21.40 4.81
N TYR A 162 -1.86 22.27 4.80
CA TYR A 162 -2.01 23.72 4.89
C TYR A 162 -1.23 24.40 3.76
N VAL A 163 -1.93 24.92 2.75
CA VAL A 163 -1.29 25.42 1.52
C VAL A 163 -1.61 26.89 1.31
N GLY A 164 -0.56 27.72 1.23
CA GLY A 164 -0.66 29.07 0.71
C GLY A 164 -0.81 29.05 -0.81
N VAL A 165 -1.93 29.52 -1.35
CA VAL A 165 -2.21 29.51 -2.78
C VAL A 165 -3.03 30.73 -3.16
N VAL A 166 -2.70 31.34 -4.29
CA VAL A 166 -3.48 32.42 -4.90
C VAL A 166 -4.23 31.85 -6.10
N ALA A 167 -5.46 32.31 -6.31
CA ALA A 167 -6.26 31.89 -7.46
C ALA A 167 -5.52 32.16 -8.77
N GLY A 168 -5.31 31.09 -9.56
CA GLY A 168 -4.77 31.17 -10.91
C GLY A 168 -5.85 31.44 -11.96
N ASP A 169 -5.42 31.63 -13.21
CA ASP A 169 -6.28 31.89 -14.37
C ASP A 169 -6.12 30.86 -15.48
N TYR A 170 -5.64 29.65 -15.13
CA TYR A 170 -5.28 28.59 -16.07
C TYR A 170 -6.42 28.12 -16.99
N ALA A 171 -7.69 28.16 -16.56
CA ALA A 171 -8.84 27.70 -17.35
C ALA A 171 -10.00 28.71 -17.33
N ASP A 172 -9.70 30.00 -17.43
CA ASP A 172 -10.69 31.08 -17.34
C ASP A 172 -11.39 31.42 -18.67
N GLY A 173 -10.95 30.81 -19.79
CA GLY A 173 -11.46 31.05 -21.14
C GLY A 173 -10.99 32.34 -21.79
N HIS A 174 -10.29 33.22 -21.04
CA HIS A 174 -9.71 34.46 -21.53
C HIS A 174 -8.27 34.22 -22.00
N TRP A 175 -7.44 33.64 -21.13
CA TRP A 175 -6.02 33.38 -21.41
C TRP A 175 -5.76 32.02 -22.04
N THR A 176 -6.65 31.06 -21.82
CA THR A 176 -6.56 29.71 -22.36
C THR A 176 -7.86 29.33 -23.07
N ALA A 177 -7.75 28.51 -24.12
CA ALA A 177 -8.88 27.90 -24.77
C ALA A 177 -9.25 26.64 -23.98
N VAL A 178 -10.48 26.58 -23.47
CA VAL A 178 -11.02 25.42 -22.77
C VAL A 178 -11.89 24.62 -23.75
N PRO A 179 -11.48 23.40 -24.16
CA PRO A 179 -12.32 22.52 -24.97
C PRO A 179 -13.59 22.10 -24.22
N ASP A 180 -14.72 21.99 -24.93
CA ASP A 180 -16.01 21.56 -24.36
C ASP A 180 -15.90 20.21 -23.62
N GLU A 181 -15.03 19.31 -24.10
CA GLU A 181 -14.76 18.01 -23.50
C GLU A 181 -14.16 18.07 -22.08
N LEU A 182 -13.67 19.22 -21.64
CA LEU A 182 -13.09 19.41 -20.30
C LEU A 182 -14.05 20.09 -19.30
N GLU A 183 -15.26 20.46 -19.72
CA GLU A 183 -16.20 21.28 -18.94
C GLU A 183 -16.46 20.71 -17.53
N GLY A 184 -16.52 19.39 -17.39
CA GLY A 184 -16.73 18.74 -16.08
C GLY A 184 -15.49 18.58 -15.19
N TYR A 185 -14.28 18.83 -15.69
CA TYR A 185 -13.03 18.76 -14.92
C TYR A 185 -12.54 20.14 -14.47
N THR A 186 -12.75 21.18 -15.28
CA THR A 186 -12.19 22.53 -15.04
C THR A 186 -12.61 23.14 -13.71
N GLY A 187 -13.86 22.94 -13.28
CA GLY A 187 -14.37 23.50 -12.03
C GLY A 187 -13.58 23.05 -10.80
N VAL A 188 -13.32 21.74 -10.68
CA VAL A 188 -12.48 21.20 -9.59
C VAL A 188 -10.98 21.36 -9.86
N GLY A 189 -10.58 21.36 -11.13
CA GLY A 189 -9.19 21.50 -11.56
C GLY A 189 -8.56 22.86 -11.24
N THR A 190 -9.35 23.91 -11.03
CA THR A 190 -8.84 25.29 -10.82
C THR A 190 -9.22 25.91 -9.48
N MET A 191 -10.09 25.28 -8.69
CA MET A 191 -10.58 25.84 -7.44
C MET A 191 -9.47 25.85 -6.35
N PRO A 192 -9.14 27.00 -5.73
CA PRO A 192 -8.05 27.06 -4.75
C PRO A 192 -8.21 26.12 -3.54
N SER A 193 -9.45 25.90 -3.07
CA SER A 193 -9.72 24.96 -1.97
C SER A 193 -9.39 23.51 -2.33
N VAL A 194 -9.44 23.16 -3.62
CA VAL A 194 -9.08 21.82 -4.10
C VAL A 194 -7.56 21.62 -4.10
N ALA A 195 -6.73 22.67 -4.03
CA ALA A 195 -5.28 22.50 -3.95
C ALA A 195 -4.83 21.69 -2.72
N SER A 196 -5.28 22.07 -1.51
CA SER A 196 -5.05 21.29 -0.29
C SER A 196 -5.92 20.03 -0.22
N GLY A 197 -7.18 20.12 -0.65
CA GLY A 197 -8.11 18.99 -0.66
C GLY A 197 -7.67 17.83 -1.57
N ARG A 198 -7.06 18.11 -2.72
CA ARG A 198 -6.54 17.11 -3.66
C ARG A 198 -5.32 16.41 -3.09
N VAL A 199 -4.42 17.12 -2.42
CA VAL A 199 -3.33 16.50 -1.66
C VAL A 199 -3.89 15.55 -0.61
N ALA A 200 -4.84 16.00 0.22
CA ALA A 200 -5.47 15.13 1.22
C ALA A 200 -6.15 13.91 0.57
N TYR A 201 -6.89 14.10 -0.52
CA TYR A 201 -7.56 13.02 -1.27
C TYR A 201 -6.58 11.99 -1.83
N THR A 202 -5.55 12.43 -2.55
CA THR A 202 -4.59 11.55 -3.25
C THR A 202 -3.77 10.70 -2.28
N PHE A 203 -3.33 11.28 -1.16
CA PHE A 203 -2.58 10.56 -0.12
C PHE A 203 -3.47 9.89 0.94
N GLY A 204 -4.80 10.08 0.86
CA GLY A 204 -5.78 9.47 1.77
C GLY A 204 -5.74 10.03 3.20
N LEU A 205 -5.39 11.29 3.37
CA LEU A 205 -5.22 11.97 4.66
C LEU A 205 -6.56 12.45 5.22
N GLN A 206 -6.74 12.40 6.54
CA GLN A 206 -8.00 12.74 7.22
C GLN A 206 -7.91 13.94 8.16
N GLY A 207 -6.74 14.58 8.28
CA GLY A 207 -6.59 15.83 9.04
C GLY A 207 -7.12 17.06 8.29
N PRO A 208 -7.04 18.25 8.89
CA PRO A 208 -7.54 19.48 8.26
C PRO A 208 -6.84 19.76 6.94
N ALA A 209 -7.60 20.04 5.88
CA ALA A 209 -7.08 20.45 4.57
C ALA A 209 -7.53 21.88 4.27
N VAL A 210 -6.60 22.84 4.33
CA VAL A 210 -6.87 24.28 4.28
C VAL A 210 -6.00 24.96 3.24
N SER A 211 -6.65 25.61 2.28
CA SER A 211 -6.00 26.55 1.36
C SER A 211 -6.13 27.98 1.89
N VAL A 212 -5.02 28.71 1.94
CA VAL A 212 -4.91 30.05 2.53
C VAL A 212 -4.47 31.05 1.47
N ASP A 213 -5.18 32.17 1.38
CA ASP A 213 -4.75 33.33 0.59
C ASP A 213 -4.64 34.56 1.49
N THR A 214 -3.41 34.89 1.86
CA THR A 214 -3.03 36.17 2.46
C THR A 214 -1.97 36.86 1.59
N ALA A 215 -2.07 36.68 0.27
CA ALA A 215 -1.09 37.13 -0.71
C ALA A 215 0.34 36.66 -0.37
N CYS A 216 1.30 37.59 -0.26
CA CYS A 216 2.72 37.31 -0.08
C CYS A 216 3.06 36.60 1.24
N SER A 217 2.17 36.62 2.24
CA SER A 217 2.37 35.94 3.53
C SER A 217 1.74 34.55 3.61
N SER A 218 1.05 34.10 2.55
CA SER A 218 0.21 32.89 2.57
C SER A 218 0.93 31.66 3.11
N SER A 219 2.13 31.34 2.61
CA SER A 219 2.87 30.16 3.08
C SER A 219 3.30 30.23 4.55
N LEU A 220 3.62 31.41 5.09
CA LEU A 220 3.96 31.52 6.53
C LEU A 220 2.70 31.44 7.40
N VAL A 221 1.56 31.94 6.91
CA VAL A 221 0.29 31.79 7.60
C VAL A 221 -0.14 30.31 7.60
N SER A 222 0.02 29.57 6.51
CA SER A 222 -0.25 28.13 6.51
C SER A 222 0.67 27.37 7.45
N ILE A 223 1.97 27.70 7.54
CA ILE A 223 2.88 27.11 8.54
C ILE A 223 2.45 27.46 9.97
N HIS A 224 1.99 28.69 10.22
CA HIS A 224 1.45 29.09 11.52
C HIS A 224 0.22 28.26 11.91
N LEU A 225 -0.73 28.08 10.99
CA LEU A 225 -1.93 27.28 11.23
C LEU A 225 -1.58 25.80 11.48
N ALA A 226 -0.67 25.23 10.69
CA ALA A 226 -0.17 23.88 10.88
C ALA A 226 0.49 23.69 12.26
N THR A 227 1.32 24.66 12.68
CA THR A 227 1.94 24.69 14.01
C THR A 227 0.90 24.70 15.13
N SER A 228 -0.16 25.52 14.97
CA SER A 228 -1.26 25.56 15.94
C SER A 228 -2.02 24.23 16.00
N ALA A 229 -2.33 23.63 14.85
CA ALA A 229 -3.07 22.37 14.78
C ALA A 229 -2.30 21.20 15.43
N LEU A 230 -0.98 21.12 15.20
CA LEU A 230 -0.10 20.13 15.85
C LEU A 230 -0.09 20.32 17.37
N ARG A 231 0.07 21.57 17.85
CA ARG A 231 0.04 21.88 19.30
C ARG A 231 -1.31 21.58 19.94
N ASN A 232 -2.39 21.71 19.19
CA ASN A 232 -3.76 21.42 19.65
C ASN A 232 -4.14 19.94 19.55
N GLY A 233 -3.31 19.09 18.93
CA GLY A 233 -3.63 17.69 18.67
C GLY A 233 -4.72 17.49 17.61
N GLU A 234 -4.95 18.49 16.74
CA GLU A 234 -5.87 18.37 15.60
C GLU A 234 -5.28 17.50 14.48
N CYS A 235 -3.95 17.38 14.43
CA CYS A 235 -3.20 16.45 13.60
C CYS A 235 -1.90 16.01 14.31
N ASP A 236 -1.30 14.91 13.82
CA ASP A 236 -0.03 14.36 14.35
C ASP A 236 1.17 14.66 13.43
N LEU A 237 0.87 14.86 12.15
CA LEU A 237 1.79 15.31 11.11
C LEU A 237 1.07 16.40 10.33
N ALA A 238 1.77 17.46 9.92
CA ALA A 238 1.21 18.49 9.08
C ALA A 238 2.13 18.79 7.88
N LEU A 239 1.54 18.82 6.69
CA LEU A 239 2.17 19.31 5.48
C LEU A 239 1.82 20.79 5.33
N ALA A 240 2.81 21.66 5.32
CA ALA A 240 2.61 23.09 5.24
C ALA A 240 3.50 23.74 4.19
N GLY A 241 2.96 24.68 3.41
CA GLY A 241 3.74 25.27 2.33
C GLY A 241 2.99 26.33 1.55
N GLY A 242 3.44 26.58 0.33
CA GLY A 242 2.73 27.43 -0.62
C GLY A 242 3.23 27.29 -2.04
N VAL A 243 2.42 27.73 -2.98
CA VAL A 243 2.65 27.63 -4.43
C VAL A 243 2.23 28.91 -5.13
N THR A 244 3.01 29.31 -6.13
CA THR A 244 2.64 30.33 -7.12
C THR A 244 3.26 29.94 -8.45
N LEU A 245 2.41 29.59 -9.41
CA LEU A 245 2.80 29.33 -10.80
C LEU A 245 1.95 30.21 -11.72
N MET A 246 2.61 30.98 -12.58
CA MET A 246 2.00 31.99 -13.43
C MET A 246 1.58 31.38 -14.76
N THR A 247 0.29 31.09 -14.89
CA THR A 247 -0.28 30.54 -16.14
C THR A 247 -0.51 31.60 -17.20
N SER A 248 -0.63 32.87 -16.80
CA SER A 248 -0.79 34.03 -17.67
C SER A 248 0.12 35.19 -17.25
N PRO A 249 0.23 36.25 -18.08
CA PRO A 249 0.95 37.47 -17.75
C PRO A 249 0.11 38.48 -16.94
N SER A 250 -1.08 38.13 -16.43
CA SER A 250 -2.00 39.03 -15.72
C SER A 250 -1.30 39.83 -14.61
N GLY A 251 -0.52 39.17 -13.75
CA GLY A 251 0.19 39.83 -12.65
C GLY A 251 1.20 40.89 -13.12
N PHE A 252 1.88 40.66 -14.24
CA PHE A 252 2.78 41.65 -14.84
C PHE A 252 2.03 42.85 -15.41
N ILE A 253 0.89 42.61 -16.07
CA ILE A 253 0.04 43.66 -16.67
C ILE A 253 -0.55 44.55 -15.57
N GLU A 254 -1.13 43.95 -14.53
CA GLU A 254 -1.78 44.66 -13.43
C GLU A 254 -0.78 45.51 -12.64
N PHE A 255 0.38 44.97 -12.29
CA PHE A 255 1.39 45.71 -11.55
C PHE A 255 2.15 46.73 -12.41
N SER A 256 2.17 46.54 -13.73
CA SER A 256 2.67 47.57 -14.65
C SER A 256 1.80 48.83 -14.61
N ARG A 257 0.47 48.70 -14.50
CA ARG A 257 -0.44 49.86 -14.30
C ARG A 257 -0.10 50.64 -13.02
N GLN A 258 0.23 49.90 -11.97
CA GLN A 258 0.54 50.44 -10.64
C GLN A 258 1.97 51.01 -10.55
N ARG A 259 2.81 50.74 -11.55
CA ARG A 259 4.25 51.03 -11.52
C ARG A 259 4.95 50.37 -10.33
N GLY A 260 4.47 49.17 -9.97
CA GLY A 260 4.97 48.41 -8.82
C GLY A 260 6.14 47.47 -9.16
N LEU A 261 6.48 47.31 -10.45
CA LEU A 261 7.51 46.37 -10.90
C LEU A 261 8.86 47.05 -11.08
N SER A 262 9.94 46.34 -10.70
CA SER A 262 11.28 46.73 -11.12
C SER A 262 11.42 46.56 -12.64
N ALA A 263 11.98 47.56 -13.33
CA ALA A 263 12.09 47.56 -14.78
C ALA A 263 12.94 46.40 -15.34
N ASP A 264 13.87 45.87 -14.54
CA ASP A 264 14.73 44.74 -14.87
C ASP A 264 14.27 43.41 -14.24
N GLY A 265 13.12 43.41 -13.55
CA GLY A 265 12.55 42.24 -12.90
C GLY A 265 13.30 41.76 -11.64
N ARG A 266 14.22 42.55 -11.07
CA ARG A 266 15.00 42.17 -9.87
C ARG A 266 14.46 42.80 -8.59
N CYS A 267 14.49 42.04 -7.49
CA CYS A 267 14.19 42.57 -6.15
C CYS A 267 15.47 43.09 -5.48
N ARG A 268 15.73 44.40 -5.56
CA ARG A 268 16.90 45.06 -4.97
C ARG A 268 16.66 45.37 -3.48
N SER A 269 16.52 44.30 -2.69
CA SER A 269 16.11 44.38 -1.28
C SER A 269 17.04 45.28 -0.47
N PHE A 270 16.48 46.31 0.17
CA PHE A 270 17.18 47.28 1.01
C PHE A 270 18.24 48.15 0.31
N ALA A 271 18.31 48.11 -1.02
CA ALA A 271 19.21 48.96 -1.80
C ALA A 271 18.64 50.37 -1.99
N ASP A 272 19.51 51.34 -2.24
CA ASP A 272 19.12 52.74 -2.52
C ASP A 272 18.44 52.89 -3.89
N ASP A 273 18.78 52.04 -4.85
CA ASP A 273 18.21 51.99 -6.20
C ASP A 273 17.02 51.01 -6.33
N ALA A 274 16.38 50.66 -5.21
CA ALA A 274 15.16 49.84 -5.17
C ALA A 274 13.99 50.56 -5.85
N THR A 275 13.47 49.98 -6.95
CA THR A 275 12.41 50.62 -7.78
C THR A 275 11.08 49.87 -7.80
N GLY A 276 11.01 48.68 -7.23
CA GLY A 276 9.83 47.83 -7.28
C GLY A 276 10.18 46.35 -7.16
N THR A 277 9.15 45.52 -7.32
CA THR A 277 9.26 44.07 -7.17
C THR A 277 9.50 43.38 -8.50
N GLY A 278 10.32 42.33 -8.49
CA GLY A 278 10.41 41.35 -9.56
C GLY A 278 9.52 40.15 -9.28
N TRP A 279 8.57 39.82 -10.15
CA TRP A 279 7.71 38.65 -9.95
C TRP A 279 8.45 37.35 -10.25
N ALA A 280 8.11 36.33 -9.50
CA ALA A 280 8.62 35.00 -9.70
C ALA A 280 7.63 33.91 -9.34
N GLU A 281 7.97 32.69 -9.74
CA GLU A 281 7.25 31.47 -9.46
C GLU A 281 7.97 30.66 -8.39
N GLY A 282 7.23 29.82 -7.70
CA GLY A 282 7.85 28.88 -6.79
C GLY A 282 6.85 27.99 -6.09
N ILE A 283 7.37 26.91 -5.56
CA ILE A 283 6.62 25.99 -4.71
C ILE A 283 7.55 25.45 -3.64
N GLY A 284 7.04 25.41 -2.41
CA GLY A 284 7.72 24.78 -1.29
C GLY A 284 6.72 24.12 -0.36
N MET A 285 7.12 22.97 0.20
CA MET A 285 6.34 22.25 1.21
C MET A 285 7.30 21.72 2.28
N ILE A 286 6.85 21.74 3.52
CA ILE A 286 7.56 21.19 4.67
C ILE A 286 6.64 20.24 5.45
N ALA A 287 7.22 19.16 5.97
CA ALA A 287 6.57 18.23 6.87
C ALA A 287 6.91 18.61 8.32
N LEU A 288 5.87 18.73 9.14
CA LEU A 288 5.93 19.24 10.51
C LEU A 288 5.37 18.21 11.50
N GLU A 289 6.09 17.98 12.59
CA GLU A 289 5.64 17.19 13.73
C GLU A 289 5.92 17.93 15.03
N ARG A 290 5.21 17.56 16.10
CA ARG A 290 5.68 17.92 17.44
C ARG A 290 7.09 17.36 17.64
N LEU A 291 7.99 18.11 18.25
CA LEU A 291 9.38 17.66 18.44
C LEU A 291 9.46 16.31 19.20
N SER A 292 8.55 16.10 20.17
CA SER A 292 8.43 14.85 20.90
C SER A 292 8.03 13.66 20.02
N ASP A 293 7.14 13.87 19.06
CA ASP A 293 6.70 12.85 18.12
C ASP A 293 7.79 12.53 17.10
N ALA A 294 8.49 13.54 16.57
CA ALA A 294 9.63 13.32 15.67
C ALA A 294 10.70 12.44 16.31
N HIS A 295 11.02 12.66 17.58
CA HIS A 295 11.92 11.79 18.34
C HIS A 295 11.36 10.37 18.54
N THR A 296 10.07 10.24 18.82
CA THR A 296 9.39 8.95 19.02
C THR A 296 9.36 8.13 17.74
N ASN A 297 9.11 8.78 16.61
CA ASN A 297 9.05 8.19 15.28
C ASN A 297 10.44 7.95 14.67
N GLY A 298 11.49 8.52 15.26
CA GLY A 298 12.86 8.42 14.75
C GLY A 298 13.08 9.24 13.47
N HIS A 299 12.26 10.26 13.24
CA HIS A 299 12.39 11.14 12.09
C HIS A 299 13.57 12.10 12.26
N HIS A 300 14.26 12.38 11.16
CA HIS A 300 15.38 13.32 11.16
C HIS A 300 14.86 14.75 11.31
N ILE A 301 15.43 15.52 12.25
CA ILE A 301 15.01 16.89 12.52
C ILE A 301 15.95 17.83 11.77
N LEU A 302 15.43 18.53 10.76
CA LEU A 302 16.18 19.49 9.95
C LEU A 302 16.36 20.83 10.67
N ALA A 303 15.30 21.30 11.34
CA ALA A 303 15.27 22.47 12.19
C ALA A 303 14.04 22.42 13.10
N THR A 304 13.95 23.34 14.06
CA THR A 304 12.77 23.49 14.91
C THR A 304 12.15 24.88 14.78
N ILE A 305 10.83 24.94 14.64
CA ILE A 305 10.04 26.16 14.76
C ILE A 305 9.81 26.41 16.24
N ARG A 306 10.45 27.45 16.78
CA ARG A 306 10.39 27.81 18.20
C ARG A 306 9.17 28.66 18.51
N GLY A 307 8.82 29.56 17.61
CA GLY A 307 7.59 30.34 17.73
C GLY A 307 7.18 31.01 16.44
N THR A 308 5.90 31.35 16.36
CA THR A 308 5.30 31.96 15.17
C THR A 308 4.17 32.89 15.57
N ALA A 309 4.00 33.98 14.83
CA ALA A 309 2.88 34.90 15.03
C ALA A 309 2.39 35.47 13.71
N ILE A 310 1.08 35.77 13.68
CA ILE A 310 0.42 36.50 12.61
C ILE A 310 -0.30 37.74 13.20
N ASN A 311 -0.38 38.83 12.43
CA ASN A 311 -1.21 39.98 12.75
C ASN A 311 -1.66 40.73 11.47
N GLN A 312 -2.21 41.94 11.64
CA GLN A 312 -2.73 42.75 10.54
C GLN A 312 -2.33 44.23 10.72
N ASP A 313 -2.00 44.90 9.62
CA ASP A 313 -1.55 46.30 9.55
C ASP A 313 -2.58 47.34 10.01
N GLY A 314 -3.87 46.97 9.99
CA GLY A 314 -5.01 47.81 10.33
C GLY A 314 -5.27 48.90 9.31
N ALA A 315 -5.73 50.06 9.77
CA ALA A 315 -5.95 51.24 8.94
C ALA A 315 -4.62 51.96 8.67
N SER A 316 -3.82 51.44 7.74
CA SER A 316 -2.58 52.06 7.26
C SER A 316 -2.84 53.17 6.23
N ASN A 317 -1.80 53.76 5.64
CA ASN A 317 -1.89 54.88 4.68
C ASN A 317 -2.38 54.46 3.26
N GLY A 318 -3.21 53.43 3.18
CA GLY A 318 -3.70 52.80 1.96
C GLY A 318 -3.72 51.28 2.13
N LEU A 319 -4.67 50.58 1.50
CA LEU A 319 -4.85 49.14 1.70
C LEU A 319 -3.55 48.33 1.54
N THR A 320 -2.71 48.74 0.59
CA THR A 320 -1.47 48.06 0.22
C THR A 320 -0.22 48.67 0.89
N ALA A 321 -0.38 49.71 1.72
CA ALA A 321 0.73 50.37 2.39
C ALA A 321 1.06 49.63 3.70
N PRO A 322 2.32 49.18 3.90
CA PRO A 322 2.69 48.42 5.10
C PRO A 322 2.72 49.28 6.36
N ASN A 323 2.61 48.67 7.54
CA ASN A 323 2.64 49.35 8.83
C ASN A 323 3.79 48.88 9.73
N GLY A 324 4.84 49.70 9.84
CA GLY A 324 6.01 49.37 10.66
C GLY A 324 5.72 49.11 12.14
N ARG A 325 4.64 49.66 12.73
CA ARG A 325 4.26 49.31 14.11
C ARG A 325 3.69 47.90 14.20
N ALA A 326 2.84 47.52 13.25
CA ALA A 326 2.29 46.17 13.19
C ALA A 326 3.41 45.13 12.95
N GLN A 327 4.42 45.46 12.14
CA GLN A 327 5.59 44.58 11.95
C GLN A 327 6.40 44.40 13.25
N ARG A 328 6.63 45.47 14.03
CA ARG A 328 7.27 45.35 15.36
C ARG A 328 6.44 44.48 16.32
N ASP A 329 5.13 44.63 16.28
CA ASP A 329 4.22 43.88 17.14
C ASP A 329 4.21 42.37 16.80
N VAL A 330 4.22 41.98 15.52
CA VAL A 330 4.26 40.57 15.13
C VAL A 330 5.60 39.91 15.51
N ILE A 331 6.72 40.63 15.35
CA ILE A 331 8.04 40.18 15.83
C ILE A 331 8.01 39.93 17.33
N THR A 332 7.49 40.88 18.10
CA THR A 332 7.40 40.78 19.57
C THR A 332 6.52 39.60 20.00
N ARG A 333 5.41 39.34 19.29
CA ARG A 333 4.54 38.20 19.55
C ARG A 333 5.21 36.86 19.26
N ALA A 334 5.94 36.74 18.15
CA ALA A 334 6.66 35.51 17.83
C ALA A 334 7.76 35.20 18.86
N LEU A 335 8.49 36.22 19.32
CA LEU A 335 9.46 36.07 20.42
C LEU A 335 8.79 35.63 21.73
N THR A 336 7.60 36.18 22.01
CA THR A 336 6.80 35.80 23.19
C THR A 336 6.33 34.35 23.11
N ASP A 337 5.83 33.91 21.94
CA ASP A 337 5.43 32.53 21.66
C ASP A 337 6.61 31.55 21.81
N ALA A 338 7.81 31.96 21.37
CA ALA A 338 9.04 31.16 21.47
C ALA A 338 9.68 31.13 22.87
N HIS A 339 9.21 31.99 23.78
CA HIS A 339 9.89 32.29 25.05
C HIS A 339 11.36 32.75 24.87
N LEU A 340 11.61 33.59 23.86
CA LEU A 340 12.92 34.13 23.50
C LEU A 340 12.98 35.65 23.61
N THR A 341 14.19 36.20 23.59
CA THR A 341 14.47 37.65 23.60
C THR A 341 15.06 38.12 22.27
N ILE A 342 15.14 39.43 22.06
CA ILE A 342 15.75 40.00 20.84
C ILE A 342 17.24 39.64 20.65
N ASN A 343 17.94 39.25 21.72
CA ASN A 343 19.35 38.86 21.70
C ASN A 343 19.55 37.41 21.23
N ASP A 344 18.48 36.62 21.19
CA ASP A 344 18.53 35.20 20.84
C ASP A 344 18.49 34.94 19.33
N ILE A 345 18.30 35.97 18.50
CA ILE A 345 18.12 35.83 17.04
C ILE A 345 19.34 36.38 16.31
N ASP A 346 19.94 35.57 15.44
CA ASP A 346 21.19 35.91 14.74
C ASP A 346 20.92 36.59 13.40
N ALA A 347 19.91 36.11 12.68
CA ALA A 347 19.59 36.57 11.34
C ALA A 347 18.08 36.67 11.08
N VAL A 348 17.69 37.53 10.13
CA VAL A 348 16.33 37.62 9.61
C VAL A 348 16.34 37.47 8.09
N GLU A 349 15.66 36.45 7.61
CA GLU A 349 15.19 36.37 6.23
C GLU A 349 13.94 37.25 6.12
N ALA A 350 14.15 38.43 5.56
CA ALA A 350 13.17 39.51 5.54
C ALA A 350 12.13 39.32 4.42
N HIS A 351 11.06 40.12 4.49
CA HIS A 351 10.13 40.23 3.38
C HIS A 351 10.80 40.89 2.18
N GLY A 352 11.58 41.97 2.36
CA GLY A 352 12.57 42.53 1.42
C GLY A 352 12.18 42.39 -0.04
N THR A 353 11.28 43.26 -0.52
CA THR A 353 10.68 43.14 -1.86
C THR A 353 11.33 44.04 -2.90
N GLY A 354 12.31 44.87 -2.49
CA GLY A 354 12.91 45.88 -3.35
C GLY A 354 11.95 47.05 -3.60
N THR A 355 10.94 47.25 -2.74
CA THR A 355 9.98 48.35 -2.93
C THR A 355 10.46 49.61 -2.23
N PRO A 356 10.36 50.79 -2.86
CA PRO A 356 10.88 52.04 -2.30
C PRO A 356 10.16 52.48 -1.02
N LEU A 357 8.93 52.01 -0.79
CA LEU A 357 8.16 52.29 0.41
C LEU A 357 8.28 51.18 1.46
N GLY A 358 8.20 49.91 1.06
CA GLY A 358 8.12 48.78 1.98
C GLY A 358 9.45 48.48 2.66
N ASP A 359 10.55 48.47 1.91
CA ASP A 359 11.87 48.09 2.44
C ASP A 359 12.34 49.02 3.57
N PRO A 360 12.21 50.38 3.48
CA PRO A 360 12.53 51.24 4.61
C PRO A 360 11.66 51.00 5.83
N ILE A 361 10.37 50.71 5.66
CA ILE A 361 9.43 50.45 6.76
C ILE A 361 9.82 49.16 7.50
N GLU A 362 10.19 48.12 6.76
CA GLU A 362 10.65 46.85 7.33
C GLU A 362 12.00 47.01 8.05
N ALA A 363 12.97 47.67 7.42
CA ALA A 363 14.29 47.91 8.02
C ALA A 363 14.16 48.69 9.34
N GLU A 364 13.34 49.73 9.38
CA GLU A 364 13.02 50.48 10.59
C GLU A 364 12.32 49.62 11.66
N ALA A 365 11.43 48.70 11.26
CA ALA A 365 10.82 47.76 12.21
C ALA A 365 11.84 46.82 12.86
N LEU A 366 12.81 46.32 12.07
CA LEU A 366 13.89 45.47 12.56
C LEU A 366 14.89 46.25 13.44
N ILE A 367 15.29 47.45 13.04
CA ILE A 367 16.17 48.34 13.82
C ILE A 367 15.55 48.66 15.18
N HIS A 368 14.25 48.98 15.20
CA HIS A 368 13.53 49.30 16.43
C HIS A 368 13.07 48.09 17.25
N THR A 369 13.34 46.86 16.81
CA THR A 369 13.17 45.63 17.60
C THR A 369 14.51 44.95 17.84
N TYR A 370 14.94 44.07 16.93
CA TYR A 370 16.17 43.31 17.03
C TYR A 370 17.42 44.19 17.08
N GLY A 371 17.43 45.33 16.39
CA GLY A 371 18.53 46.30 16.40
C GLY A 371 18.77 46.98 17.75
N GLN A 372 17.85 46.83 18.71
CA GLN A 372 17.98 47.32 20.09
C GLN A 372 18.67 46.31 21.03
N ARG A 373 19.33 45.28 20.46
CA ARG A 373 20.13 44.30 21.18
C ARG A 373 21.29 44.94 21.95
N THR A 374 21.83 44.21 22.92
CA THR A 374 22.94 44.71 23.73
C THR A 374 24.20 44.92 22.88
N PRO A 375 25.02 45.96 23.15
CA PRO A 375 26.18 46.29 22.29
C PRO A 375 27.26 45.20 22.19
N ASP A 376 27.28 44.24 23.11
CA ASP A 376 28.19 43.10 23.18
C ASP A 376 27.73 41.89 22.35
N HIS A 377 26.47 41.88 21.86
CA HIS A 377 26.00 40.88 20.91
C HIS A 377 26.42 41.23 19.48
N PRO A 378 26.68 40.23 18.62
CA PRO A 378 26.86 40.45 17.18
C PRO A 378 25.66 41.18 16.56
N ALA A 379 25.94 41.93 15.49
CA ALA A 379 24.91 42.56 14.67
C ALA A 379 23.87 41.53 14.20
N LEU A 380 22.61 41.94 14.14
CA LEU A 380 21.58 41.15 13.47
C LEU A 380 21.87 41.17 11.96
N TYR A 381 22.01 40.00 11.36
CA TYR A 381 22.12 39.91 9.90
C TYR A 381 20.74 39.94 9.25
N ILE A 382 20.59 40.69 8.15
CA ILE A 382 19.35 40.71 7.37
C ILE A 382 19.63 40.40 5.90
N GLY A 383 18.72 39.67 5.28
CA GLY A 383 18.78 39.35 3.86
C GLY A 383 17.42 38.96 3.29
N SER A 384 17.34 38.71 1.98
CA SER A 384 16.11 38.28 1.31
C SER A 384 16.44 37.36 0.14
N LEU A 385 15.87 36.16 0.12
CA LEU A 385 15.95 35.21 -1.00
C LEU A 385 15.43 35.81 -2.31
N LYS A 386 14.56 36.81 -2.24
CA LYS A 386 13.96 37.46 -3.41
C LYS A 386 14.99 38.17 -4.28
N SER A 387 16.16 38.51 -3.72
CA SER A 387 17.26 39.06 -4.53
C SER A 387 17.82 38.06 -5.52
N ASN A 388 17.71 36.75 -5.25
CA ASN A 388 18.23 35.69 -6.09
C ASN A 388 17.18 35.20 -7.09
N ILE A 389 15.95 34.96 -6.61
CA ILE A 389 14.92 34.27 -7.39
C ILE A 389 13.72 35.13 -7.78
N GLY A 390 13.64 36.38 -7.30
CA GLY A 390 12.45 37.22 -7.39
C GLY A 390 11.39 36.90 -6.32
N HIS A 391 10.23 37.54 -6.42
CA HIS A 391 9.14 37.40 -5.45
C HIS A 391 8.14 36.33 -5.85
N THR A 392 8.19 35.19 -5.17
CA THR A 392 7.35 34.01 -5.43
C THR A 392 5.96 34.03 -4.78
N ALA A 393 5.41 35.23 -4.58
CA ALA A 393 4.09 35.49 -3.97
C ALA A 393 3.73 34.56 -2.80
N ALA A 394 2.77 33.64 -2.97
CA ALA A 394 2.27 32.77 -1.92
C ALA A 394 3.29 31.73 -1.45
N ALA A 395 4.32 31.42 -2.25
CA ALA A 395 5.43 30.52 -1.90
C ALA A 395 6.63 31.26 -1.26
N ALA A 396 6.59 32.60 -1.16
CA ALA A 396 7.76 33.39 -0.74
C ALA A 396 8.23 33.08 0.68
N GLY A 397 7.28 32.87 1.60
CA GLY A 397 7.60 32.60 3.00
C GLY A 397 8.28 31.25 3.21
N VAL A 398 7.75 30.19 2.59
CA VAL A 398 8.33 28.84 2.71
C VAL A 398 9.68 28.75 2.01
N GLY A 399 9.91 29.48 0.91
CA GLY A 399 11.25 29.60 0.30
C GLY A 399 12.27 30.19 1.26
N GLY A 400 11.89 31.26 1.98
CA GLY A 400 12.71 31.84 3.03
C GLY A 400 13.00 30.87 4.19
N VAL A 401 12.01 30.07 4.60
CA VAL A 401 12.20 28.99 5.59
C VAL A 401 13.22 27.97 5.09
N ILE A 402 13.06 27.44 3.87
CA ILE A 402 13.95 26.42 3.31
C ILE A 402 15.39 26.96 3.19
N LYS A 403 15.56 28.20 2.69
CA LYS A 403 16.87 28.88 2.66
C LYS A 403 17.50 28.92 4.06
N MET A 404 16.75 29.32 5.07
CA MET A 404 17.29 29.44 6.43
C MET A 404 17.55 28.10 7.11
N VAL A 405 16.77 27.05 6.81
CA VAL A 405 17.09 25.69 7.24
C VAL A 405 18.42 25.23 6.64
N GLN A 406 18.65 25.45 5.34
CA GLN A 406 19.94 25.12 4.72
C GLN A 406 21.09 25.96 5.30
N ALA A 407 20.87 27.26 5.54
CA ALA A 407 21.86 28.13 6.18
C ALA A 407 22.25 27.63 7.59
N LEU A 408 21.31 27.09 8.37
CA LEU A 408 21.56 26.45 9.67
C LEU A 408 22.39 25.18 9.51
N THR A 409 22.04 24.31 8.54
CA THR A 409 22.76 23.07 8.23
C THR A 409 24.22 23.31 7.84
N HIS A 410 24.45 24.32 6.98
CA HIS A 410 25.77 24.67 6.46
C HIS A 410 26.52 25.69 7.34
N HIS A 411 25.94 26.12 8.46
CA HIS A 411 26.48 27.13 9.37
C HIS A 411 26.99 28.40 8.64
N THR A 412 26.27 28.83 7.61
CA THR A 412 26.67 29.94 6.72
C THR A 412 25.45 30.78 6.33
N LEU A 413 25.58 32.10 6.37
CA LEU A 413 24.56 33.07 5.96
C LEU A 413 24.87 33.58 4.55
N PRO A 414 24.08 33.21 3.52
CA PRO A 414 24.35 33.60 2.14
C PRO A 414 24.06 35.09 1.88
N ALA A 415 24.76 35.67 0.90
CA ALA A 415 24.60 37.05 0.49
C ALA A 415 23.18 37.34 -0.07
N SER A 416 22.72 38.58 0.09
CA SER A 416 21.61 39.15 -0.65
C SER A 416 22.14 39.99 -1.81
N LEU A 417 21.71 39.65 -3.01
CA LEU A 417 22.18 40.30 -4.22
C LEU A 417 21.71 41.76 -4.28
N HIS A 418 22.48 42.59 -4.99
CA HIS A 418 22.19 44.00 -5.26
C HIS A 418 22.18 44.93 -4.02
N ALA A 419 22.61 44.46 -2.85
CA ALA A 419 22.55 45.21 -1.60
C ALA A 419 23.79 46.08 -1.29
N ASN A 420 24.76 46.20 -2.21
CA ASN A 420 26.05 46.88 -1.98
C ASN A 420 25.94 48.38 -1.66
N HIS A 421 24.84 49.02 -2.03
CA HIS A 421 24.55 50.41 -1.69
C HIS A 421 23.25 50.46 -0.87
N PRO A 422 23.35 50.42 0.48
CA PRO A 422 22.18 50.43 1.36
C PRO A 422 21.33 51.68 1.19
N ASN A 423 20.02 51.54 1.37
CA ASN A 423 19.04 52.60 1.18
C ASN A 423 19.29 53.79 2.12
N THR A 424 19.41 55.00 1.56
CA THR A 424 19.71 56.23 2.30
C THR A 424 18.52 56.80 3.08
N HIS A 425 17.31 56.27 2.88
CA HIS A 425 16.11 56.62 3.65
C HIS A 425 16.01 55.87 4.98
N VAL A 426 16.96 54.98 5.29
CA VAL A 426 17.05 54.24 6.55
C VAL A 426 18.28 54.68 7.33
N ASP A 427 18.14 54.95 8.62
CA ASP A 427 19.29 55.24 9.49
C ASP A 427 19.93 53.94 10.00
N TRP A 428 20.76 53.32 9.16
CA TRP A 428 21.50 52.10 9.49
C TRP A 428 22.48 52.26 10.67
N THR A 429 22.81 53.50 11.08
CA THR A 429 23.70 53.73 12.23
C THR A 429 22.98 53.67 13.57
N SER A 430 21.65 53.75 13.57
CA SER A 430 20.82 53.81 14.77
C SER A 430 20.51 52.45 15.42
N GLY A 431 20.81 51.34 14.74
CA GLY A 431 20.59 49.98 15.23
C GLY A 431 21.76 49.05 14.93
N HIS A 432 21.91 47.99 15.72
CA HIS A 432 22.95 46.98 15.53
C HIS A 432 22.52 45.93 14.48
N VAL A 433 22.30 46.36 13.24
CA VAL A 433 21.80 45.56 12.11
C VAL A 433 22.76 45.67 10.92
N ALA A 434 23.05 44.54 10.26
CA ALA A 434 23.94 44.45 9.10
C ALA A 434 23.24 43.73 7.93
N ILE A 435 23.31 44.30 6.72
CA ILE A 435 22.81 43.64 5.51
C ILE A 435 23.86 42.62 5.05
N LEU A 436 23.42 41.42 4.70
CA LEU A 436 24.28 40.37 4.14
C LEU A 436 24.68 40.71 2.71
N THR A 437 25.72 41.54 2.52
CA THR A 437 26.25 41.88 1.19
C THR A 437 27.23 40.85 0.64
N GLU A 438 27.74 39.96 1.49
CA GLU A 438 28.62 38.85 1.14
C GLU A 438 28.30 37.63 2.02
N SER A 439 28.63 36.43 1.54
CA SER A 439 28.46 35.19 2.30
C SER A 439 29.29 35.23 3.58
N THR A 440 28.65 35.00 4.73
CA THR A 440 29.24 35.20 6.06
C THR A 440 29.06 33.95 6.93
N PRO A 441 30.11 33.46 7.64
CA PRO A 441 29.95 32.38 8.60
C PRO A 441 28.92 32.70 9.70
N TRP A 442 28.17 31.71 10.16
CA TRP A 442 27.20 31.93 11.23
C TRP A 442 27.89 32.46 12.51
N PRO A 443 27.37 33.51 13.16
CA PRO A 443 27.99 34.06 14.36
C PRO A 443 28.14 33.04 15.49
N HIS A 444 29.30 33.06 16.15
CA HIS A 444 29.50 32.26 17.36
C HIS A 444 28.79 32.94 18.56
N THR A 445 27.71 32.35 19.04
CA THR A 445 26.93 32.81 20.20
C THR A 445 26.86 31.73 21.29
N ASN A 446 26.31 32.09 22.46
CA ASN A 446 26.13 31.16 23.59
C ASN A 446 24.80 30.39 23.53
N HIS A 447 24.07 30.49 22.42
CA HIS A 447 22.82 29.79 22.17
C HIS A 447 22.89 29.06 20.82
N PRO A 448 21.98 28.11 20.54
CA PRO A 448 21.91 27.50 19.22
C PRO A 448 21.70 28.56 18.12
N PRO A 449 22.25 28.34 16.90
CA PRO A 449 21.97 29.16 15.73
C PRO A 449 20.46 29.36 15.52
N ARG A 450 20.02 30.61 15.39
CA ARG A 450 18.60 30.96 15.23
C ARG A 450 18.39 32.04 14.19
N ALA A 451 17.37 31.85 13.36
CA ALA A 451 16.96 32.83 12.37
C ALA A 451 15.46 33.06 12.42
N ALA A 452 15.02 34.25 12.05
CA ALA A 452 13.61 34.52 11.83
C ALA A 452 13.29 34.70 10.35
N VAL A 453 12.03 34.44 9.97
CA VAL A 453 11.52 34.60 8.61
C VAL A 453 10.29 35.50 8.65
N SER A 454 10.27 36.56 7.85
CA SER A 454 9.18 37.53 7.74
C SER A 454 8.49 37.46 6.38
N ALA A 455 7.16 37.56 6.37
CA ALA A 455 6.40 37.78 5.14
C ALA A 455 5.21 38.70 5.40
N PHE A 456 5.06 39.73 4.55
CA PHE A 456 4.04 40.77 4.70
C PHE A 456 3.16 40.80 3.45
N GLY A 457 1.89 40.42 3.59
CA GLY A 457 0.94 40.36 2.49
C GLY A 457 0.42 41.74 2.10
N VAL A 458 0.17 41.96 0.81
CA VAL A 458 -0.41 43.21 0.30
C VAL A 458 -1.80 43.53 0.86
N SER A 459 -2.50 42.52 1.41
CA SER A 459 -3.75 42.69 2.16
C SER A 459 -3.55 43.24 3.58
N GLY A 460 -2.31 43.44 4.03
CA GLY A 460 -1.92 43.89 5.36
C GLY A 460 -1.69 42.78 6.38
N THR A 461 -1.78 41.49 6.00
CA THR A 461 -1.51 40.37 6.92
C THR A 461 -0.01 40.10 7.02
N ASN A 462 0.54 40.22 8.23
CA ASN A 462 1.95 39.95 8.51
C ASN A 462 2.11 38.59 9.19
N ALA A 463 3.18 37.88 8.85
CA ALA A 463 3.61 36.65 9.51
C ALA A 463 5.10 36.72 9.85
N HIS A 464 5.46 36.22 11.04
CA HIS A 464 6.83 36.13 11.50
C HIS A 464 7.06 34.80 12.22
N LEU A 465 8.13 34.08 11.87
CA LEU A 465 8.45 32.75 12.36
C LEU A 465 9.90 32.67 12.81
N ILE A 466 10.19 31.93 13.89
CA ILE A 466 11.53 31.75 14.45
C ILE A 466 11.96 30.28 14.32
N LEU A 467 13.11 30.06 13.67
CA LEU A 467 13.79 28.79 13.48
C LEU A 467 15.00 28.65 14.42
N GLU A 468 15.28 27.42 14.85
CA GLU A 468 16.46 27.05 15.63
C GLU A 468 17.09 25.78 15.05
N ALA A 469 18.43 25.74 14.97
CA ALA A 469 19.18 24.56 14.54
C ALA A 469 18.92 23.36 15.48
N PRO A 470 18.87 22.12 14.94
CA PRO A 470 18.76 20.92 15.77
C PRO A 470 20.04 20.73 16.62
N PRO A 471 19.95 20.01 17.75
CA PRO A 471 21.14 19.64 18.52
C PRO A 471 22.12 18.86 17.65
N THR A 472 23.41 19.19 17.69
CA THR A 472 24.44 18.47 16.94
C THR A 472 24.56 17.03 17.43
N SER A 473 24.12 16.07 16.62
CA SER A 473 24.37 14.65 16.82
C SER A 473 25.64 14.23 16.09
N ASN A 474 26.60 13.63 16.79
CA ASN A 474 27.74 13.01 16.13
C ASN A 474 27.24 11.84 15.26
N PRO A 475 27.68 11.72 13.99
CA PRO A 475 27.34 10.57 13.18
C PRO A 475 27.84 9.28 13.87
N PRO A 476 27.02 8.21 13.91
CA PRO A 476 27.48 6.94 14.45
C PRO A 476 28.69 6.44 13.64
N PRO A 477 29.68 5.79 14.29
CA PRO A 477 30.82 5.22 13.60
C PRO A 477 30.35 4.14 12.61
N VAL A 478 30.84 4.19 11.37
CA VAL A 478 30.55 3.18 10.34
C VAL A 478 31.17 1.84 10.76
N PRO A 479 30.39 0.76 10.90
CA PRO A 479 30.93 -0.58 11.18
C PRO A 479 31.82 -1.09 10.04
N GLU A 480 33.00 -1.64 10.36
CA GLU A 480 34.02 -2.10 9.39
C GLU A 480 33.63 -3.33 8.54
N ASN A 481 32.50 -3.99 8.79
CA ASN A 481 32.10 -5.19 8.04
C ASN A 481 31.15 -4.85 6.88
N SER A 482 31.51 -5.23 5.64
CA SER A 482 30.62 -5.15 4.47
C SER A 482 29.64 -6.34 4.45
N ALA A 483 28.48 -6.17 5.09
CA ALA A 483 27.38 -7.12 4.90
C ALA A 483 26.78 -6.93 3.49
N THR A 484 26.46 -8.03 2.82
CA THR A 484 25.71 -8.00 1.55
C THR A 484 24.31 -7.45 1.84
N VAL A 485 23.91 -6.37 1.16
CA VAL A 485 22.58 -5.76 1.31
C VAL A 485 21.73 -5.97 0.06
N THR A 486 20.41 -5.90 0.22
CA THR A 486 19.44 -5.87 -0.87
C THR A 486 18.79 -4.49 -0.93
N LEU A 487 19.00 -3.76 -2.02
CA LEU A 487 18.31 -2.51 -2.32
C LEU A 487 17.03 -2.80 -3.07
N LEU A 488 15.89 -2.36 -2.52
CA LEU A 488 14.58 -2.50 -3.15
C LEU A 488 14.17 -1.18 -3.79
N LEU A 489 13.86 -1.21 -5.08
CA LEU A 489 13.41 -0.05 -5.83
C LEU A 489 12.05 -0.34 -6.43
N SER A 490 11.25 0.70 -6.60
CA SER A 490 10.00 0.59 -7.33
C SER A 490 9.69 1.85 -8.13
N GLY A 491 8.90 1.67 -9.19
CA GLY A 491 8.36 2.70 -10.07
C GLY A 491 6.89 2.40 -10.36
N HIS A 492 6.09 3.45 -10.59
CA HIS A 492 4.72 3.27 -11.07
C HIS A 492 4.68 2.84 -12.54
N THR A 493 5.71 3.21 -13.31
CA THR A 493 5.97 2.74 -14.68
C THR A 493 7.37 2.15 -14.78
N GLU A 494 7.64 1.40 -15.86
CA GLU A 494 9.00 0.91 -16.16
C GLU A 494 10.00 2.07 -16.34
N ALA A 495 9.58 3.16 -16.98
CA ALA A 495 10.40 4.36 -17.15
C ALA A 495 10.75 5.01 -15.81
N ALA A 496 9.80 5.10 -14.88
CA ALA A 496 10.06 5.60 -13.53
C ALA A 496 11.02 4.70 -12.75
N LEU A 497 10.91 3.38 -12.86
CA LEU A 497 11.86 2.44 -12.24
C LEU A 497 13.27 2.64 -12.81
N SER A 498 13.41 2.72 -14.14
CA SER A 498 14.68 3.00 -14.81
C SER A 498 15.28 4.34 -14.35
N GLY A 499 14.46 5.39 -14.31
CA GLY A 499 14.84 6.71 -13.82
C GLY A 499 15.32 6.68 -12.36
N GLN A 500 14.61 5.95 -11.50
CA GLN A 500 14.97 5.81 -10.09
C GLN A 500 16.28 5.04 -9.91
N SER A 501 16.48 3.96 -10.68
CA SER A 501 17.75 3.22 -10.70
C SER A 501 18.91 4.10 -11.16
N ARG A 502 18.71 4.94 -12.18
CA ARG A 502 19.74 5.88 -12.66
C ARG A 502 20.10 6.92 -11.59
N ARG A 503 19.10 7.56 -10.97
CA ARG A 503 19.32 8.55 -9.91
C ARG A 503 20.08 7.98 -8.73
N LEU A 504 19.69 6.78 -8.26
CA LEU A 504 20.37 6.14 -7.14
C LEU A 504 21.79 5.68 -7.51
N SER A 505 21.99 5.17 -8.73
CA SER A 505 23.32 4.81 -9.25
C SER A 505 24.28 6.01 -9.22
N GLU A 506 23.83 7.15 -9.74
CA GLU A 506 24.64 8.36 -9.75
C GLU A 506 24.92 8.90 -8.35
N TYR A 507 23.94 8.85 -7.46
CA TYR A 507 24.10 9.25 -6.06
C TYR A 507 25.17 8.40 -5.35
N LEU A 508 25.08 7.07 -5.42
CA LEU A 508 26.07 6.17 -4.81
C LEU A 508 27.47 6.31 -5.44
N SER A 509 27.54 6.69 -6.72
CA SER A 509 28.82 6.96 -7.39
C SER A 509 29.49 8.24 -6.89
N ARG A 510 28.71 9.27 -6.53
CA ARG A 510 29.19 10.53 -5.96
C ARG A 510 29.50 10.43 -4.46
N HIS A 511 28.88 9.47 -3.77
CA HIS A 511 28.98 9.28 -2.32
C HIS A 511 29.50 7.87 -1.95
N PRO A 512 30.74 7.51 -2.30
CA PRO A 512 31.32 6.20 -2.00
C PRO A 512 31.50 5.92 -0.50
N GLU A 513 31.40 6.94 0.36
CA GLU A 513 31.50 6.88 1.81
C GLU A 513 30.21 6.40 2.51
N ILE A 514 29.08 6.38 1.81
CA ILE A 514 27.78 6.02 2.39
C ILE A 514 27.73 4.52 2.71
N ASP A 515 27.20 4.20 3.89
CA ASP A 515 26.92 2.81 4.29
C ASP A 515 25.73 2.25 3.47
N PRO A 516 25.92 1.17 2.67
CA PRO A 516 24.83 0.53 1.93
C PRO A 516 23.66 0.07 2.80
N ARG A 517 23.88 -0.24 4.08
CA ARG A 517 22.80 -0.62 5.01
C ARG A 517 21.84 0.53 5.29
N ALA A 518 22.36 1.76 5.38
CA ALA A 518 21.55 2.94 5.57
C ALA A 518 20.64 3.19 4.35
N VAL A 519 21.19 3.01 3.15
CA VAL A 519 20.45 3.10 1.87
C VAL A 519 19.35 2.04 1.82
N ALA A 520 19.67 0.78 2.13
CA ALA A 520 18.69 -0.31 2.16
C ALA A 520 17.58 -0.05 3.19
N THR A 521 17.92 0.54 4.34
CA THR A 521 16.96 0.91 5.38
C THR A 521 15.98 1.95 4.87
N THR A 522 16.47 3.06 4.30
CA THR A 522 15.60 4.10 3.72
C THR A 522 14.69 3.55 2.64
N LEU A 523 15.21 2.78 1.68
CA LEU A 523 14.42 2.21 0.58
C LEU A 523 13.28 1.31 1.07
N ARG A 524 13.42 0.73 2.26
CA ARG A 524 12.45 -0.22 2.80
C ARG A 524 11.42 0.41 3.73
N THR A 525 11.82 1.41 4.52
CA THR A 525 10.93 2.02 5.52
C THR A 525 10.31 3.33 5.05
N ALA A 526 10.98 4.05 4.14
CA ALA A 526 10.66 5.42 3.76
C ALA A 526 10.22 5.59 2.29
N ARG A 527 10.05 4.49 1.54
CA ARG A 527 9.64 4.54 0.13
C ARG A 527 8.40 3.69 -0.11
N ALA A 528 7.56 4.14 -1.03
CA ALA A 528 6.40 3.39 -1.49
C ALA A 528 6.83 2.11 -2.22
N SER A 529 6.00 1.07 -2.14
CA SER A 529 6.23 -0.19 -2.85
C SER A 529 5.29 -0.28 -4.06
N LEU A 530 5.74 0.30 -5.18
CA LEU A 530 4.98 0.41 -6.43
C LEU A 530 5.05 -0.89 -7.25
N SER A 531 4.34 -0.91 -8.38
CA SER A 531 4.09 -2.12 -9.20
C SER A 531 5.32 -2.60 -9.94
N HIS A 532 6.06 -1.72 -10.62
CA HIS A 532 7.33 -2.08 -11.27
C HIS A 532 8.41 -2.08 -10.21
N ARG A 533 9.11 -3.21 -10.02
CA ARG A 533 10.06 -3.39 -8.92
C ARG A 533 11.41 -3.87 -9.44
N ALA A 534 12.46 -3.44 -8.76
CA ALA A 534 13.77 -4.01 -8.91
C ALA A 534 14.39 -4.29 -7.55
N ALA A 535 15.24 -5.30 -7.49
CA ALA A 535 16.05 -5.61 -6.35
C ALA A 535 17.51 -5.73 -6.79
N VAL A 536 18.41 -5.01 -6.13
CA VAL A 536 19.85 -5.02 -6.43
C VAL A 536 20.60 -5.45 -5.18
N ILE A 537 21.41 -6.49 -5.31
CA ILE A 537 22.21 -7.03 -4.21
C ILE A 537 23.64 -6.51 -4.33
N GLY A 538 24.34 -6.31 -3.22
CA GLY A 538 25.75 -5.91 -3.24
C GLY A 538 26.31 -5.59 -1.87
N ALA A 539 27.64 -5.60 -1.75
CA ALA A 539 28.34 -5.36 -0.49
C ALA A 539 29.00 -3.97 -0.40
N SER A 540 29.08 -3.22 -1.51
CA SER A 540 29.67 -1.88 -1.53
C SER A 540 28.88 -0.90 -2.41
N PRO A 541 28.97 0.42 -2.15
CA PRO A 541 28.31 1.43 -2.99
C PRO A 541 28.67 1.34 -4.46
N GLN A 542 29.92 1.00 -4.80
CA GLN A 542 30.38 0.89 -6.20
C GLN A 542 29.73 -0.28 -6.93
N VAL A 543 29.68 -1.46 -6.30
CA VAL A 543 29.03 -2.64 -6.88
C VAL A 543 27.53 -2.40 -7.06
N LEU A 544 26.90 -1.73 -6.09
CA LEU A 544 25.48 -1.38 -6.16
C LEU A 544 25.20 -0.37 -7.28
N ALA A 545 26.04 0.67 -7.42
CA ALA A 545 25.92 1.65 -8.49
C ALA A 545 26.02 0.99 -9.88
N GLU A 546 27.02 0.13 -10.11
CA GLU A 546 27.18 -0.58 -11.40
C GLU A 546 25.95 -1.45 -11.74
N ARG A 547 25.40 -2.17 -10.75
CA ARG A 547 24.21 -3.01 -10.94
C ARG A 547 22.94 -2.19 -11.15
N LEU A 548 22.79 -1.06 -10.44
CA LEU A 548 21.70 -0.12 -10.66
C LEU A 548 21.75 0.52 -12.05
N ALA A 549 22.93 0.83 -12.56
CA ALA A 549 23.09 1.31 -13.94
C ALA A 549 22.59 0.26 -14.95
N SER A 550 22.91 -1.02 -14.74
CA SER A 550 22.38 -2.12 -15.59
C SER A 550 20.85 -2.19 -15.56
N VAL A 551 20.23 -2.05 -14.38
CA VAL A 551 18.76 -1.99 -14.26
C VAL A 551 18.19 -0.78 -14.97
N ALA A 552 18.85 0.38 -14.87
CA ALA A 552 18.43 1.59 -15.56
C ALA A 552 18.44 1.44 -17.10
N ASP A 553 19.32 0.60 -17.64
CA ASP A 553 19.40 0.30 -19.07
C ASP A 553 18.45 -0.85 -19.50
N GLY A 554 17.57 -1.32 -18.61
CA GLY A 554 16.62 -2.41 -18.90
C GLY A 554 17.25 -3.80 -18.92
N VAL A 555 18.48 -3.94 -18.42
CA VAL A 555 19.20 -5.22 -18.40
C VAL A 555 19.27 -5.75 -16.97
N ALA A 556 18.53 -6.83 -16.69
CA ALA A 556 18.67 -7.58 -15.43
C ALA A 556 20.01 -8.34 -15.42
N GLY A 557 21.06 -7.66 -14.96
CA GLY A 557 22.42 -8.20 -14.85
C GLY A 557 22.61 -9.14 -13.66
N ARG A 558 23.86 -9.62 -13.48
CA ARG A 558 24.21 -10.45 -12.32
C ARG A 558 23.97 -9.66 -11.02
N GLY A 559 23.18 -10.23 -10.10
CA GLY A 559 22.93 -9.62 -8.81
C GLY A 559 21.82 -8.57 -8.81
N ALA A 560 21.04 -8.48 -9.89
CA ALA A 560 19.84 -7.67 -9.97
C ALA A 560 18.66 -8.51 -10.49
N VAL A 561 17.45 -8.22 -10.01
CA VAL A 561 16.20 -8.79 -10.51
C VAL A 561 15.21 -7.65 -10.74
N VAL A 562 14.47 -7.72 -11.84
CA VAL A 562 13.38 -6.79 -12.17
C VAL A 562 12.11 -7.62 -12.31
N GLY A 563 11.00 -7.09 -11.82
CA GLY A 563 9.70 -7.76 -11.86
C GLY A 563 8.56 -6.75 -11.81
N HIS A 564 7.35 -7.29 -11.87
CA HIS A 564 6.12 -6.50 -11.78
C HIS A 564 5.16 -7.18 -10.81
N ALA A 565 4.84 -6.49 -9.72
CA ALA A 565 3.97 -7.01 -8.68
C ALA A 565 2.57 -7.25 -9.24
N ARG A 566 2.11 -8.51 -9.26
CA ARG A 566 0.75 -8.90 -9.63
C ARG A 566 0.05 -9.54 -8.44
N ARG A 567 -1.28 -9.47 -8.39
CA ARG A 567 -2.05 -10.11 -7.32
C ARG A 567 -1.99 -11.64 -7.42
N HIS A 568 -1.74 -12.28 -6.28
CA HIS A 568 -1.96 -13.70 -6.02
C HIS A 568 -1.23 -14.67 -6.96
N ARG A 569 0.09 -14.83 -6.78
CA ARG A 569 0.91 -15.84 -7.46
C ARG A 569 1.24 -16.99 -6.53
N ALA A 570 0.77 -18.20 -6.86
CA ALA A 570 1.05 -19.35 -6.02
C ALA A 570 2.50 -19.83 -6.17
N ILE A 571 3.12 -20.21 -5.06
CA ILE A 571 4.51 -20.62 -4.93
C ILE A 571 4.58 -22.14 -4.71
N GLY A 572 5.26 -22.84 -5.60
CA GLY A 572 5.59 -24.26 -5.47
C GLY A 572 7.05 -24.45 -5.08
N TYR A 573 7.33 -25.12 -3.96
CA TYR A 573 8.70 -25.51 -3.61
C TYR A 573 9.04 -26.89 -4.16
N LEU A 574 10.22 -26.99 -4.78
CA LEU A 574 10.77 -28.20 -5.39
C LEU A 574 11.95 -28.70 -4.57
N PHE A 575 11.79 -29.82 -3.87
CA PHE A 575 12.83 -30.43 -3.04
C PHE A 575 13.66 -31.42 -3.87
N THR A 576 14.98 -31.31 -3.81
CA THR A 576 15.89 -32.02 -4.70
C THR A 576 16.08 -33.50 -4.37
N GLY A 577 16.37 -34.28 -5.40
CA GLY A 577 16.76 -35.68 -5.26
C GLY A 577 18.27 -35.85 -5.06
N GLN A 578 18.71 -37.11 -4.91
CA GLN A 578 20.13 -37.43 -4.86
C GLN A 578 20.84 -37.05 -6.17
N GLY A 579 22.00 -36.40 -6.05
CA GLY A 579 22.85 -35.96 -7.15
C GLY A 579 23.32 -34.50 -7.06
N SER A 580 22.75 -33.70 -6.16
CA SER A 580 23.13 -32.29 -5.91
C SER A 580 24.05 -32.12 -4.69
N GLN A 581 24.21 -33.15 -3.86
CA GLN A 581 25.09 -33.12 -2.69
C GLN A 581 26.55 -32.86 -3.07
N ARG A 582 27.28 -32.17 -2.19
CA ARG A 582 28.71 -31.87 -2.38
C ARG A 582 29.41 -31.58 -1.05
N PRO A 583 30.73 -31.78 -0.97
CA PRO A 583 31.53 -31.29 0.15
C PRO A 583 31.33 -29.77 0.36
N GLY A 584 31.26 -29.36 1.62
CA GLY A 584 31.10 -27.97 2.04
C GLY A 584 29.72 -27.35 1.79
N MET A 585 28.71 -28.12 1.37
CA MET A 585 27.36 -27.56 1.22
C MET A 585 26.81 -27.09 2.57
N GLY A 586 26.16 -25.93 2.58
CA GLY A 586 25.59 -25.32 3.79
C GLY A 586 26.58 -24.56 4.68
N ALA A 587 27.90 -24.81 4.60
CA ALA A 587 28.88 -24.21 5.51
C ALA A 587 28.85 -22.66 5.53
N GLU A 588 28.79 -22.04 4.35
CA GLU A 588 28.72 -20.58 4.23
C GLU A 588 27.38 -20.01 4.71
N LEU A 589 26.29 -20.72 4.42
CA LEU A 589 24.96 -20.34 4.93
C LEU A 589 24.90 -20.44 6.45
N CYS A 590 25.53 -21.44 7.07
CA CYS A 590 25.64 -21.55 8.52
C CYS A 590 26.41 -20.36 9.12
N ALA A 591 27.44 -19.86 8.43
CA ALA A 591 28.21 -18.71 8.89
C ALA A 591 27.43 -17.38 8.82
N LYS A 592 26.50 -17.26 7.87
CA LYS A 592 25.76 -16.01 7.60
C LYS A 592 24.36 -15.97 8.23
N PHE A 593 23.69 -17.12 8.33
CA PHE A 593 22.28 -17.19 8.70
C PHE A 593 22.06 -18.10 9.92
N PRO A 594 21.87 -17.52 11.12
CA PRO A 594 21.69 -18.29 12.36
C PRO A 594 20.51 -19.27 12.33
N VAL A 595 19.42 -18.93 11.63
CA VAL A 595 18.25 -19.82 11.47
C VAL A 595 18.62 -21.07 10.67
N PHE A 596 19.35 -20.91 9.56
CA PHE A 596 19.84 -22.03 8.77
C PHE A 596 20.80 -22.89 9.61
N ALA A 597 21.77 -22.25 10.27
CA ALA A 597 22.76 -22.94 11.10
C ALA A 597 22.10 -23.81 12.18
N ALA A 598 21.16 -23.24 12.94
CA ALA A 598 20.49 -23.96 14.03
C ALA A 598 19.75 -25.21 13.53
N GLN A 599 19.07 -25.11 12.39
CA GLN A 599 18.34 -26.24 11.80
C GLN A 599 19.28 -27.27 11.19
N PHE A 600 20.26 -26.83 10.40
CA PHE A 600 21.21 -27.71 9.73
C PHE A 600 22.01 -28.54 10.73
N GLU A 601 22.61 -27.88 11.73
CA GLU A 601 23.43 -28.54 12.75
C GLU A 601 22.60 -29.49 13.61
N SER A 602 21.38 -29.09 14.01
CA SER A 602 20.49 -29.97 14.79
C SER A 602 20.12 -31.24 14.01
N ILE A 603 19.92 -31.16 12.70
CA ILE A 603 19.58 -32.33 11.90
C ILE A 603 20.81 -33.21 11.69
N VAL A 604 21.99 -32.61 11.45
CA VAL A 604 23.26 -33.34 11.33
C VAL A 604 23.55 -34.13 12.60
N ASP A 605 23.40 -33.53 13.78
CA ASP A 605 23.61 -34.20 15.07
C ASP A 605 22.62 -35.36 15.29
N LEU A 606 21.35 -35.16 14.94
CA LEU A 606 20.33 -36.20 15.03
C LEU A 606 20.61 -37.37 14.07
N MET A 607 21.11 -37.09 12.87
CA MET A 607 21.48 -38.09 11.89
C MET A 607 22.73 -38.86 12.32
N ASP A 608 23.76 -38.19 12.82
CA ASP A 608 24.97 -38.84 13.32
C ASP A 608 24.66 -39.76 14.50
N ALA A 609 23.81 -39.32 15.44
CA ALA A 609 23.34 -40.18 16.52
C ALA A 609 22.53 -41.38 16.02
N LYS A 610 21.83 -41.25 14.89
CA LYS A 610 20.99 -42.30 14.31
C LYS A 610 21.77 -43.30 13.46
N LEU A 611 22.87 -42.86 12.86
CA LEU A 611 23.78 -43.63 12.00
C LEU A 611 25.00 -44.16 12.78
N ASP A 612 24.94 -44.15 14.11
CA ASP A 612 25.99 -44.72 14.96
C ASP A 612 26.31 -46.18 14.56
N GLY A 613 27.59 -46.47 14.34
CA GLY A 613 28.08 -47.76 13.85
C GLY A 613 28.34 -47.85 12.34
N VAL A 614 28.08 -46.79 11.57
CA VAL A 614 28.57 -46.65 10.19
C VAL A 614 30.04 -46.19 10.21
N ASP A 615 30.83 -46.54 9.18
CA ASP A 615 32.18 -46.00 9.02
C ASP A 615 32.10 -44.49 8.76
N GLY A 616 32.59 -43.67 9.70
CA GLY A 616 32.56 -42.20 9.67
C GLY A 616 31.22 -41.55 10.05
N SER A 617 31.16 -40.22 9.99
CA SER A 617 29.97 -39.41 10.31
C SER A 617 29.46 -38.60 9.11
N LEU A 618 28.18 -38.19 9.14
CA LEU A 618 27.60 -37.26 8.19
C LEU A 618 28.36 -35.93 8.22
N ARG A 619 28.70 -35.44 9.42
CA ARG A 619 29.48 -34.21 9.61
C ARG A 619 30.82 -34.25 8.89
N GLU A 620 31.57 -35.35 8.98
CA GLU A 620 32.83 -35.54 8.25
C GLU A 620 32.61 -35.70 6.74
N ALA A 621 31.52 -36.34 6.31
CA ALA A 621 31.21 -36.53 4.90
C ALA A 621 30.90 -35.21 4.18
N ILE A 622 30.19 -34.28 4.84
CA ILE A 622 29.81 -32.99 4.26
C ILE A 622 30.87 -31.88 4.46
N ALA A 623 31.95 -32.14 5.21
CA ALA A 623 33.01 -31.17 5.44
C ALA A 623 33.67 -30.72 4.12
N ALA A 624 34.12 -29.46 4.05
CA ALA A 624 34.65 -28.89 2.82
C ALA A 624 35.94 -29.56 2.32
N ASP A 625 36.73 -30.14 3.23
CA ASP A 625 37.96 -30.89 2.97
C ASP A 625 37.74 -32.39 2.76
N SER A 626 36.49 -32.86 2.80
CA SER A 626 36.13 -34.25 2.59
C SER A 626 36.30 -34.67 1.12
N ALA A 627 36.61 -35.95 0.89
CA ALA A 627 36.68 -36.49 -0.46
C ALA A 627 35.27 -36.46 -1.09
N PRO A 628 35.09 -35.98 -2.34
CA PRO A 628 33.78 -35.87 -2.98
C PRO A 628 32.98 -37.19 -2.96
N ASP A 629 33.66 -38.31 -3.22
CA ASP A 629 33.05 -39.63 -3.25
C ASP A 629 32.47 -40.07 -1.88
N ARG A 630 32.86 -39.42 -0.78
CA ARG A 630 32.36 -39.74 0.56
C ARG A 630 30.90 -39.30 0.74
N VAL A 631 30.58 -38.06 0.40
CA VAL A 631 29.19 -37.56 0.49
C VAL A 631 28.29 -38.22 -0.56
N ASP A 632 28.84 -38.73 -1.66
CA ASP A 632 28.10 -39.45 -2.71
C ASP A 632 27.64 -40.86 -2.29
N GLN A 633 28.17 -41.40 -1.19
CA GLN A 633 27.65 -42.64 -0.61
C GLN A 633 26.22 -42.41 -0.14
N THR A 634 25.30 -43.31 -0.47
CA THR A 634 23.85 -43.14 -0.25
C THR A 634 23.52 -42.94 1.23
N ILE A 635 24.30 -43.58 2.11
CA ILE A 635 24.18 -43.44 3.56
C ILE A 635 24.47 -42.02 4.08
N PHE A 636 25.22 -41.21 3.33
CA PHE A 636 25.50 -39.80 3.67
C PHE A 636 24.73 -38.84 2.75
N ALA A 637 24.62 -39.11 1.46
CA ALA A 637 23.96 -38.24 0.47
C ALA A 637 22.51 -37.88 0.87
N GLN A 638 21.71 -38.90 1.25
CA GLN A 638 20.29 -38.68 1.57
C GLN A 638 20.10 -37.88 2.88
N PRO A 639 20.76 -38.22 4.00
CA PRO A 639 20.74 -37.38 5.19
C PRO A 639 21.23 -35.95 4.95
N ALA A 640 22.28 -35.79 4.14
CA ALA A 640 22.87 -34.50 3.85
C ALA A 640 21.91 -33.58 3.09
N LEU A 641 21.22 -34.11 2.08
CA LEU A 641 20.18 -33.40 1.33
C LEU A 641 19.01 -33.02 2.21
N PHE A 642 18.49 -33.98 2.99
CA PHE A 642 17.39 -33.71 3.92
C PHE A 642 17.73 -32.59 4.92
N ALA A 643 18.95 -32.60 5.50
CA ALA A 643 19.40 -31.56 6.40
C ALA A 643 19.46 -30.18 5.73
N PHE A 644 20.04 -30.10 4.52
CA PHE A 644 20.15 -28.86 3.77
C PHE A 644 18.78 -28.31 3.39
N GLU A 645 17.91 -29.15 2.86
CA GLU A 645 16.61 -28.75 2.32
C GLU A 645 15.66 -28.26 3.42
N VAL A 646 15.63 -28.95 4.57
CA VAL A 646 14.83 -28.51 5.72
C VAL A 646 15.39 -27.22 6.30
N ALA A 647 16.72 -27.08 6.41
CA ALA A 647 17.33 -25.84 6.90
C ALA A 647 17.05 -24.64 5.96
N MET A 648 17.11 -24.85 4.64
CA MET A 648 16.78 -23.83 3.64
C MET A 648 15.30 -23.45 3.69
N PHE A 649 14.40 -24.44 3.80
CA PHE A 649 12.98 -24.16 3.99
C PHE A 649 12.73 -23.27 5.21
N ARG A 650 13.34 -23.60 6.36
CA ARG A 650 13.17 -22.83 7.60
C ARG A 650 13.78 -21.44 7.51
N LEU A 651 14.86 -21.27 6.75
CA LEU A 651 15.41 -19.94 6.45
C LEU A 651 14.40 -19.09 5.67
N LEU A 652 13.86 -19.60 4.56
CA LEU A 652 12.86 -18.89 3.76
C LEU A 652 11.56 -18.61 4.56
N GLU A 653 11.11 -19.58 5.36
CA GLU A 653 9.95 -19.42 6.24
C GLU A 653 10.18 -18.31 7.28
N SER A 654 11.40 -18.17 7.80
CA SER A 654 11.75 -17.08 8.74
C SER A 654 11.71 -15.69 8.11
N TRP A 655 11.73 -15.60 6.78
CA TRP A 655 11.55 -14.36 6.03
C TRP A 655 10.10 -14.18 5.56
N GLY A 656 9.17 -14.99 6.03
CA GLY A 656 7.75 -14.92 5.64
C GLY A 656 7.40 -15.64 4.33
N VAL A 657 8.37 -16.24 3.63
CA VAL A 657 8.12 -16.92 2.35
C VAL A 657 7.46 -18.27 2.59
N ARG A 658 6.17 -18.37 2.24
CA ARG A 658 5.37 -19.58 2.41
C ARG A 658 5.01 -20.19 1.06
N PRO A 659 5.26 -21.49 0.84
CA PRO A 659 4.77 -22.17 -0.33
C PRO A 659 3.29 -22.52 -0.21
N ASP A 660 2.58 -22.43 -1.33
CA ASP A 660 1.23 -22.96 -1.51
C ASP A 660 1.25 -24.47 -1.82
N TYR A 661 2.32 -24.92 -2.48
CA TYR A 661 2.49 -26.30 -2.89
C TYR A 661 3.92 -26.78 -2.64
N LEU A 662 4.05 -28.07 -2.33
CA LEU A 662 5.34 -28.73 -2.21
C LEU A 662 5.41 -29.88 -3.22
N CYS A 663 6.58 -30.11 -3.80
CA CYS A 663 6.88 -31.24 -4.64
C CYS A 663 8.30 -31.70 -4.33
N GLY A 664 8.52 -32.99 -4.14
CA GLY A 664 9.86 -33.51 -3.85
C GLY A 664 10.25 -34.61 -4.80
N HIS A 665 11.51 -34.61 -5.22
CA HIS A 665 12.08 -35.64 -6.09
C HIS A 665 12.74 -36.72 -5.25
N SER A 666 12.19 -37.94 -5.22
CA SER A 666 12.78 -39.07 -4.47
C SER A 666 12.96 -38.75 -2.98
N ILE A 667 14.20 -38.56 -2.49
CA ILE A 667 14.48 -38.20 -1.10
C ILE A 667 13.88 -36.84 -0.72
N GLY A 668 13.83 -35.89 -1.65
CA GLY A 668 13.24 -34.57 -1.41
C GLY A 668 11.76 -34.62 -1.04
N GLU A 669 11.04 -35.69 -1.40
CA GLU A 669 9.64 -35.88 -0.98
C GLU A 669 9.51 -36.12 0.52
N VAL A 670 10.54 -36.68 1.17
CA VAL A 670 10.60 -36.82 2.63
C VAL A 670 10.79 -35.45 3.29
N ALA A 671 11.63 -34.58 2.71
CA ALA A 671 11.78 -33.20 3.19
C ALA A 671 10.47 -32.42 3.02
N ALA A 672 9.82 -32.52 1.86
CA ALA A 672 8.50 -31.93 1.60
C ALA A 672 7.45 -32.42 2.62
N ALA A 673 7.39 -33.72 2.92
CA ALA A 673 6.47 -34.29 3.90
C ALA A 673 6.76 -33.80 5.34
N HIS A 674 8.03 -33.67 5.72
CA HIS A 674 8.39 -33.10 7.01
C HIS A 674 7.91 -31.65 7.16
N VAL A 675 8.21 -30.79 6.18
CA VAL A 675 7.84 -29.37 6.26
C VAL A 675 6.33 -29.15 6.11
N ALA A 676 5.62 -30.05 5.42
CA ALA A 676 4.16 -30.09 5.38
C ALA A 676 3.52 -30.55 6.70
N GLY A 677 4.30 -30.98 7.69
CA GLY A 677 3.80 -31.50 8.96
C GLY A 677 3.31 -32.95 8.92
N VAL A 678 3.53 -33.70 7.84
CA VAL A 678 3.22 -35.15 7.76
C VAL A 678 4.11 -35.95 8.70
N LEU A 679 5.38 -35.53 8.81
CA LEU A 679 6.39 -36.19 9.64
C LEU A 679 6.91 -35.21 10.70
N THR A 680 6.97 -35.68 11.96
CA THR A 680 7.79 -35.00 12.97
C THR A 680 9.26 -35.05 12.56
N LEU A 681 10.10 -34.12 13.04
CA LEU A 681 11.53 -34.14 12.69
C LEU A 681 12.19 -35.47 13.10
N THR A 682 11.88 -35.97 14.30
CA THR A 682 12.40 -37.23 14.79
C THR A 682 12.00 -38.42 13.91
N ASP A 683 10.77 -38.44 13.39
CA ASP A 683 10.32 -39.53 12.52
C ASP A 683 10.85 -39.39 11.09
N ALA A 684 10.99 -38.17 10.58
CA ALA A 684 11.67 -37.93 9.31
C ALA A 684 13.13 -38.41 9.36
N VAL A 685 13.87 -38.10 10.44
CA VAL A 685 15.24 -38.61 10.68
C VAL A 685 15.26 -40.14 10.68
N LYS A 686 14.32 -40.81 11.35
CA LYS A 686 14.23 -42.28 11.34
C LYS A 686 13.99 -42.82 9.93
N LEU A 687 13.08 -42.22 9.18
CA LEU A 687 12.74 -42.65 7.82
C LEU A 687 13.93 -42.50 6.88
N VAL A 688 14.57 -41.33 6.88
CA VAL A 688 15.75 -41.04 6.04
C VAL A 688 16.91 -41.96 6.40
N ALA A 689 17.22 -42.14 7.69
CA ALA A 689 18.29 -43.04 8.11
C ALA A 689 18.02 -44.49 7.70
N ALA A 690 16.80 -45.00 7.95
CA ALA A 690 16.42 -46.36 7.54
C ALA A 690 16.52 -46.55 6.02
N ARG A 691 16.04 -45.58 5.24
CA ARG A 691 16.11 -45.57 3.77
C ARG A 691 17.55 -45.59 3.30
N ALA A 692 18.37 -44.68 3.80
CA ALA A 692 19.77 -44.51 3.40
C ALA A 692 20.62 -45.75 3.74
N THR A 693 20.47 -46.30 4.95
CA THR A 693 21.18 -47.50 5.39
C THR A 693 20.80 -48.72 4.55
N LEU A 694 19.50 -49.00 4.39
CA LEU A 694 19.05 -50.20 3.64
C LEU A 694 19.39 -50.09 2.15
N MET A 695 19.28 -48.90 1.55
CA MET A 695 19.68 -48.73 0.15
C MET A 695 21.21 -48.87 -0.03
N GLN A 696 22.01 -48.54 0.98
CA GLN A 696 23.46 -48.70 0.95
C GLN A 696 23.92 -50.17 1.07
N THR A 697 23.11 -51.05 1.68
CA THR A 697 23.46 -52.47 1.88
C THR A 697 23.14 -53.36 0.67
N LEU A 698 22.48 -52.82 -0.34
CA LEU A 698 22.18 -53.57 -1.57
C LEU A 698 23.47 -54.02 -2.28
N PRO A 699 23.45 -55.17 -2.96
CA PRO A 699 24.63 -55.64 -3.68
C PRO A 699 25.07 -54.64 -4.76
N PRO A 700 26.40 -54.43 -4.94
CA PRO A 700 26.91 -53.64 -6.05
C PRO A 700 26.57 -54.32 -7.39
N GLY A 701 26.44 -53.53 -8.46
CA GLY A 701 26.15 -54.03 -9.82
C GLY A 701 24.87 -53.49 -10.47
N GLY A 702 24.16 -52.58 -9.79
CA GLY A 702 23.06 -51.79 -10.37
C GLY A 702 23.53 -50.39 -10.77
N SER A 703 23.05 -49.88 -11.90
CA SER A 703 23.38 -48.55 -12.42
C SER A 703 22.14 -47.85 -12.99
N MET A 704 22.26 -46.55 -13.24
CA MET A 704 21.20 -45.72 -13.83
C MET A 704 21.74 -44.94 -15.04
N LEU A 705 20.90 -44.77 -16.04
CA LEU A 705 21.21 -44.09 -17.30
C LEU A 705 20.13 -43.06 -17.60
N ALA A 706 20.51 -41.80 -17.73
CA ALA A 706 19.65 -40.78 -18.32
C ALA A 706 19.71 -40.90 -19.85
N VAL A 707 18.55 -40.97 -20.49
CA VAL A 707 18.41 -41.12 -21.95
C VAL A 707 17.45 -40.05 -22.45
N ASP A 708 17.86 -39.30 -23.48
CA ASP A 708 17.00 -38.34 -24.16
C ASP A 708 16.01 -39.07 -25.08
N ALA A 709 15.02 -39.70 -24.47
CA ALA A 709 13.94 -40.42 -25.11
C ALA A 709 12.66 -40.38 -24.26
N VAL A 710 11.54 -40.70 -24.90
CA VAL A 710 10.27 -41.05 -24.24
C VAL A 710 10.12 -42.57 -24.17
N GLU A 711 9.30 -43.07 -23.25
CA GLU A 711 9.07 -44.51 -23.06
C GLU A 711 8.66 -45.21 -24.37
N ASP A 712 7.70 -44.64 -25.11
CA ASP A 712 7.22 -45.18 -26.38
C ASP A 712 8.34 -45.34 -27.43
N HIS A 713 9.33 -44.44 -27.40
CA HIS A 713 10.48 -44.53 -28.30
C HIS A 713 11.35 -45.73 -27.93
N LEU A 714 11.68 -45.90 -26.64
CA LEU A 714 12.49 -47.05 -26.20
C LEU A 714 11.76 -48.37 -26.41
N ASP A 715 10.45 -48.41 -26.15
CA ASP A 715 9.60 -49.58 -26.41
C ASP A 715 9.59 -49.97 -27.90
N THR A 716 9.67 -48.99 -28.80
CA THR A 716 9.70 -49.23 -30.26
C THR A 716 11.09 -49.57 -30.78
N ALA A 717 12.11 -48.82 -30.34
CA ALA A 717 13.48 -48.91 -30.87
C ALA A 717 14.29 -50.07 -30.26
N PHE A 718 13.96 -50.47 -29.03
CA PHE A 718 14.69 -51.49 -28.27
C PHE A 718 13.74 -52.42 -27.51
N PRO A 719 12.83 -53.17 -28.15
CA PRO A 719 11.69 -53.85 -27.48
C PRO A 719 12.05 -54.71 -26.25
N GLU A 720 13.26 -55.27 -26.21
CA GLU A 720 13.82 -56.08 -25.12
C GLU A 720 14.37 -55.28 -23.92
N TRP A 721 14.40 -53.94 -23.98
CA TRP A 721 15.08 -53.13 -22.97
C TRP A 721 14.49 -53.30 -21.56
N ARG A 722 13.18 -53.56 -21.46
CA ARG A 722 12.46 -53.78 -20.18
C ARG A 722 12.71 -55.13 -19.52
N ASP A 723 13.41 -56.05 -20.19
CA ASP A 723 13.71 -57.37 -19.62
C ASP A 723 14.50 -57.23 -18.31
N ASP A 724 15.45 -56.30 -18.26
CA ASP A 724 16.37 -56.07 -17.12
C ASP A 724 16.50 -54.60 -16.68
N LEU A 725 15.72 -53.69 -17.27
CA LEU A 725 15.68 -52.27 -16.92
C LEU A 725 14.26 -51.84 -16.55
N ASP A 726 14.15 -50.97 -15.56
CA ASP A 726 12.91 -50.28 -15.19
C ASP A 726 13.07 -48.77 -15.41
N VAL A 727 11.97 -48.05 -15.63
CA VAL A 727 11.98 -46.58 -15.59
C VAL A 727 12.12 -46.15 -14.15
N ALA A 728 13.12 -45.32 -13.85
CA ALA A 728 13.36 -44.79 -12.52
C ALA A 728 12.85 -43.35 -12.34
N ALA A 729 12.87 -42.53 -13.40
CA ALA A 729 12.33 -41.18 -13.35
C ALA A 729 11.97 -40.66 -14.75
N ILE A 730 10.94 -39.82 -14.82
CA ILE A 730 10.57 -39.02 -15.99
C ILE A 730 10.73 -37.55 -15.58
N ASN A 731 11.90 -36.98 -15.88
CA ASN A 731 12.27 -35.65 -15.41
C ASN A 731 11.83 -34.54 -16.38
N THR A 732 11.77 -34.83 -17.68
CA THR A 732 11.30 -33.90 -18.71
C THR A 732 10.46 -34.64 -19.75
N PRO A 733 9.72 -33.93 -20.63
CA PRO A 733 8.92 -34.53 -21.70
C PRO A 733 9.72 -35.33 -22.73
N SER A 734 11.05 -35.17 -22.76
CA SER A 734 11.94 -35.76 -23.76
C SER A 734 13.14 -36.51 -23.15
N SER A 735 13.20 -36.65 -21.82
CA SER A 735 14.30 -37.31 -21.13
C SER A 735 13.80 -38.11 -19.93
N LEU A 736 14.19 -39.38 -19.89
CA LEU A 736 13.87 -40.31 -18.81
C LEU A 736 15.15 -40.93 -18.24
N VAL A 737 15.04 -41.49 -17.05
CA VAL A 737 16.12 -42.24 -16.39
C VAL A 737 15.68 -43.69 -16.27
N VAL A 738 16.52 -44.60 -16.75
CA VAL A 738 16.33 -46.05 -16.56
C VAL A 738 17.31 -46.58 -15.53
N ALA A 739 16.92 -47.65 -14.83
CA ALA A 739 17.72 -48.29 -13.80
C ALA A 739 17.68 -49.80 -13.95
N GLY A 740 18.84 -50.46 -13.78
CA GLY A 740 18.94 -51.92 -13.76
C GLY A 740 20.38 -52.38 -13.67
N SER A 741 20.70 -53.57 -14.18
CA SER A 741 22.06 -54.12 -14.07
C SER A 741 23.08 -53.31 -14.88
N ASP A 742 24.34 -53.29 -14.43
CA ASP A 742 25.45 -52.65 -15.15
C ASP A 742 25.51 -53.11 -16.62
N THR A 743 25.29 -54.40 -16.87
CA THR A 743 25.35 -54.99 -18.21
C THR A 743 24.22 -54.51 -19.09
N ALA A 744 22.99 -54.44 -18.57
CA ALA A 744 21.84 -53.94 -19.30
C ALA A 744 21.97 -52.44 -19.61
N ILE A 745 22.44 -51.65 -18.64
CA ILE A 745 22.74 -50.22 -18.82
C ILE A 745 23.80 -50.01 -19.91
N ASP A 746 24.88 -50.78 -19.89
CA ASP A 746 25.95 -50.69 -20.91
C ASP A 746 25.46 -51.09 -22.31
N ASN A 747 24.59 -52.11 -22.38
CA ASN A 747 23.94 -52.51 -23.64
C ASN A 747 23.07 -51.39 -24.19
N LEU A 748 22.18 -50.82 -23.36
CA LEU A 748 21.31 -49.74 -23.79
C LEU A 748 22.12 -48.49 -24.15
N LEU A 749 23.11 -48.10 -23.36
CA LEU A 749 24.00 -46.97 -23.65
C LEU A 749 24.68 -47.11 -25.01
N ARG A 750 25.21 -48.30 -25.34
CA ARG A 750 25.79 -48.58 -26.66
C ARG A 750 24.73 -48.48 -27.76
N ALA A 751 23.56 -49.07 -27.54
CA ALA A 751 22.47 -49.09 -28.53
C ALA A 751 21.94 -47.69 -28.82
N THR A 752 21.63 -46.89 -27.80
CA THR A 752 21.14 -45.51 -27.94
C THR A 752 22.20 -44.61 -28.59
N THR A 753 23.47 -44.72 -28.18
CA THR A 753 24.56 -43.94 -28.77
C THR A 753 24.76 -44.30 -30.25
N SER A 754 24.61 -45.58 -30.62
CA SER A 754 24.70 -46.01 -32.03
C SER A 754 23.58 -45.47 -32.92
N GLN A 755 22.43 -45.11 -32.34
CA GLN A 755 21.32 -44.43 -33.03
C GLN A 755 21.40 -42.89 -32.93
N GLY A 756 22.50 -42.35 -32.40
CA GLY A 756 22.71 -40.91 -32.27
C GLY A 756 21.95 -40.25 -31.11
N MET A 757 21.35 -41.05 -30.23
CA MET A 757 20.63 -40.54 -29.06
C MET A 757 21.63 -40.16 -27.95
N ARG A 758 21.37 -39.06 -27.25
CA ARG A 758 22.17 -38.68 -26.08
C ARG A 758 21.79 -39.56 -24.90
N ALA A 759 22.78 -40.22 -24.30
CA ALA A 759 22.62 -40.99 -23.08
C ALA A 759 23.84 -40.79 -22.17
N ARG A 760 23.60 -40.67 -20.86
CA ARG A 760 24.64 -40.41 -19.86
C ARG A 760 24.42 -41.26 -18.62
N ARG A 761 25.45 -42.00 -18.21
CA ARG A 761 25.45 -42.75 -16.96
C ARG A 761 25.40 -41.79 -15.77
N LEU A 762 24.56 -42.09 -14.78
CA LEU A 762 24.47 -41.30 -13.56
C LEU A 762 25.49 -41.79 -12.54
N ALA A 763 26.09 -40.86 -11.81
CA ALA A 763 27.03 -41.15 -10.72
C ALA A 763 26.24 -41.56 -9.47
N VAL A 764 25.72 -42.78 -9.48
CA VAL A 764 24.95 -43.37 -8.38
C VAL A 764 25.49 -44.76 -8.10
N SER A 765 25.37 -45.19 -6.85
CA SER A 765 25.91 -46.48 -6.38
C SER A 765 25.02 -47.67 -6.72
N HIS A 766 23.72 -47.45 -6.98
CA HIS A 766 22.73 -48.51 -7.19
C HIS A 766 21.65 -48.10 -8.21
N ALA A 767 20.87 -49.08 -8.66
CA ALA A 767 19.72 -48.92 -9.56
C ALA A 767 18.44 -48.53 -8.78
N PHE A 768 18.36 -47.29 -8.29
CA PHE A 768 17.19 -46.79 -7.53
C PHE A 768 15.90 -46.79 -8.36
N HIS A 769 14.74 -46.87 -7.69
CA HIS A 769 13.41 -46.87 -8.31
C HIS A 769 13.21 -48.00 -9.33
N SER A 770 13.74 -49.18 -9.00
CA SER A 770 13.66 -50.38 -9.84
C SER A 770 13.43 -51.63 -8.99
N ARG A 771 13.24 -52.77 -9.65
CA ARG A 771 13.20 -54.10 -9.02
C ARG A 771 14.45 -54.43 -8.18
N HIS A 772 15.56 -53.72 -8.38
CA HIS A 772 16.75 -53.89 -7.53
C HIS A 772 16.52 -53.40 -6.09
N MET A 773 15.44 -52.65 -5.82
CA MET A 773 15.03 -52.28 -4.46
C MET A 773 14.20 -53.35 -3.76
N ASP A 774 13.63 -54.33 -4.50
CA ASP A 774 12.77 -55.39 -3.95
C ASP A 774 13.36 -56.12 -2.72
N PRO A 775 14.68 -56.44 -2.66
CA PRO A 775 15.26 -57.14 -1.52
C PRO A 775 15.13 -56.43 -0.17
N ILE A 776 15.04 -55.10 -0.17
CA ILE A 776 15.02 -54.29 1.06
C ILE A 776 13.61 -53.81 1.44
N LEU A 777 12.59 -53.98 0.58
CA LEU A 777 11.27 -53.39 0.81
C LEU A 777 10.58 -53.91 2.09
N ALA A 778 10.75 -55.21 2.40
CA ALA A 778 10.17 -55.80 3.61
C ALA A 778 10.83 -55.26 4.89
N GLU A 779 12.16 -55.15 4.88
CA GLU A 779 12.93 -54.59 6.00
C GLU A 779 12.67 -53.10 6.17
N PHE A 780 12.58 -52.35 5.06
CA PHE A 780 12.25 -50.93 5.09
C PHE A 780 10.86 -50.70 5.65
N ARG A 781 9.86 -51.47 5.21
CA ARG A 781 8.50 -51.41 5.77
C ARG A 781 8.49 -51.66 7.27
N ALA A 782 9.25 -52.65 7.75
CA ALA A 782 9.37 -52.94 9.18
C ALA A 782 10.04 -51.79 9.95
N ALA A 783 11.07 -51.16 9.37
CA ALA A 783 11.81 -50.06 9.97
C ALA A 783 10.95 -48.79 10.14
N ILE A 784 10.00 -48.54 9.23
CA ILE A 784 9.11 -47.37 9.28
C ILE A 784 7.75 -47.65 9.94
N ALA A 785 7.46 -48.89 10.34
CA ALA A 785 6.16 -49.28 10.90
C ALA A 785 5.78 -48.52 12.19
N SER A 786 6.76 -48.02 12.95
CA SER A 786 6.53 -47.23 14.16
C SER A 786 6.32 -45.74 13.90
N ILE A 787 6.44 -45.28 12.66
CA ILE A 787 6.29 -43.86 12.30
C ILE A 787 4.80 -43.53 12.19
N SER A 788 4.40 -42.42 12.79
CA SER A 788 3.05 -41.86 12.63
C SER A 788 3.09 -40.78 11.56
N PHE A 789 2.16 -40.87 10.60
CA PHE A 789 2.04 -39.91 9.51
C PHE A 789 0.77 -39.08 9.70
N ALA A 790 0.91 -37.76 9.73
CA ALA A 790 -0.21 -36.83 9.82
C ALA A 790 -0.71 -36.40 8.43
N THR A 791 -1.85 -35.73 8.38
CA THR A 791 -2.34 -35.09 7.15
C THR A 791 -1.50 -33.84 6.86
N PRO A 792 -1.07 -33.63 5.61
CA PRO A 792 -0.26 -32.47 5.24
C PRO A 792 -1.03 -31.16 5.45
N GLN A 793 -0.38 -30.20 6.09
CA GLN A 793 -0.85 -28.83 6.29
C GLN A 793 -0.60 -27.95 5.07
N ILE A 794 0.46 -28.26 4.30
CA ILE A 794 0.76 -27.67 3.01
C ILE A 794 0.56 -28.76 1.94
N PRO A 795 -0.27 -28.52 0.90
CA PRO A 795 -0.51 -29.50 -0.16
C PRO A 795 0.79 -30.00 -0.82
N ILE A 796 0.93 -31.32 -0.91
CA ILE A 796 2.04 -31.98 -1.61
C ILE A 796 1.53 -32.53 -2.94
N VAL A 797 2.20 -32.19 -4.03
CA VAL A 797 2.10 -32.87 -5.33
C VAL A 797 3.13 -33.99 -5.32
N SER A 798 2.67 -35.23 -5.08
CA SER A 798 3.56 -36.38 -5.06
C SER A 798 4.06 -36.71 -6.45
N THR A 799 5.31 -37.19 -6.50
CA THR A 799 5.94 -37.66 -7.74
C THR A 799 5.71 -39.15 -8.02
N VAL A 800 5.00 -39.87 -7.14
CA VAL A 800 4.68 -41.29 -7.34
C VAL A 800 3.50 -41.43 -8.31
N ARG A 801 3.63 -42.33 -9.30
CA ARG A 801 2.68 -42.50 -10.40
C ARG A 801 1.22 -42.66 -9.93
N GLY A 802 0.32 -41.82 -10.45
CA GLY A 802 -1.12 -41.91 -10.19
C GLY A 802 -1.60 -41.27 -8.88
N GLU A 803 -0.70 -40.68 -8.09
CA GLU A 803 -0.99 -40.07 -6.79
C GLU A 803 -0.80 -38.55 -6.83
N HIS A 804 -1.60 -37.80 -7.59
CA HIS A 804 -1.49 -36.33 -7.65
C HIS A 804 -2.13 -35.60 -6.43
N THR A 805 -2.39 -36.32 -5.34
CA THR A 805 -3.08 -35.78 -4.16
C THR A 805 -2.34 -36.15 -2.88
N SER A 806 -2.23 -35.17 -1.99
CA SER A 806 -1.55 -35.23 -0.70
C SER A 806 -2.13 -36.23 0.32
N ALA A 807 -3.25 -36.89 0.01
CA ALA A 807 -3.96 -37.80 0.91
C ALA A 807 -3.21 -39.12 1.20
N ASN A 808 -2.28 -39.53 0.32
CA ASN A 808 -1.62 -40.85 0.41
C ASN A 808 -0.25 -40.82 1.13
N CYS A 809 0.41 -39.66 1.23
CA CYS A 809 1.66 -39.50 2.00
C CYS A 809 1.49 -39.79 3.50
N GLY A 810 0.24 -39.85 3.98
CA GLY A 810 -0.16 -40.24 5.34
C GLY A 810 -0.08 -41.74 5.64
N ARG A 811 0.52 -42.57 4.77
CA ARG A 811 0.57 -44.04 4.94
C ARG A 811 1.99 -44.56 4.72
N ALA A 812 2.37 -45.60 5.47
CA ALA A 812 3.68 -46.25 5.33
C ALA A 812 3.87 -46.86 3.93
N GLU A 813 2.80 -47.38 3.34
CA GLU A 813 2.81 -48.00 2.00
C GLU A 813 3.30 -47.05 0.93
N HIS A 814 2.90 -45.77 0.98
CA HIS A 814 3.35 -44.75 0.04
C HIS A 814 4.88 -44.63 0.02
N TRP A 815 5.53 -44.66 1.18
CA TRP A 815 7.00 -44.56 1.27
C TRP A 815 7.72 -45.82 0.79
N VAL A 816 7.09 -46.99 0.92
CA VAL A 816 7.61 -48.25 0.34
C VAL A 816 7.49 -48.19 -1.18
N ASP A 817 6.35 -47.70 -1.69
CA ASP A 817 6.11 -47.54 -3.11
C ASP A 817 7.04 -46.47 -3.73
N GLN A 818 7.33 -45.39 -3.00
CA GLN A 818 8.21 -44.31 -3.45
C GLN A 818 9.66 -44.77 -3.68
N ILE A 819 10.17 -45.76 -2.94
CA ILE A 819 11.52 -46.31 -3.18
C ILE A 819 11.55 -47.20 -4.43
N ARG A 820 10.41 -47.82 -4.77
CA ARG A 820 10.32 -48.85 -5.80
C ARG A 820 9.86 -48.34 -7.16
N HIS A 821 9.00 -47.35 -7.21
CA HIS A 821 8.32 -46.90 -8.43
C HIS A 821 8.96 -45.65 -9.06
N PRO A 822 8.73 -45.39 -10.35
CA PRO A 822 9.32 -44.24 -11.04
C PRO A 822 8.89 -42.90 -10.45
N VAL A 823 9.81 -41.92 -10.48
CA VAL A 823 9.56 -40.52 -10.13
C VAL A 823 9.00 -39.75 -11.34
N HIS A 824 7.73 -39.36 -11.29
CA HIS A 824 7.02 -38.59 -12.33
C HIS A 824 7.14 -37.07 -12.12
N PHE A 825 8.38 -36.55 -12.15
CA PHE A 825 8.64 -35.14 -11.88
C PHE A 825 8.04 -34.22 -12.96
N CYS A 826 8.16 -34.59 -14.24
CA CYS A 826 7.57 -33.84 -15.36
C CYS A 826 6.06 -33.63 -15.17
N ASP A 827 5.33 -34.67 -14.79
CA ASP A 827 3.88 -34.60 -14.57
C ASP A 827 3.54 -33.76 -13.32
N SER A 828 4.40 -33.79 -12.31
CA SER A 828 4.24 -33.00 -11.10
C SER A 828 4.39 -31.49 -11.36
N ILE A 829 5.34 -31.10 -12.22
CA ILE A 829 5.46 -29.69 -12.68
C ILE A 829 4.19 -29.25 -13.41
N ARG A 830 3.67 -30.07 -14.33
CA ARG A 830 2.41 -29.78 -15.03
C ARG A 830 1.23 -29.62 -14.08
N GLU A 831 1.17 -30.46 -13.04
CA GLU A 831 0.12 -30.40 -12.03
C GLU A 831 0.23 -29.14 -11.15
N LEU A 832 1.44 -28.74 -10.73
CA LEU A 832 1.66 -27.49 -10.01
C LEU A 832 1.14 -26.29 -10.81
N ILE A 833 1.47 -26.23 -12.11
CA ILE A 833 1.02 -25.17 -13.02
C ILE A 833 -0.50 -25.21 -13.19
N ARG A 834 -1.09 -26.40 -13.36
CA ARG A 834 -2.55 -26.59 -13.44
C ARG A 834 -3.27 -26.09 -12.17
N ARG A 835 -2.58 -26.10 -11.03
CA ARG A 835 -3.06 -25.58 -9.74
C ARG A 835 -2.77 -24.10 -9.52
N GLY A 836 -2.21 -23.41 -10.51
CA GLY A 836 -1.96 -21.97 -10.49
C GLY A 836 -0.59 -21.57 -9.94
N ALA A 837 0.34 -22.51 -9.74
CA ALA A 837 1.70 -22.15 -9.36
C ALA A 837 2.40 -21.40 -10.50
N THR A 838 2.84 -20.17 -10.25
CA THR A 838 3.62 -19.36 -11.21
C THR A 838 5.08 -19.21 -10.79
N HIS A 839 5.41 -19.59 -9.55
CA HIS A 839 6.76 -19.55 -9.00
C HIS A 839 7.17 -20.94 -8.56
N LEU A 840 8.24 -21.46 -9.13
CA LEU A 840 8.81 -22.76 -8.79
C LEU A 840 10.17 -22.56 -8.13
N VAL A 841 10.22 -22.67 -6.82
CA VAL A 841 11.43 -22.43 -6.01
C VAL A 841 12.12 -23.75 -5.73
N GLU A 842 13.32 -23.97 -6.28
CA GLU A 842 14.11 -25.17 -5.99
C GLU A 842 14.86 -25.02 -4.66
N VAL A 843 14.47 -25.85 -3.70
CA VAL A 843 15.06 -25.97 -2.37
C VAL A 843 16.02 -27.15 -2.40
N GLY A 844 17.31 -26.85 -2.58
CA GLY A 844 18.39 -27.82 -2.61
C GLY A 844 19.77 -27.15 -2.73
N PRO A 845 20.87 -27.90 -2.61
CA PRO A 845 22.23 -27.35 -2.63
C PRO A 845 22.75 -26.98 -4.03
N ASP A 846 21.94 -27.17 -5.08
CA ASP A 846 22.21 -26.80 -6.48
C ASP A 846 20.88 -26.57 -7.26
N SER A 847 20.97 -26.41 -8.59
CA SER A 847 19.86 -26.01 -9.50
C SER A 847 19.43 -27.09 -10.52
N HIS A 848 19.44 -28.36 -10.14
CA HIS A 848 19.19 -29.49 -11.04
C HIS A 848 17.71 -29.62 -11.47
N LEU A 849 16.77 -29.46 -10.53
CA LEU A 849 15.34 -29.51 -10.81
C LEU A 849 14.87 -28.29 -11.60
N SER A 850 15.49 -27.13 -11.39
CA SER A 850 15.20 -25.89 -12.11
C SER A 850 15.37 -26.09 -13.61
N ARG A 851 16.45 -26.76 -14.03
CA ARG A 851 16.68 -27.10 -15.43
C ARG A 851 15.59 -28.02 -15.99
N SER A 852 15.24 -29.07 -15.25
CA SER A 852 14.20 -30.03 -15.67
C SER A 852 12.81 -29.39 -15.74
N ALA A 853 12.49 -28.49 -14.81
CA ALA A 853 11.25 -27.71 -14.82
C ALA A 853 11.19 -26.78 -16.03
N LEU A 854 12.27 -26.03 -16.33
CA LEU A 854 12.35 -25.19 -17.53
C LEU A 854 12.21 -26.00 -18.83
N ASP A 855 12.85 -27.17 -18.91
CA ASP A 855 12.73 -28.03 -20.09
C ASP A 855 11.30 -28.61 -20.22
N THR A 856 10.61 -28.87 -19.10
CA THR A 856 9.19 -29.27 -19.09
C THR A 856 8.29 -28.17 -19.58
N LEU A 857 8.47 -26.96 -19.04
CA LEU A 857 7.79 -25.78 -19.53
C LEU A 857 7.99 -25.68 -21.05
N ARG A 858 9.24 -25.81 -21.55
CA ARG A 858 9.64 -25.52 -22.96
C ARG A 858 8.86 -26.30 -23.99
N ALA A 859 8.45 -27.51 -23.64
CA ALA A 859 7.65 -28.35 -24.50
C ALA A 859 6.16 -27.99 -24.53
N ASP A 860 5.63 -27.35 -23.48
CA ASP A 860 4.19 -27.15 -23.27
C ASP A 860 3.68 -25.75 -23.71
N GLU A 861 4.50 -24.93 -24.39
CA GLU A 861 4.19 -23.56 -24.90
C GLU A 861 3.62 -22.54 -23.88
N ARG A 862 3.56 -22.86 -22.58
CA ARG A 862 3.08 -22.00 -21.48
C ARG A 862 4.24 -21.35 -20.69
N HIS A 863 4.90 -20.36 -21.27
CA HIS A 863 6.22 -19.88 -20.80
C HIS A 863 6.27 -18.58 -20.04
N GLU A 864 5.59 -17.57 -20.54
CA GLU A 864 6.10 -16.20 -20.37
C GLU A 864 5.89 -15.66 -18.94
N ASP A 865 5.10 -16.35 -18.12
CA ASP A 865 4.72 -15.92 -16.77
C ASP A 865 5.18 -16.85 -15.63
N ILE A 866 5.96 -17.90 -15.89
CA ILE A 866 6.41 -18.86 -14.85
C ILE A 866 7.89 -18.68 -14.52
N ALA A 867 8.17 -18.27 -13.29
CA ALA A 867 9.52 -18.12 -12.77
C ALA A 867 10.03 -19.42 -12.11
N VAL A 868 11.25 -19.82 -12.45
CA VAL A 868 11.94 -20.97 -11.82
C VAL A 868 13.18 -20.46 -11.08
N ILE A 869 13.18 -20.59 -9.76
CA ILE A 869 14.09 -19.86 -8.86
C ILE A 869 14.89 -20.85 -8.00
N PRO A 870 16.19 -21.06 -8.25
CA PRO A 870 17.04 -21.88 -7.38
C PRO A 870 17.49 -21.12 -6.14
N THR A 871 17.46 -21.76 -4.96
CA THR A 871 17.96 -21.16 -3.70
C THR A 871 19.46 -21.29 -3.52
N ALA A 872 20.11 -22.19 -4.27
CA ALA A 872 21.56 -22.37 -4.27
C ALA A 872 22.05 -22.83 -5.65
N ARG A 873 23.30 -22.47 -5.98
CA ARG A 873 23.98 -22.97 -7.18
C ARG A 873 25.44 -23.21 -6.86
N ARG A 874 26.02 -24.27 -7.43
CA ARG A 874 27.40 -24.66 -7.13
C ARG A 874 28.47 -23.67 -7.60
N ASP A 875 28.14 -22.84 -8.60
CA ASP A 875 29.04 -21.90 -9.27
C ASP A 875 28.83 -20.44 -8.81
N ARG A 876 28.02 -20.23 -7.76
CA ARG A 876 27.66 -18.91 -7.25
C ARG A 876 27.83 -18.82 -5.74
N ASP A 877 27.95 -17.58 -5.28
CA ASP A 877 27.95 -17.22 -3.87
C ASP A 877 26.60 -17.62 -3.22
N PRO A 878 26.60 -18.46 -2.17
CA PRO A 878 25.39 -18.92 -1.49
C PRO A 878 24.55 -17.79 -0.86
N GLU A 879 25.19 -16.79 -0.25
CA GLU A 879 24.49 -15.64 0.37
C GLU A 879 23.78 -14.81 -0.71
N GLU A 880 24.50 -14.46 -1.78
CA GLU A 880 23.94 -13.73 -2.92
C GLU A 880 22.81 -14.52 -3.60
N THR A 881 22.96 -15.84 -3.75
CA THR A 881 21.97 -16.67 -4.47
C THR A 881 20.65 -16.77 -3.71
N VAL A 882 20.68 -16.97 -2.38
CA VAL A 882 19.44 -17.06 -1.60
C VAL A 882 18.76 -15.70 -1.46
N LEU A 883 19.52 -14.61 -1.36
CA LEU A 883 18.98 -13.24 -1.39
C LEU A 883 18.35 -12.93 -2.75
N LEU A 884 18.96 -13.37 -3.86
CA LEU A 884 18.38 -13.24 -5.21
C LEU A 884 17.07 -14.02 -5.33
N ALA A 885 16.96 -15.20 -4.72
CA ALA A 885 15.73 -15.97 -4.72
C ALA A 885 14.60 -15.24 -3.98
N ALA A 886 14.88 -14.69 -2.80
CA ALA A 886 13.92 -13.87 -2.05
C ALA A 886 13.55 -12.58 -2.81
N ALA A 887 14.54 -11.93 -3.41
CA ALA A 887 14.36 -10.73 -4.23
C ALA A 887 13.46 -10.99 -5.44
N ALA A 888 13.66 -12.10 -6.15
CA ALA A 888 12.84 -12.49 -7.29
C ALA A 888 11.37 -12.68 -6.92
N LEU A 889 11.10 -13.28 -5.75
CA LEU A 889 9.73 -13.39 -5.23
C LEU A 889 9.15 -12.01 -4.86
N ALA A 890 9.95 -11.14 -4.23
CA ALA A 890 9.50 -9.82 -3.77
C ALA A 890 9.14 -8.86 -4.92
N VAL A 891 9.93 -8.85 -6.00
CA VAL A 891 9.66 -7.98 -7.15
C VAL A 891 8.37 -8.38 -7.88
N ASP A 892 7.95 -9.65 -7.76
CA ASP A 892 6.71 -10.17 -8.32
C ASP A 892 5.52 -10.15 -7.35
N GLY A 893 5.71 -9.60 -6.13
CA GLY A 893 4.63 -9.30 -5.19
C GLY A 893 4.58 -10.17 -3.94
N ALA A 894 5.52 -11.09 -3.72
CA ALA A 894 5.59 -11.85 -2.47
C ALA A 894 5.95 -10.94 -1.29
N ASP A 895 5.28 -11.14 -0.15
CA ASP A 895 5.56 -10.41 1.08
C ASP A 895 6.77 -11.05 1.79
N ILE A 896 7.89 -10.34 1.78
CA ILE A 896 9.14 -10.77 2.43
C ILE A 896 9.34 -9.90 3.66
N ASP A 897 9.59 -10.53 4.82
CA ASP A 897 10.00 -9.87 6.06
C ASP A 897 11.46 -9.43 5.97
N TRP A 898 11.70 -8.44 5.12
CA TRP A 898 12.98 -7.76 4.98
C TRP A 898 13.50 -7.16 6.29
N PRO A 899 12.70 -6.65 7.24
CA PRO A 899 13.19 -6.25 8.57
C PRO A 899 14.00 -7.34 9.30
N THR A 900 13.61 -8.62 9.17
CA THR A 900 14.37 -9.75 9.73
C THR A 900 15.73 -9.94 9.03
N LEU A 901 15.86 -9.48 7.78
CA LEU A 901 17.11 -9.45 7.00
C LEU A 901 17.96 -8.18 7.23
N ALA A 902 17.44 -7.18 7.93
CA ALA A 902 18.20 -5.95 8.19
C ALA A 902 19.09 -6.02 9.42
N ASP A 903 20.18 -5.27 9.34
CA ASP A 903 20.85 -4.79 10.52
C ASP A 903 19.97 -3.74 11.22
N LYS A 904 19.45 -4.08 12.41
CA LYS A 904 18.63 -3.18 13.23
C LYS A 904 19.38 -1.94 13.74
N GLN A 905 20.70 -1.88 13.54
CA GLN A 905 21.53 -0.75 13.96
C GLN A 905 21.72 0.31 12.86
N ALA A 906 21.29 0.06 11.62
CA ALA A 906 21.41 1.03 10.54
C ALA A 906 20.31 2.09 10.61
N THR A 907 20.69 3.37 10.55
CA THR A 907 19.76 4.51 10.52
C THR A 907 19.45 4.88 9.07
N ALA A 908 18.18 5.22 8.79
CA ALA A 908 17.79 5.76 7.50
C ALA A 908 18.52 7.09 7.21
N ILE A 909 18.87 7.30 5.95
CA ILE A 909 19.50 8.53 5.44
C ILE A 909 18.64 9.15 4.33
N PRO A 910 18.78 10.46 4.06
CA PRO A 910 18.21 11.08 2.88
C PRO A 910 18.72 10.40 1.61
N LEU A 911 17.82 10.18 0.64
CA LEU A 911 18.13 9.63 -0.67
C LEU A 911 17.40 10.46 -1.75
N PRO A 912 17.85 10.44 -3.02
CA PRO A 912 17.14 11.08 -4.11
C PRO A 912 15.66 10.69 -4.15
N SER A 913 14.81 11.67 -4.46
CA SER A 913 13.36 11.48 -4.58
C SER A 913 12.97 10.71 -5.83
N TYR A 914 11.72 10.28 -5.86
CA TYR A 914 11.09 9.55 -6.95
C TYR A 914 11.30 10.18 -8.34
N ALA A 915 11.66 9.33 -9.31
CA ALA A 915 11.80 9.70 -10.72
C ALA A 915 10.43 9.71 -11.43
N PHE A 916 9.73 10.84 -11.32
CA PHE A 916 8.45 11.07 -12.01
C PHE A 916 8.54 10.85 -13.54
N ASP A 917 7.59 10.09 -14.08
CA ASP A 917 7.43 9.82 -15.51
C ASP A 917 6.53 10.88 -16.15
N ARG A 918 7.09 12.07 -16.32
CA ARG A 918 6.31 13.26 -16.65
C ARG A 918 5.90 13.32 -18.13
N ARG A 919 4.66 13.74 -18.35
CA ARG A 919 4.14 14.13 -19.67
C ARG A 919 3.67 15.58 -19.65
N ARG A 920 3.64 16.21 -20.82
CA ARG A 920 3.19 17.60 -20.95
C ARG A 920 1.66 17.70 -20.94
N TYR A 921 1.12 18.51 -20.03
CA TYR A 921 -0.29 18.84 -19.89
C TYR A 921 -0.46 20.37 -19.85
N TRP A 922 -0.92 20.97 -20.94
CA TRP A 922 -1.07 22.42 -21.05
C TRP A 922 -2.24 22.79 -21.96
N LEU A 923 -3.12 23.69 -21.51
CA LEU A 923 -4.21 24.21 -22.35
C LEU A 923 -3.67 25.14 -23.44
N GLU A 924 -4.28 25.08 -24.62
CA GLU A 924 -3.90 25.93 -25.75
C GLU A 924 -4.18 27.42 -25.43
N PRO A 925 -3.44 28.35 -26.05
CA PRO A 925 -3.62 29.78 -25.83
C PRO A 925 -5.03 30.25 -26.17
N GLY A 926 -5.59 31.14 -25.34
CA GLY A 926 -6.92 31.71 -25.51
C GLY A 926 -6.96 32.92 -26.46
N PRO A 927 -8.16 33.47 -26.73
CA PRO A 927 -8.36 34.54 -27.70
C PRO A 927 -7.53 35.81 -27.43
N ALA A 928 -7.25 36.12 -26.16
CA ALA A 928 -6.47 37.29 -25.75
C ALA A 928 -4.99 37.22 -26.19
N LEU A 929 -4.49 36.03 -26.53
CA LEU A 929 -3.10 35.79 -26.93
C LEU A 929 -2.93 35.69 -28.46
N ILE A 930 -4.03 35.61 -29.22
CA ILE A 930 -4.02 35.22 -30.66
C ILE A 930 -4.43 36.36 -31.61
N SER A 931 -5.12 37.43 -31.18
CA SER A 931 -5.54 38.50 -32.11
C SER A 931 -5.49 39.94 -31.57
N ASP A 932 -5.30 40.89 -32.48
CA ASP A 932 -5.20 42.35 -32.25
C ASP A 932 -6.59 43.05 -32.11
N HIS A 933 -7.63 42.33 -31.67
CA HIS A 933 -9.03 42.78 -31.78
C HIS A 933 -9.77 42.99 -30.45
N ARG A 934 -10.33 44.21 -30.32
CA ARG A 934 -11.28 44.68 -29.29
C ARG A 934 -12.55 43.80 -29.24
N PRO A 935 -13.21 43.67 -28.08
CA PRO A 935 -14.40 42.84 -27.96
C PRO A 935 -15.62 43.55 -28.55
N ASP A 936 -15.97 43.24 -29.80
CA ASP A 936 -17.35 43.34 -30.27
C ASP A 936 -17.94 41.93 -30.28
N ARG A 937 -18.91 41.71 -29.39
CA ARG A 937 -19.69 40.47 -29.34
C ARG A 937 -20.49 40.30 -30.64
N VAL A 938 -20.13 39.32 -31.44
CA VAL A 938 -21.05 38.66 -32.37
C VAL A 938 -20.95 37.16 -32.12
N ARG A 939 -22.06 36.56 -31.65
CA ARG A 939 -22.23 35.10 -31.59
C ARG A 939 -22.17 34.53 -33.02
N PRO A 940 -21.42 33.46 -33.30
CA PRO A 940 -21.67 32.64 -34.47
C PRO A 940 -22.96 31.84 -34.26
N GLU A 941 -23.87 31.86 -35.23
CA GLU A 941 -24.91 30.82 -35.35
C GLU A 941 -24.23 29.47 -35.63
N PRO A 942 -24.74 28.35 -35.08
CA PRO A 942 -24.18 27.04 -35.37
C PRO A 942 -24.40 26.69 -36.85
N ALA A 943 -23.30 26.42 -37.55
CA ALA A 943 -23.31 25.88 -38.90
C ALA A 943 -23.90 24.46 -38.89
N GLN A 944 -24.93 24.24 -39.71
CA GLN A 944 -25.43 22.92 -40.04
C GLN A 944 -24.35 22.16 -40.83
N LEU A 945 -23.86 21.05 -40.26
CA LEU A 945 -23.04 20.09 -41.00
C LEU A 945 -23.93 19.04 -41.69
N PRO A 946 -23.53 18.54 -42.87
CA PRO A 946 -24.34 17.63 -43.68
C PRO A 946 -24.35 16.22 -43.09
N THR A 947 -25.52 15.59 -43.10
CA THR A 947 -25.67 14.16 -42.81
C THR A 947 -25.19 13.37 -44.03
N GLU A 948 -23.91 12.97 -44.05
CA GLU A 948 -23.45 11.91 -44.95
C GLU A 948 -23.82 10.54 -44.36
N HIS A 949 -24.65 9.81 -45.10
CA HIS A 949 -24.90 8.40 -44.88
C HIS A 949 -23.63 7.61 -45.24
N LEU A 950 -22.98 7.01 -44.24
CA LEU A 950 -22.08 5.88 -44.45
C LEU A 950 -22.86 4.56 -44.31
N PRO A 951 -22.55 3.54 -45.12
CA PRO A 951 -23.32 2.31 -45.16
C PRO A 951 -23.09 1.48 -43.90
N GLN A 952 -24.18 1.07 -43.26
CA GLN A 952 -24.17 0.03 -42.23
C GLN A 952 -23.75 -1.31 -42.86
N THR A 953 -22.48 -1.67 -42.72
CA THR A 953 -22.07 -3.07 -42.75
C THR A 953 -22.21 -3.61 -41.33
N SER A 954 -23.20 -4.49 -41.13
CA SER A 954 -23.38 -5.22 -39.89
C SER A 954 -22.26 -6.25 -39.72
N VAL A 955 -21.33 -5.95 -38.83
CA VAL A 955 -20.61 -6.95 -38.05
C VAL A 955 -21.00 -6.64 -36.61
N ALA A 956 -21.43 -7.64 -35.84
CA ALA A 956 -21.70 -7.44 -34.42
C ALA A 956 -20.40 -6.91 -33.77
N PRO A 957 -20.44 -5.76 -33.06
CA PRO A 957 -19.23 -5.24 -32.44
C PRO A 957 -18.73 -6.26 -31.41
N ASP A 958 -17.43 -6.51 -31.41
CA ASP A 958 -16.79 -7.29 -30.35
C ASP A 958 -16.92 -6.47 -29.05
N VAL A 959 -17.66 -7.00 -28.07
CA VAL A 959 -17.91 -6.34 -26.78
C VAL A 959 -16.59 -5.98 -26.09
N ALA A 960 -15.57 -6.82 -26.23
CA ALA A 960 -14.24 -6.53 -25.68
C ALA A 960 -13.60 -5.31 -26.36
N ASP A 961 -13.74 -5.23 -27.69
CA ASP A 961 -13.21 -4.13 -28.49
C ASP A 961 -13.87 -2.80 -28.11
N GLU A 962 -15.20 -2.77 -27.99
CA GLU A 962 -15.95 -1.56 -27.64
C GLU A 962 -15.69 -1.07 -26.20
N VAL A 963 -15.55 -1.98 -25.24
CA VAL A 963 -15.19 -1.62 -23.86
C VAL A 963 -13.82 -0.97 -23.81
N LEU A 964 -12.83 -1.57 -24.46
CA LEU A 964 -11.47 -1.03 -24.50
C LEU A 964 -11.43 0.30 -25.26
N ALA A 965 -12.10 0.40 -26.40
CA ALA A 965 -12.15 1.64 -27.19
C ALA A 965 -12.85 2.79 -26.44
N ALA A 966 -14.02 2.54 -25.84
CA ALA A 966 -14.72 3.57 -25.09
C ALA A 966 -13.96 3.99 -23.82
N THR A 967 -13.30 3.04 -23.14
CA THR A 967 -12.45 3.34 -21.99
C THR A 967 -11.26 4.22 -22.39
N ALA A 968 -10.56 3.85 -23.47
CA ALA A 968 -9.44 4.63 -24.01
C ALA A 968 -9.87 6.06 -24.37
N ASP A 969 -11.02 6.21 -25.05
CA ASP A 969 -11.57 7.51 -25.44
C ASP A 969 -11.92 8.39 -24.21
N VAL A 970 -12.55 7.81 -23.18
CA VAL A 970 -12.96 8.55 -21.98
C VAL A 970 -11.74 9.01 -21.19
N LEU A 971 -10.72 8.15 -21.06
CA LEU A 971 -9.48 8.49 -20.38
C LEU A 971 -8.57 9.40 -21.22
N GLY A 972 -8.77 9.44 -22.54
CA GLY A 972 -7.92 10.19 -23.47
C GLY A 972 -6.56 9.54 -23.71
N ILE A 973 -6.50 8.20 -23.69
CA ILE A 973 -5.29 7.41 -23.98
C ILE A 973 -5.47 6.58 -25.25
N SER A 974 -4.38 6.07 -25.82
CA SER A 974 -4.47 5.11 -26.92
C SER A 974 -4.92 3.74 -26.41
N ARG A 975 -5.56 2.95 -27.28
CA ARG A 975 -5.99 1.59 -26.93
C ARG A 975 -4.80 0.67 -26.63
N GLU A 976 -3.66 0.90 -27.28
CA GLU A 976 -2.44 0.10 -27.09
C GLU A 976 -1.80 0.35 -25.71
N ASP A 977 -2.06 1.51 -25.11
CA ASP A 977 -1.57 1.89 -23.78
C ASP A 977 -2.52 1.50 -22.63
N LEU A 978 -3.68 0.91 -22.93
CA LEU A 978 -4.68 0.52 -21.95
C LEU A 978 -4.42 -0.92 -21.47
N ASP A 979 -3.94 -1.07 -20.23
CA ASP A 979 -3.92 -2.36 -19.53
C ASP A 979 -5.33 -2.68 -19.01
N ASP A 980 -5.88 -3.80 -19.46
CA ASP A 980 -7.25 -4.21 -19.17
C ASP A 980 -7.44 -4.87 -17.80
N GLU A 981 -6.35 -5.23 -17.11
CA GLU A 981 -6.37 -5.80 -15.75
C GLU A 981 -6.30 -4.71 -14.65
N ILE A 982 -5.86 -3.49 -15.00
CA ILE A 982 -5.73 -2.39 -14.05
C ILE A 982 -7.12 -1.84 -13.69
N ARG A 983 -7.30 -1.48 -12.43
CA ARG A 983 -8.56 -0.92 -11.97
C ARG A 983 -8.80 0.46 -12.59
N PHE A 984 -10.03 0.76 -12.97
CA PHE A 984 -10.44 2.06 -13.49
C PHE A 984 -9.96 3.23 -12.62
N ALA A 985 -10.04 3.12 -11.29
CA ALA A 985 -9.55 4.15 -10.37
C ALA A 985 -8.02 4.38 -10.48
N GLU A 986 -7.25 3.32 -10.73
CA GLU A 986 -5.80 3.38 -10.94
C GLU A 986 -5.46 3.91 -12.34
N LEU A 987 -6.35 3.70 -13.33
CA LEU A 987 -6.28 4.34 -14.65
C LEU A 987 -6.73 5.81 -14.65
N GLY A 988 -7.10 6.37 -13.50
CA GLY A 988 -7.57 7.75 -13.37
C GLY A 988 -9.03 7.99 -13.74
N MET A 989 -9.86 6.95 -13.69
CA MET A 989 -11.30 7.04 -13.88
C MET A 989 -11.96 7.75 -12.69
N THR A 990 -12.41 8.98 -12.91
CA THR A 990 -13.20 9.74 -11.94
C THR A 990 -14.67 9.31 -11.97
N SER A 991 -15.46 9.74 -10.98
CA SER A 991 -16.92 9.52 -10.99
C SER A 991 -17.60 10.10 -12.22
N LEU A 992 -17.09 11.21 -12.77
CA LEU A 992 -17.60 11.82 -13.99
C LEU A 992 -17.22 10.99 -15.22
N ALA A 993 -15.96 10.57 -15.32
CA ALA A 993 -15.45 9.70 -16.38
C ALA A 993 -16.24 8.37 -16.43
N ALA A 994 -16.53 7.79 -15.26
CA ALA A 994 -17.31 6.57 -15.15
C ALA A 994 -18.73 6.72 -15.73
N VAL A 995 -19.39 7.85 -15.46
CA VAL A 995 -20.73 8.15 -16.03
C VAL A 995 -20.64 8.31 -17.55
N GLU A 996 -19.63 9.03 -18.05
CA GLU A 996 -19.40 9.20 -19.49
C GLU A 996 -19.12 7.84 -20.18
N LEU A 997 -18.34 6.96 -19.54
CA LEU A 997 -18.05 5.61 -20.03
C LEU A 997 -19.32 4.75 -20.10
N VAL A 998 -20.15 4.77 -19.06
CA VAL A 998 -21.43 4.05 -19.03
C VAL A 998 -22.36 4.53 -20.14
N GLU A 999 -22.46 5.84 -20.36
CA GLU A 999 -23.29 6.42 -21.40
C GLU A 999 -22.79 6.05 -22.81
N ARG A 1000 -21.48 6.15 -23.05
CA ARG A 1000 -20.85 5.76 -24.33
C ARG A 1000 -21.02 4.28 -24.62
N LEU A 1001 -20.77 3.41 -23.64
CA LEU A 1001 -20.96 1.97 -23.78
C LEU A 1001 -22.42 1.59 -24.01
N GLY A 1002 -23.34 2.21 -23.26
CA GLY A 1002 -24.77 2.01 -23.48
C GLY A 1002 -25.21 2.41 -24.89
N SER A 1003 -24.65 3.50 -25.42
CA SER A 1003 -24.92 3.96 -26.79
C SER A 1003 -24.30 3.06 -27.87
N ARG A 1004 -23.05 2.59 -27.69
CA ARG A 1004 -22.33 1.79 -28.70
C ARG A 1004 -22.79 0.34 -28.74
N LEU A 1005 -23.10 -0.25 -27.57
CA LEU A 1005 -23.54 -1.64 -27.45
C LEU A 1005 -25.08 -1.79 -27.44
N GLY A 1006 -25.83 -0.68 -27.39
CA GLY A 1006 -27.29 -0.71 -27.31
C GLY A 1006 -27.84 -1.26 -25.99
N LEU A 1007 -27.01 -1.25 -24.94
CA LEU A 1007 -27.33 -1.77 -23.61
C LEU A 1007 -27.75 -0.64 -22.67
N ARG A 1008 -28.60 -0.93 -21.68
CA ARG A 1008 -28.82 -0.03 -20.54
C ARG A 1008 -27.92 -0.46 -19.41
N LEU A 1009 -26.84 0.28 -19.22
CA LEU A 1009 -25.86 0.04 -18.16
C LEU A 1009 -26.18 0.90 -16.94
N ALA A 1010 -26.19 0.30 -15.76
CA ALA A 1010 -26.37 1.04 -14.51
C ALA A 1010 -25.12 1.90 -14.22
N PRO A 1011 -25.25 3.12 -13.66
CA PRO A 1011 -24.09 4.01 -13.42
C PRO A 1011 -22.99 3.42 -12.54
N ASN A 1012 -23.31 2.45 -11.68
CA ASN A 1012 -22.36 1.76 -10.81
C ASN A 1012 -21.61 0.60 -11.50
N VAL A 1013 -21.92 0.24 -12.74
CA VAL A 1013 -21.29 -0.92 -13.42
C VAL A 1013 -19.76 -0.84 -13.47
N ILE A 1014 -19.19 0.38 -13.58
CA ILE A 1014 -17.73 0.64 -13.58
C ILE A 1014 -17.13 0.45 -12.18
N ILE A 1015 -17.93 0.68 -11.14
CA ILE A 1015 -17.52 0.49 -9.76
C ILE A 1015 -17.58 -1.03 -9.50
N ASP A 1016 -18.69 -1.67 -9.89
CA ASP A 1016 -19.04 -3.09 -9.76
C ASP A 1016 -18.04 -4.02 -10.45
N HIS A 1017 -17.59 -3.62 -11.64
CA HIS A 1017 -16.59 -4.30 -12.45
C HIS A 1017 -15.38 -3.37 -12.61
N PRO A 1018 -14.43 -3.43 -11.66
CA PRO A 1018 -13.51 -2.34 -11.43
C PRO A 1018 -12.37 -2.26 -12.45
N SER A 1019 -12.29 -3.12 -13.46
CA SER A 1019 -11.31 -3.08 -14.56
C SER A 1019 -11.99 -3.25 -15.93
N PRO A 1020 -11.36 -2.82 -17.03
CA PRO A 1020 -11.88 -3.07 -18.37
C PRO A 1020 -12.17 -4.56 -18.62
N ARG A 1021 -11.30 -5.47 -18.16
CA ARG A 1021 -11.49 -6.92 -18.30
C ARG A 1021 -12.66 -7.46 -17.47
N ASP A 1022 -12.84 -6.99 -16.24
CA ASP A 1022 -14.00 -7.36 -15.42
C ASP A 1022 -15.31 -6.92 -16.10
N LEU A 1023 -15.29 -5.72 -16.70
CA LEU A 1023 -16.44 -5.16 -17.39
C LEU A 1023 -16.74 -5.91 -18.69
N VAL A 1024 -15.73 -6.28 -19.47
CA VAL A 1024 -15.87 -7.14 -20.65
C VAL A 1024 -16.47 -8.49 -20.26
N THR A 1025 -15.94 -9.13 -19.20
CA THR A 1025 -16.44 -10.41 -18.72
C THR A 1025 -17.92 -10.31 -18.34
N HIS A 1026 -18.30 -9.26 -17.62
CA HIS A 1026 -19.69 -8.99 -17.25
C HIS A 1026 -20.62 -8.79 -18.45
N LEU A 1027 -20.19 -7.99 -19.44
CA LEU A 1027 -21.02 -7.68 -20.60
C LEU A 1027 -21.16 -8.87 -21.55
N LEU A 1028 -20.12 -9.71 -21.69
CA LEU A 1028 -20.18 -10.96 -22.45
C LEU A 1028 -21.11 -11.99 -21.78
N ASP A 1029 -21.16 -12.03 -20.45
CA ASP A 1029 -22.09 -12.88 -19.70
C ASP A 1029 -23.55 -12.41 -19.82
N ALA A 1030 -23.78 -11.12 -20.13
CA ALA A 1030 -25.10 -10.50 -20.24
C ALA A 1030 -25.78 -10.66 -21.63
N GLU A 1031 -25.06 -11.05 -22.70
CA GLU A 1031 -25.60 -11.16 -24.07
C GLU A 1031 -26.48 -12.42 -24.35
N SER A 1032 -26.83 -13.23 -23.35
CA SER A 1032 -27.81 -14.32 -23.53
C SER A 1032 -29.26 -13.82 -23.34
N PRO A 1033 -30.13 -13.84 -24.37
CA PRO A 1033 -31.36 -13.04 -24.37
C PRO A 1033 -32.53 -13.69 -23.63
N SER A 1034 -33.31 -12.90 -22.90
CA SER A 1034 -34.75 -13.15 -22.71
C SER A 1034 -35.54 -11.84 -22.55
N PRO A 1035 -36.72 -11.72 -23.20
CA PRO A 1035 -37.43 -10.45 -23.36
C PRO A 1035 -38.48 -10.22 -22.26
N GLN A 1036 -38.70 -8.97 -21.81
CA GLN A 1036 -40.05 -8.46 -21.48
C GLN A 1036 -40.11 -6.96 -21.07
N GLY A 1037 -40.92 -6.18 -21.82
CA GLY A 1037 -42.13 -5.51 -21.32
C GLY A 1037 -42.05 -4.19 -20.52
N PRO A 1038 -42.80 -3.11 -20.89
CA PRO A 1038 -42.70 -1.80 -20.24
C PRO A 1038 -43.69 -1.54 -19.06
N SER A 1039 -43.15 -0.89 -18.02
CA SER A 1039 -43.69 0.22 -17.19
C SER A 1039 -44.88 0.06 -16.20
N SER A 1040 -44.60 0.49 -14.94
CA SER A 1040 -45.37 1.37 -14.02
C SER A 1040 -45.58 0.74 -12.62
N SER A 1041 -45.58 1.38 -11.44
CA SER A 1041 -45.46 2.78 -10.98
C SER A 1041 -45.22 2.81 -9.44
N ALA A 1042 -44.69 3.93 -8.92
CA ALA A 1042 -44.71 4.40 -7.51
C ALA A 1042 -44.03 3.58 -6.38
N SER A 1043 -43.69 2.29 -6.57
CA SER A 1043 -42.95 1.52 -5.53
C SER A 1043 -41.44 1.70 -5.57
N ASP A 1044 -40.90 2.21 -6.69
CA ASP A 1044 -39.45 2.24 -6.93
C ASP A 1044 -38.71 3.30 -6.10
N SER A 1045 -39.44 4.24 -5.47
CA SER A 1045 -38.84 5.22 -4.56
C SER A 1045 -38.69 4.72 -3.13
N LEU A 1046 -39.28 3.57 -2.74
CA LEU A 1046 -39.22 3.11 -1.34
C LEU A 1046 -37.78 2.74 -0.92
N PRO A 1047 -37.00 1.99 -1.72
CA PRO A 1047 -35.60 1.72 -1.39
C PRO A 1047 -34.76 2.99 -1.31
N GLU A 1048 -34.96 3.94 -2.24
CA GLU A 1048 -34.23 5.21 -2.27
C GLU A 1048 -34.51 6.07 -1.03
N VAL A 1049 -35.79 6.25 -0.68
CA VAL A 1049 -36.20 7.02 0.51
C VAL A 1049 -35.73 6.32 1.79
N TYR A 1050 -35.81 4.99 1.85
CA TYR A 1050 -35.31 4.23 3.00
C TYR A 1050 -33.80 4.38 3.16
N LEU A 1051 -33.02 4.29 2.08
CA LEU A 1051 -31.56 4.47 2.13
C LEU A 1051 -31.18 5.92 2.49
N ASP A 1052 -31.87 6.93 1.94
CA ASP A 1052 -31.64 8.34 2.28
C ASP A 1052 -31.89 8.62 3.77
N LEU A 1053 -33.01 8.13 4.33
CA LEU A 1053 -33.33 8.30 5.75
C LEU A 1053 -32.28 7.66 6.66
N ASN A 1054 -31.80 6.47 6.33
CA ASN A 1054 -30.79 5.79 7.15
C ASN A 1054 -29.39 6.43 7.01
N ARG A 1055 -28.99 6.87 5.80
CA ARG A 1055 -27.72 7.59 5.58
C ARG A 1055 -27.66 8.94 6.28
N ARG A 1056 -28.81 9.59 6.50
CA ARG A 1056 -28.94 10.82 7.31
C ARG A 1056 -28.99 10.57 8.82
N GLY A 1057 -28.87 9.32 9.26
CA GLY A 1057 -28.88 8.94 10.67
C GLY A 1057 -30.27 8.91 11.32
N THR A 1058 -31.36 8.88 10.53
CA THR A 1058 -32.75 8.82 11.02
C THR A 1058 -33.33 7.41 10.95
N VAL A 1059 -32.67 6.46 11.63
CA VAL A 1059 -32.95 5.02 11.53
C VAL A 1059 -34.37 4.67 11.97
N GLU A 1060 -34.89 5.34 13.00
CA GLU A 1060 -36.23 5.11 13.53
C GLU A 1060 -37.31 5.50 12.50
N ALA A 1061 -37.07 6.56 11.72
CA ALA A 1061 -37.96 6.98 10.64
C ALA A 1061 -37.94 5.98 9.46
N GLY A 1062 -36.75 5.46 9.12
CA GLY A 1062 -36.60 4.41 8.12
C GLY A 1062 -37.32 3.11 8.50
N ALA A 1063 -37.19 2.68 9.75
CA ALA A 1063 -37.89 1.50 10.28
C ALA A 1063 -39.41 1.69 10.28
N ALA A 1064 -39.90 2.84 10.74
CA ALA A 1064 -41.33 3.17 10.72
C ALA A 1064 -41.91 3.17 9.29
N LEU A 1065 -41.15 3.67 8.31
CA LEU A 1065 -41.53 3.70 6.90
C LEU A 1065 -41.77 2.28 6.35
N ILE A 1066 -40.83 1.36 6.54
CA ILE A 1066 -40.96 -0.02 6.00
C ILE A 1066 -42.01 -0.84 6.75
N VAL A 1067 -42.18 -0.62 8.06
CA VAL A 1067 -43.25 -1.24 8.84
C VAL A 1067 -44.62 -0.76 8.33
N ALA A 1068 -44.78 0.54 8.10
CA ALA A 1068 -46.01 1.09 7.53
C ALA A 1068 -46.27 0.54 6.12
N ALA A 1069 -45.26 0.53 5.25
CA ALA A 1069 -45.36 0.00 3.89
C ALA A 1069 -45.72 -1.50 3.88
N SER A 1070 -45.24 -2.27 4.86
CA SER A 1070 -45.52 -3.70 4.97
C SER A 1070 -47.00 -4.06 5.14
N HIS A 1071 -47.84 -3.14 5.65
CA HIS A 1071 -49.29 -3.36 5.77
C HIS A 1071 -50.00 -3.51 4.42
N THR A 1072 -49.36 -3.10 3.34
CA THR A 1072 -49.90 -3.23 1.98
C THR A 1072 -49.61 -4.59 1.34
N ARG A 1073 -48.77 -5.43 1.97
CA ARG A 1073 -48.41 -6.76 1.44
C ARG A 1073 -49.60 -7.74 1.54
N PRO A 1074 -49.76 -8.64 0.55
CA PRO A 1074 -50.68 -9.76 0.70
C PRO A 1074 -50.23 -10.64 1.87
N THR A 1075 -51.18 -11.06 2.70
CA THR A 1075 -50.95 -11.98 3.83
C THR A 1075 -51.59 -13.34 3.61
N PHE A 1076 -51.03 -14.41 4.17
CA PHE A 1076 -51.62 -15.75 4.15
C PHE A 1076 -51.90 -16.29 5.56
N THR A 1077 -52.94 -17.11 5.70
CA THR A 1077 -53.39 -17.73 6.95
C THR A 1077 -52.97 -19.21 7.04
N ARG A 1078 -53.22 -19.84 8.20
CA ARG A 1078 -52.82 -21.22 8.51
C ARG A 1078 -53.18 -22.28 7.45
N ASP A 1079 -54.36 -22.16 6.83
CA ASP A 1079 -54.85 -23.07 5.78
C ASP A 1079 -54.09 -22.93 4.45
N GLN A 1080 -53.31 -21.86 4.28
CA GLN A 1080 -52.56 -21.55 3.07
C GLN A 1080 -51.04 -21.78 3.22
N ILE A 1081 -50.58 -22.27 4.38
CA ILE A 1081 -49.16 -22.49 4.70
C ILE A 1081 -48.44 -23.29 3.62
N GLN A 1082 -49.02 -24.41 3.16
CA GLN A 1082 -48.37 -25.29 2.18
C GLN A 1082 -48.14 -24.62 0.82
N ARG A 1083 -48.96 -23.60 0.48
CA ARG A 1083 -48.86 -22.86 -0.78
C ARG A 1083 -47.80 -21.77 -0.74
N HIS A 1084 -47.61 -21.13 0.42
CA HIS A 1084 -46.80 -19.92 0.54
C HIS A 1084 -45.45 -20.13 1.25
N THR A 1085 -45.24 -21.27 1.91
CA THR A 1085 -43.96 -21.59 2.55
C THR A 1085 -42.92 -21.97 1.49
N PRO A 1086 -41.79 -21.27 1.36
CA PRO A 1086 -40.72 -21.65 0.44
C PRO A 1086 -40.16 -23.03 0.81
N PRO A 1087 -39.78 -23.86 -0.18
CA PRO A 1087 -39.05 -25.09 0.13
C PRO A 1087 -37.66 -24.76 0.70
N PRO A 1088 -37.11 -25.59 1.60
CA PRO A 1088 -35.78 -25.37 2.14
C PRO A 1088 -34.71 -25.51 1.04
N VAL A 1089 -33.70 -24.64 1.09
CA VAL A 1089 -32.61 -24.61 0.09
C VAL A 1089 -31.45 -25.45 0.59
N ARG A 1090 -31.04 -26.46 -0.19
CA ARG A 1090 -29.87 -27.28 0.16
C ARG A 1090 -28.58 -26.53 -0.14
N LEU A 1091 -27.80 -26.24 0.89
CA LEU A 1091 -26.50 -25.59 0.78
C LEU A 1091 -25.35 -26.60 0.67
N ARG A 1092 -25.49 -27.76 1.32
CA ARG A 1092 -24.51 -28.85 1.23
C ARG A 1092 -25.21 -30.20 1.19
N GLN A 1093 -24.81 -31.02 0.23
CA GLN A 1093 -25.17 -32.43 0.23
C GLN A 1093 -24.27 -33.20 1.22
N GLY A 1094 -24.89 -33.88 2.17
CA GLY A 1094 -24.20 -34.81 3.05
C GLY A 1094 -24.16 -36.22 2.45
N ARG A 1095 -23.33 -37.09 3.04
CA ARG A 1095 -23.37 -38.54 2.80
C ARG A 1095 -24.69 -39.17 3.31
N ALA A 1096 -24.94 -40.43 2.98
CA ALA A 1096 -26.25 -41.08 3.22
C ALA A 1096 -26.71 -41.10 4.70
N ASP A 1097 -25.80 -41.09 5.66
CA ASP A 1097 -26.04 -41.05 7.12
C ASP A 1097 -25.73 -39.67 7.74
N ALA A 1098 -25.64 -38.62 6.92
CA ALA A 1098 -25.29 -37.28 7.40
C ALA A 1098 -26.37 -36.70 8.33
N LEU A 1099 -25.93 -35.99 9.38
CA LEU A 1099 -26.82 -35.27 10.28
C LEU A 1099 -27.43 -34.07 9.54
N THR A 1100 -28.76 -33.95 9.59
CA THR A 1100 -29.45 -32.83 8.92
C THR A 1100 -29.32 -31.56 9.76
N THR A 1101 -28.77 -30.51 9.17
CA THR A 1101 -28.60 -29.20 9.81
C THR A 1101 -29.51 -28.20 9.12
N VAL A 1102 -30.47 -27.64 9.87
CA VAL A 1102 -31.42 -26.65 9.35
C VAL A 1102 -31.08 -25.27 9.89
N CYS A 1103 -30.75 -24.35 8.99
CA CYS A 1103 -30.27 -23.01 9.29
C CYS A 1103 -31.34 -21.94 9.07
N PHE A 1104 -31.54 -21.05 10.03
CA PHE A 1104 -32.50 -19.94 9.99
C PHE A 1104 -31.77 -18.59 9.82
N PRO A 1105 -31.92 -17.90 8.67
CA PRO A 1105 -31.29 -16.60 8.40
C PRO A 1105 -31.87 -15.42 9.20
N ALA A 1106 -31.17 -14.28 9.17
CA ALA A 1106 -31.44 -13.11 10.04
C ALA A 1106 -32.72 -12.29 9.75
N LEU A 1107 -33.59 -12.71 8.82
CA LEU A 1107 -34.85 -12.02 8.44
C LEU A 1107 -34.71 -10.53 8.04
N THR A 1108 -33.56 -10.14 7.50
CA THR A 1108 -33.33 -8.80 6.95
C THR A 1108 -33.69 -8.74 5.47
N ALA A 1109 -33.75 -7.53 4.89
CA ALA A 1109 -33.96 -7.36 3.45
C ALA A 1109 -32.87 -8.08 2.63
N MET A 1110 -31.68 -8.28 3.20
CA MET A 1110 -30.58 -9.00 2.55
C MET A 1110 -30.52 -10.49 2.92
N SER A 1111 -31.43 -11.00 3.75
CA SER A 1111 -31.31 -12.36 4.27
C SER A 1111 -31.64 -13.45 3.25
N GLY A 1112 -30.94 -14.57 3.34
CA GLY A 1112 -31.18 -15.75 2.52
C GLY A 1112 -30.12 -16.85 2.71
N PRO A 1113 -30.12 -17.89 1.85
CA PRO A 1113 -29.27 -19.07 2.01
C PRO A 1113 -27.77 -18.76 2.02
N HIS A 1114 -27.36 -17.71 1.33
CA HIS A 1114 -25.96 -17.28 1.23
C HIS A 1114 -25.33 -16.94 2.59
N GLU A 1115 -26.11 -16.54 3.60
CA GLU A 1115 -25.62 -16.28 4.96
C GLU A 1115 -24.94 -17.50 5.60
N PHE A 1116 -25.30 -18.71 5.14
CA PHE A 1116 -24.75 -19.96 5.62
C PHE A 1116 -23.89 -20.69 4.58
N SER A 1117 -23.58 -20.10 3.42
CA SER A 1117 -22.75 -20.76 2.39
C SER A 1117 -21.33 -21.06 2.90
N GLY A 1118 -20.68 -20.09 3.55
CA GLY A 1118 -19.37 -20.30 4.17
C GLY A 1118 -19.42 -21.30 5.33
N PHE A 1119 -20.46 -21.23 6.16
CA PHE A 1119 -20.70 -22.20 7.24
C PHE A 1119 -20.87 -23.62 6.68
N ALA A 1120 -21.68 -23.78 5.63
CA ALA A 1120 -21.90 -25.04 4.96
C ALA A 1120 -20.63 -25.56 4.29
N ALA A 1121 -19.83 -24.70 3.64
CA ALA A 1121 -18.57 -25.07 3.01
C ALA A 1121 -17.54 -25.60 4.02
N ALA A 1122 -17.50 -25.01 5.22
CA ALA A 1122 -16.57 -25.38 6.29
C ALA A 1122 -16.92 -26.69 7.02
N LEU A 1123 -18.19 -27.13 6.97
CA LEU A 1123 -18.59 -28.39 7.60
C LEU A 1123 -18.15 -29.61 6.78
N THR A 1124 -17.89 -30.75 7.42
CA THR A 1124 -17.57 -32.00 6.70
C THR A 1124 -18.81 -32.57 6.01
N ASP A 1125 -18.64 -33.51 5.07
CA ASP A 1125 -19.72 -34.27 4.41
C ASP A 1125 -20.63 -35.07 5.36
N ARG A 1126 -20.25 -35.20 6.64
CA ARG A 1126 -21.09 -35.72 7.74
C ARG A 1126 -22.32 -34.87 8.07
N TYR A 1127 -22.44 -33.66 7.51
CA TYR A 1127 -23.58 -32.78 7.71
C TYR A 1127 -24.25 -32.46 6.37
N ALA A 1128 -25.57 -32.63 6.31
CA ALA A 1128 -26.40 -32.14 5.22
C ALA A 1128 -27.00 -30.79 5.63
N VAL A 1129 -26.63 -29.70 4.97
CA VAL A 1129 -26.96 -28.34 5.43
C VAL A 1129 -28.04 -27.74 4.54
N TRP A 1130 -29.09 -27.25 5.18
CA TRP A 1130 -30.28 -26.67 4.55
C TRP A 1130 -30.57 -25.28 5.13
N SER A 1131 -30.99 -24.33 4.29
CA SER A 1131 -31.52 -23.04 4.71
C SER A 1131 -33.04 -23.08 4.76
N ALA A 1132 -33.60 -22.66 5.89
CA ALA A 1132 -35.02 -22.46 6.13
C ALA A 1132 -35.38 -21.00 5.86
N ASP A 1133 -35.74 -20.71 4.61
CA ASP A 1133 -36.02 -19.34 4.20
C ASP A 1133 -37.43 -18.91 4.59
N ALA A 1134 -37.57 -17.65 4.97
CA ALA A 1134 -38.85 -17.08 5.36
C ALA A 1134 -39.69 -16.68 4.13
N PRO A 1135 -41.02 -16.89 4.16
CA PRO A 1135 -41.93 -16.45 3.10
C PRO A 1135 -41.93 -14.92 2.96
N GLY A 1136 -42.19 -14.40 1.77
CA GLY A 1136 -42.40 -12.96 1.55
C GLY A 1136 -41.22 -12.20 0.94
N PHE A 1137 -40.00 -12.75 0.96
CA PHE A 1137 -38.83 -12.05 0.40
C PHE A 1137 -38.68 -12.18 -1.13
N ALA A 1138 -39.42 -13.08 -1.77
CA ALA A 1138 -39.50 -13.16 -3.23
C ALA A 1138 -40.47 -12.11 -3.80
N PRO A 1139 -40.25 -11.58 -5.02
CA PRO A 1139 -41.13 -10.58 -5.62
C PRO A 1139 -42.61 -11.01 -5.62
N GLY A 1140 -43.50 -10.14 -5.13
CA GLY A 1140 -44.94 -10.40 -5.07
C GLY A 1140 -45.41 -11.51 -4.11
N SER A 1141 -44.53 -12.10 -3.30
CA SER A 1141 -44.88 -13.20 -2.39
C SER A 1141 -45.58 -12.73 -1.11
N ALA A 1142 -46.57 -13.50 -0.65
CA ALA A 1142 -47.31 -13.17 0.57
C ALA A 1142 -46.49 -13.41 1.84
N VAL A 1143 -46.73 -12.59 2.87
CA VAL A 1143 -46.16 -12.74 4.22
C VAL A 1143 -47.17 -13.42 5.16
N PRO A 1144 -46.74 -14.05 6.27
CA PRO A 1144 -47.68 -14.63 7.24
C PRO A 1144 -48.61 -13.58 7.85
N HIS A 1145 -49.87 -13.93 8.10
CA HIS A 1145 -50.84 -13.03 8.75
C HIS A 1145 -50.44 -12.69 10.19
N ASP A 1146 -49.94 -13.68 10.92
CA ASP A 1146 -49.51 -13.57 12.31
C ASP A 1146 -48.27 -14.46 12.59
N LEU A 1147 -47.65 -14.25 13.76
CA LEU A 1147 -46.44 -14.96 14.18
C LEU A 1147 -46.71 -16.47 14.33
N GLU A 1148 -47.89 -16.85 14.79
CA GLU A 1148 -48.25 -18.26 14.97
C GLU A 1148 -48.26 -18.99 13.61
N THR A 1149 -48.84 -18.37 12.57
CA THR A 1149 -48.85 -18.90 11.20
C THR A 1149 -47.43 -19.05 10.68
N TYR A 1150 -46.54 -18.09 10.94
CA TYR A 1150 -45.12 -18.19 10.56
C TYR A 1150 -44.40 -19.36 11.25
N LEU A 1151 -44.50 -19.45 12.58
CA LEU A 1151 -43.84 -20.52 13.35
C LEU A 1151 -44.39 -21.91 12.98
N GLN A 1152 -45.69 -22.02 12.74
CA GLN A 1152 -46.30 -23.28 12.28
C GLN A 1152 -45.84 -23.68 10.89
N SER A 1153 -45.67 -22.72 9.98
CA SER A 1153 -45.13 -22.90 8.63
C SER A 1153 -43.70 -23.45 8.67
N GLN A 1154 -42.83 -22.79 9.43
CA GLN A 1154 -41.43 -23.20 9.56
C GLN A 1154 -41.31 -24.55 10.26
N ALA A 1155 -42.04 -24.79 11.35
CA ALA A 1155 -42.02 -26.09 12.04
C ALA A 1155 -42.57 -27.24 11.17
N ALA A 1156 -43.56 -26.99 10.31
CA ALA A 1156 -44.05 -28.00 9.37
C ALA A 1156 -42.99 -28.31 8.30
N MET A 1157 -42.35 -27.29 7.73
CA MET A 1157 -41.28 -27.46 6.74
C MET A 1157 -40.08 -28.23 7.32
N VAL A 1158 -39.67 -27.94 8.56
CA VAL A 1158 -38.60 -28.71 9.22
C VAL A 1158 -39.02 -30.15 9.43
N ALA A 1159 -40.23 -30.41 9.92
CA ALA A 1159 -40.74 -31.76 10.14
C ALA A 1159 -40.77 -32.58 8.83
N ASP A 1160 -41.23 -31.98 7.73
CA ASP A 1160 -41.27 -32.61 6.41
C ASP A 1160 -39.87 -32.88 5.85
N LEU A 1161 -38.91 -31.97 6.10
CA LEU A 1161 -37.53 -32.10 5.64
C LEU A 1161 -36.77 -33.22 6.37
N VAL A 1162 -36.89 -33.28 7.69
CA VAL A 1162 -36.08 -34.19 8.53
C VAL A 1162 -36.71 -35.59 8.61
N GLY A 1163 -38.03 -35.69 8.51
CA GLY A 1163 -38.76 -36.94 8.73
C GLY A 1163 -38.43 -37.54 10.10
N ASP A 1164 -38.01 -38.81 10.11
CA ASP A 1164 -37.57 -39.52 11.32
C ASP A 1164 -36.05 -39.40 11.60
N SER A 1165 -35.32 -38.57 10.83
CA SER A 1165 -33.86 -38.46 10.94
C SER A 1165 -33.43 -37.56 12.09
N ASP A 1166 -32.27 -37.85 12.67
CA ASP A 1166 -31.62 -36.92 13.61
C ASP A 1166 -31.26 -35.60 12.91
N PHE A 1167 -31.47 -34.48 13.60
CA PHE A 1167 -31.20 -33.15 13.06
C PHE A 1167 -30.78 -32.15 14.13
N VAL A 1168 -30.13 -31.07 13.70
CA VAL A 1168 -29.77 -29.92 14.52
C VAL A 1168 -30.31 -28.65 13.87
N VAL A 1169 -30.64 -27.66 14.72
CA VAL A 1169 -31.13 -26.36 14.28
C VAL A 1169 -30.06 -25.31 14.54
N VAL A 1170 -29.82 -24.44 13.58
CA VAL A 1170 -28.88 -23.32 13.70
C VAL A 1170 -29.63 -22.05 13.35
N GLY A 1171 -29.46 -20.97 14.11
CA GLY A 1171 -30.04 -19.68 13.77
C GLY A 1171 -29.06 -18.55 14.01
N ARG A 1172 -29.13 -17.53 13.15
CA ARG A 1172 -28.26 -16.34 13.22
C ARG A 1172 -29.09 -15.10 13.49
N SER A 1173 -28.64 -14.23 14.40
CA SER A 1173 -29.31 -12.96 14.71
C SER A 1173 -30.80 -13.16 15.01
N LEU A 1174 -31.73 -12.40 14.41
CA LEU A 1174 -33.18 -12.58 14.58
C LEU A 1174 -33.67 -13.98 14.15
N GLY A 1175 -32.98 -14.62 13.20
CA GLY A 1175 -33.20 -16.01 12.81
C GLY A 1175 -32.94 -17.00 13.96
N GLY A 1176 -32.05 -16.66 14.89
CA GLY A 1176 -31.83 -17.45 16.12
C GLY A 1176 -33.00 -17.41 17.09
N ILE A 1177 -33.64 -16.24 17.24
CA ILE A 1177 -34.84 -16.10 18.09
C ILE A 1177 -36.00 -16.92 17.49
N VAL A 1178 -36.14 -16.88 16.16
CA VAL A 1178 -37.12 -17.70 15.43
C VAL A 1178 -36.80 -19.17 15.53
N ALA A 1179 -35.55 -19.58 15.32
CA ALA A 1179 -35.11 -20.97 15.45
C ALA A 1179 -35.47 -21.54 16.82
N HIS A 1180 -35.24 -20.79 17.89
CA HIS A 1180 -35.62 -21.17 19.24
C HIS A 1180 -37.14 -21.39 19.39
N ALA A 1181 -37.96 -20.47 18.87
CA ALA A 1181 -39.41 -20.59 18.90
C ALA A 1181 -39.93 -21.75 18.02
N VAL A 1182 -39.28 -22.03 16.88
CA VAL A 1182 -39.57 -23.17 16.02
C VAL A 1182 -39.21 -24.48 16.72
N VAL A 1183 -38.09 -24.54 17.44
CA VAL A 1183 -37.72 -25.71 18.26
C VAL A 1183 -38.79 -25.98 19.32
N ALA A 1184 -39.28 -24.96 20.03
CA ALA A 1184 -40.39 -25.13 20.97
C ALA A 1184 -41.65 -25.72 20.30
N GLN A 1185 -41.98 -25.27 19.07
CA GLN A 1185 -43.09 -25.83 18.29
C GLN A 1185 -42.86 -27.27 17.84
N LEU A 1186 -41.62 -27.64 17.49
CA LEU A 1186 -41.23 -29.01 17.15
C LEU A 1186 -41.31 -29.94 18.36
N GLU A 1187 -40.84 -29.49 19.53
CA GLU A 1187 -40.91 -30.26 20.77
C GLU A 1187 -42.35 -30.56 21.19
N MET A 1188 -43.26 -29.59 21.04
CA MET A 1188 -44.70 -29.80 21.25
C MET A 1188 -45.32 -30.81 20.28
N ARG A 1189 -44.71 -31.02 19.11
CA ARG A 1189 -45.10 -32.03 18.11
C ARG A 1189 -44.37 -33.37 18.31
N GLY A 1190 -43.54 -33.50 19.35
CA GLY A 1190 -42.77 -34.71 19.64
C GLY A 1190 -41.47 -34.86 18.83
N LEU A 1191 -41.09 -33.87 18.02
CA LEU A 1191 -39.84 -33.86 17.26
C LEU A 1191 -38.79 -33.04 18.01
N ARG A 1192 -37.69 -33.69 18.42
CA ARG A 1192 -36.66 -33.07 19.24
C ARG A 1192 -35.33 -33.01 18.48
N PRO A 1193 -34.81 -31.82 18.15
CA PRO A 1193 -33.47 -31.69 17.60
C PRO A 1193 -32.41 -32.20 18.59
N ARG A 1194 -31.28 -32.68 18.05
CA ARG A 1194 -30.09 -33.06 18.84
C ARG A 1194 -29.43 -31.86 19.53
N GLY A 1195 -29.67 -30.66 19.01
CA GLY A 1195 -29.15 -29.41 19.56
C GLY A 1195 -29.61 -28.20 18.77
N LEU A 1196 -29.60 -27.04 19.42
CA LEU A 1196 -29.84 -25.71 18.86
C LEU A 1196 -28.55 -24.89 18.96
N ALA A 1197 -28.07 -24.30 17.87
CA ALA A 1197 -26.96 -23.36 17.89
C ALA A 1197 -27.43 -21.94 17.54
N LEU A 1198 -27.14 -20.99 18.42
CA LEU A 1198 -27.50 -19.58 18.28
C LEU A 1198 -26.24 -18.77 18.00
N ILE A 1199 -26.14 -18.20 16.81
CA ILE A 1199 -24.98 -17.42 16.35
C ILE A 1199 -25.35 -15.94 16.40
N ASP A 1200 -24.59 -15.16 17.18
CA ASP A 1200 -24.79 -13.72 17.35
C ASP A 1200 -26.26 -13.34 17.59
N THR A 1201 -26.95 -14.17 18.38
CA THR A 1201 -28.36 -14.03 18.71
C THR A 1201 -28.49 -13.40 20.09
N TYR A 1202 -29.25 -12.31 20.17
CA TYR A 1202 -29.48 -11.58 21.42
C TYR A 1202 -30.90 -11.86 21.93
N PRO A 1203 -31.10 -12.02 23.25
CA PRO A 1203 -32.42 -12.16 23.84
C PRO A 1203 -33.33 -10.95 23.55
N ALA A 1204 -34.63 -11.18 23.38
CA ALA A 1204 -35.59 -10.12 23.05
C ALA A 1204 -35.81 -9.12 24.21
N ASP A 1205 -35.55 -9.52 25.46
CA ASP A 1205 -35.67 -8.67 26.65
C ASP A 1205 -34.52 -7.64 26.78
N MET A 1206 -33.31 -7.94 26.28
CA MET A 1206 -32.20 -6.98 26.17
C MET A 1206 -32.50 -5.79 25.24
N ALA A 1207 -33.42 -5.94 24.29
CA ALA A 1207 -33.78 -4.90 23.32
C ALA A 1207 -34.80 -3.87 23.87
N ILE A 1208 -35.46 -4.17 25.00
CA ILE A 1208 -36.62 -3.41 25.51
C ILE A 1208 -36.25 -2.59 26.78
N THR A 1209 -35.21 -2.96 27.51
CA THR A 1209 -34.99 -2.46 28.88
C THR A 1209 -34.29 -1.09 29.03
N ASP A 1210 -33.58 -0.57 28.02
CA ASP A 1210 -32.71 0.61 28.19
C ASP A 1210 -33.03 1.82 27.29
N GLY A 1211 -34.09 1.79 26.49
CA GLY A 1211 -34.52 2.95 25.68
C GLY A 1211 -33.49 3.47 24.65
N ASN A 1212 -32.43 2.71 24.39
CA ASN A 1212 -31.41 2.99 23.38
C ASN A 1212 -31.60 2.03 22.20
N ASP A 1213 -31.93 2.56 21.02
CA ASP A 1213 -32.10 1.82 19.76
C ASP A 1213 -30.77 1.33 19.13
N TRP A 1214 -29.77 1.03 19.97
CA TRP A 1214 -28.40 0.66 19.56
C TRP A 1214 -28.38 -0.55 18.63
N TRP A 1215 -29.26 -1.53 18.87
CA TRP A 1215 -29.35 -2.76 18.09
C TRP A 1215 -29.95 -2.52 16.70
N MET A 1216 -30.95 -1.62 16.58
CA MET A 1216 -31.50 -1.23 15.28
C MET A 1216 -30.46 -0.49 14.46
N ARG A 1217 -29.76 0.47 15.06
CA ARG A 1217 -28.67 1.19 14.38
C ARG A 1217 -27.58 0.23 13.91
N SER A 1218 -27.09 -0.64 14.79
CA SER A 1218 -26.07 -1.63 14.44
C SER A 1218 -26.52 -2.60 13.33
N LEU A 1219 -27.78 -3.04 13.34
CA LEU A 1219 -28.33 -3.91 12.30
C LEU A 1219 -28.43 -3.19 10.96
N ILE A 1220 -28.84 -1.93 10.95
CA ILE A 1220 -28.97 -1.10 9.75
C ILE A 1220 -27.61 -0.69 9.21
N ASP A 1221 -26.68 -0.25 10.06
CA ASP A 1221 -25.31 0.09 9.66
C ASP A 1221 -24.61 -1.14 9.07
N GLY A 1222 -24.73 -2.31 9.70
CA GLY A 1222 -24.20 -3.55 9.17
C GLY A 1222 -24.92 -4.03 7.90
N MET A 1223 -26.16 -3.63 7.65
CA MET A 1223 -26.86 -3.89 6.40
C MET A 1223 -26.43 -2.91 5.30
N LEU A 1224 -26.30 -1.63 5.60
CA LEU A 1224 -25.79 -0.59 4.69
C LEU A 1224 -24.35 -0.88 4.29
N ALA A 1225 -23.48 -1.20 5.25
CA ALA A 1225 -22.11 -1.62 4.98
C ALA A 1225 -22.06 -2.82 4.03
N ARG A 1226 -22.92 -3.82 4.21
CA ARG A 1226 -23.00 -4.96 3.28
C ARG A 1226 -23.59 -4.60 1.92
N ILE A 1227 -24.55 -3.68 1.85
CA ILE A 1227 -25.07 -3.15 0.59
C ILE A 1227 -23.95 -2.40 -0.16
N ASP A 1228 -23.15 -1.60 0.55
CA ASP A 1228 -22.05 -0.82 -0.01
C ASP A 1228 -20.83 -1.71 -0.37
N GLU A 1229 -20.50 -2.72 0.44
CA GLU A 1229 -19.37 -3.66 0.23
C GLU A 1229 -19.68 -4.75 -0.80
N GLN A 1230 -20.91 -5.27 -0.82
CA GLN A 1230 -21.31 -6.42 -1.65
C GLN A 1230 -22.19 -6.03 -2.85
N ARG A 1231 -22.54 -4.73 -2.99
CA ARG A 1231 -23.32 -4.15 -4.11
C ARG A 1231 -24.63 -4.86 -4.38
N LEU A 1232 -25.30 -5.26 -3.31
CA LEU A 1232 -26.55 -6.00 -3.42
C LEU A 1232 -27.73 -5.04 -3.60
N GLU A 1233 -28.55 -5.27 -4.62
CA GLU A 1233 -29.75 -4.46 -4.88
C GLU A 1233 -30.85 -4.69 -3.83
N LEU A 1234 -31.36 -3.59 -3.28
CA LEU A 1234 -32.41 -3.57 -2.28
C LEU A 1234 -33.76 -3.30 -2.94
N SER A 1235 -34.65 -4.30 -3.00
CA SER A 1235 -35.97 -4.13 -3.60
C SER A 1235 -37.04 -3.71 -2.59
N ALA A 1236 -38.07 -3.01 -3.07
CA ALA A 1236 -39.24 -2.64 -2.27
C ALA A 1236 -39.93 -3.88 -1.64
N ASP A 1237 -39.91 -5.02 -2.35
CA ASP A 1237 -40.45 -6.28 -1.85
C ASP A 1237 -39.68 -6.81 -0.64
N ARG A 1238 -38.35 -6.83 -0.71
CA ARG A 1238 -37.52 -7.31 0.40
C ARG A 1238 -37.58 -6.38 1.61
N LEU A 1239 -37.69 -5.06 1.38
CA LEU A 1239 -37.87 -4.08 2.45
C LEU A 1239 -39.22 -4.18 3.15
N THR A 1240 -40.30 -4.31 2.39
CA THR A 1240 -41.63 -4.47 2.98
C THR A 1240 -41.81 -5.84 3.65
N ALA A 1241 -41.11 -6.88 3.18
CA ALA A 1241 -41.04 -8.17 3.87
C ALA A 1241 -40.29 -8.07 5.20
N MET A 1242 -39.12 -7.42 5.23
CA MET A 1242 -38.40 -7.12 6.47
C MET A 1242 -39.27 -6.33 7.45
N GLY A 1243 -39.96 -5.29 6.98
CA GLY A 1243 -40.92 -4.52 7.78
C GLY A 1243 -42.06 -5.37 8.36
N ALA A 1244 -42.56 -6.37 7.61
CA ALA A 1244 -43.55 -7.31 8.12
C ALA A 1244 -42.98 -8.19 9.23
N TYR A 1245 -41.75 -8.72 9.09
CA TYR A 1245 -41.13 -9.55 10.11
C TYR A 1245 -40.75 -8.78 11.37
N LEU A 1246 -40.26 -7.54 11.26
CA LEU A 1246 -40.05 -6.66 12.41
C LEU A 1246 -41.33 -6.48 13.23
N ARG A 1247 -42.49 -6.37 12.57
CA ARG A 1247 -43.80 -6.32 13.24
C ARG A 1247 -44.19 -7.67 13.85
N LEU A 1248 -44.02 -8.77 13.12
CA LEU A 1248 -44.43 -10.10 13.57
C LEU A 1248 -43.60 -10.63 14.75
N THR A 1249 -42.31 -10.29 14.82
CA THR A 1249 -41.41 -10.80 15.86
C THR A 1249 -41.20 -9.84 17.02
N ALA A 1250 -41.86 -8.67 17.03
CA ALA A 1250 -41.71 -7.66 18.08
C ALA A 1250 -41.98 -8.21 19.49
N ASP A 1251 -42.99 -9.09 19.63
CA ASP A 1251 -43.43 -9.66 20.92
C ASP A 1251 -43.16 -11.16 21.04
N ILE A 1252 -42.13 -11.70 20.37
CA ILE A 1252 -41.83 -13.13 20.40
C ILE A 1252 -41.38 -13.57 21.81
N SER A 1253 -42.23 -14.35 22.49
CA SER A 1253 -41.93 -14.87 23.82
C SER A 1253 -40.98 -16.08 23.76
N GLN A 1254 -39.89 -16.04 24.52
CA GLN A 1254 -38.98 -17.19 24.68
C GLN A 1254 -39.65 -18.27 25.55
N HIS A 1255 -40.08 -19.36 24.92
CA HIS A 1255 -40.60 -20.53 25.61
C HIS A 1255 -39.44 -21.42 26.09
N GLN A 1256 -39.52 -22.02 27.28
CA GLN A 1256 -38.50 -23.01 27.68
C GLN A 1256 -38.52 -24.21 26.73
N ILE A 1257 -37.34 -24.61 26.25
CA ILE A 1257 -37.11 -25.80 25.43
C ILE A 1257 -36.22 -26.80 26.17
N GLU A 1258 -36.39 -28.08 25.90
CA GLU A 1258 -35.55 -29.15 26.45
C GLU A 1258 -34.28 -29.38 25.62
N THR A 1259 -34.27 -28.93 24.37
CA THR A 1259 -33.15 -29.09 23.43
C THR A 1259 -31.88 -28.36 23.92
N PRO A 1260 -30.72 -29.04 23.99
CA PRO A 1260 -29.46 -28.40 24.38
C PRO A 1260 -29.10 -27.24 23.44
N THR A 1261 -28.82 -26.07 24.02
CA THR A 1261 -28.56 -24.84 23.25
C THR A 1261 -27.10 -24.40 23.40
N LEU A 1262 -26.40 -24.23 22.28
CA LEU A 1262 -25.07 -23.65 22.17
C LEU A 1262 -25.18 -22.20 21.72
N LEU A 1263 -24.62 -21.28 22.51
CA LEU A 1263 -24.54 -19.87 22.15
C LEU A 1263 -23.13 -19.53 21.65
N VAL A 1264 -23.05 -18.98 20.43
CA VAL A 1264 -21.81 -18.54 19.78
C VAL A 1264 -21.90 -17.04 19.57
N ARG A 1265 -20.92 -16.29 20.09
CA ARG A 1265 -20.86 -14.83 19.98
C ARG A 1265 -19.53 -14.37 19.38
N ALA A 1266 -19.59 -13.31 18.57
CA ALA A 1266 -18.42 -12.57 18.13
C ALA A 1266 -17.64 -12.03 19.35
N ARG A 1267 -16.31 -11.98 19.22
CA ARG A 1267 -15.43 -11.46 20.27
C ARG A 1267 -15.61 -9.95 20.44
N ASP A 1268 -15.82 -9.24 19.34
CA ASP A 1268 -16.01 -7.80 19.31
C ASP A 1268 -17.49 -7.45 19.51
N ARG A 1269 -17.76 -6.46 20.36
CA ARG A 1269 -19.12 -6.04 20.72
C ARG A 1269 -19.67 -5.03 19.72
N LEU A 1270 -20.98 -5.06 19.49
CA LEU A 1270 -21.65 -4.05 18.66
C LEU A 1270 -21.57 -2.65 19.33
N PRO A 1271 -21.35 -1.58 18.54
CA PRO A 1271 -21.35 -0.22 19.05
C PRO A 1271 -22.64 0.12 19.81
N GLY A 1272 -22.50 0.67 21.02
CA GLY A 1272 -23.64 1.05 21.86
C GLY A 1272 -24.31 -0.10 22.62
N MET A 1273 -23.84 -1.35 22.45
CA MET A 1273 -24.31 -2.47 23.27
C MET A 1273 -23.97 -2.24 24.75
N PRO A 1274 -24.95 -2.34 25.69
CA PRO A 1274 -24.68 -2.22 27.12
C PRO A 1274 -23.60 -3.21 27.58
N THR A 1275 -22.71 -2.77 28.46
CA THR A 1275 -21.77 -3.67 29.11
C THR A 1275 -22.55 -4.60 30.05
N ASP A 1276 -22.65 -5.89 29.69
CA ASP A 1276 -23.42 -6.89 30.43
C ASP A 1276 -23.31 -6.68 31.96
N ARG A 1277 -24.44 -6.42 32.61
CA ARG A 1277 -24.64 -6.83 34.00
C ARG A 1277 -24.48 -8.35 33.99
N ALA A 1278 -23.46 -8.82 34.70
CA ALA A 1278 -23.23 -10.25 34.88
C ALA A 1278 -24.51 -10.96 35.36
N THR A 1279 -25.04 -11.86 34.54
CA THR A 1279 -25.95 -12.95 34.93
C THR A 1279 -25.62 -14.11 33.98
N SER A 1280 -24.82 -15.08 34.43
CA SER A 1280 -25.24 -16.34 35.09
C SER A 1280 -25.79 -17.36 34.11
#